data_AF-A0A4D7YMB1-F1
#
_entry.id   AF-A0A4D7YMB1-F1
#
_cell.length_a   1.000
_cell.length_b   1.000
_cell.length_c   1.000
_cell.angle_alpha   90.00
_cell.angle_beta   90.00
_cell.angle_gamma   90.00
#
_symmetry.space_group_name_H-M   'P 1'
#
loop_
_entity.id
_entity.type
_entity.pdbx_description
1 polymer ?
#
loop_
_entity_poly.entity_id
_entity_poly.type
_entity_poly.pdbx_seq_one_letter_code
_entity_poly.pdbx_strand_id
1 'polypeptide(L)'
;MMTRDIIHLSSSNCRWPPKTGSALLSLRVAALSICLVFPIGHWPVASSVAFAQQAPATPSSALGKADAAMSDITANVLKADGATDARQRLAFLDAARAGMTQLKSWVAADSAEAKAALSKLASAGIDADSLVSASISALQEQMKGRIADPEQRTGMRVRIMELIEALSLPELQVAALGGYAALLAKGDKLNAISLMEKAAERVDLIKDETAKNAALNTLAQTATIIEPKLSSALADKAISRMWPTRMRGYARYDLALRILAGKQIDGKPVSVAATDAIVAQSAGALKKDDLEQALLWALAINPEDSEARKKAVDNAADLALSEGKLEWMPVLATSLADNSDQEDLIEKLVKQRIEVGRGLDAAKLADYLPESALRAELDFTLATVFAKNDLKKMADASYASGNAVLADLSGPERGVAVVAAAESAINLERLDDALALVQELRAAKDGGNTIANLAKSLADADRLKDAETLLPFLQGGNDRDKAVAGIARVKAREGDIAAAKSALETIANSRDRGRVQSELARTLAKKGETDDAKSVALSIQDTEFRIEALLRLASVANDNKGNGDFDALVGEAVKVAAGEDKKDSRDKGYLKIVEALTDARKTDAAKQLVDRIADEKIKARAASMIGKRAALDGFGSEALTYLASFAGAADDETLKADVLVAAAANPAMLKFASVQSSTLKDHMLRVRTARAIAEASFRSLDVRNLGWGKGSPADYMAMQQQAPKLEAAAEAIPAAAFSDGRLTLARQKGRMSLPETYTYSDISVGAGTVRGNVPLPQPGHAAVTLANLSPYSDKFMEDLAAGNTGLSFAAEAQGIPYPRIIVIQSGVYTLGSLASELNAGDGFPLVTRENDVVTLRAPVLVAEGATLILSGQEAATYRLSATAGSFISVAGTLYVQDTTVTSWDEATGTPRYSDKEKRHVFRPYIIGWSNSRLMIGGSVLDSLGYAAPKSFGLAFSAGPKSVAQQITGARAPTGIVVDNFFHNFEYGFYSYEADDVSLVGNEYRDNVLYAIDPHDRSHRLLIALNTTYDTKAKHGIIVSREVNFSWIVGNVSHTNAGSGFMIDRNSVDNFVYANVAFDNKQDGLTLFESSCNLAVGNRFFDNKRAGIKIRNSWDVGVHENILENNAQDAIHGYISNLRASPANALRDFEFDPYLPLTTFAASGNRIHGNGGGIKVDGTSGFSLSGNDYLNQVGRLIDGDGRAMEGHMLRFNERESVLITSTVCRPKRPEAYSCRFRDAGFFNGDGQSAIFAENALTDTCTNVSNSVQYENFNGTGGRS
;
A
#
# COMPACT_ATOMS: atom_id res chain seq x y z
N MET A 1 42.66 -11.71 -31.63
CA MET A 1 44.07 -11.79 -31.19
C MET A 1 44.08 -11.41 -29.72
N MET A 2 44.39 -12.35 -28.81
CA MET A 2 45.69 -12.47 -28.12
C MET A 2 45.99 -11.24 -27.25
N THR A 3 46.15 -11.32 -25.91
CA THR A 3 46.52 -12.44 -25.02
C THR A 3 45.77 -12.36 -23.67
N ARG A 4 45.13 -13.45 -23.19
CA ARG A 4 45.59 -14.38 -22.11
C ARG A 4 45.53 -13.81 -20.66
N ASP A 5 44.72 -14.34 -19.72
CA ASP A 5 44.76 -15.65 -18.99
C ASP A 5 45.44 -15.46 -17.59
N ILE A 6 45.04 -16.05 -16.43
CA ILE A 6 43.92 -16.96 -16.05
C ILE A 6 43.80 -17.13 -14.50
N ILE A 7 42.65 -17.62 -13.99
CA ILE A 7 42.39 -18.29 -12.66
C ILE A 7 42.53 -17.47 -11.34
N HIS A 8 41.95 -17.82 -10.18
CA HIS A 8 40.59 -18.30 -9.74
C HIS A 8 40.60 -18.56 -8.19
N LEU A 9 39.44 -18.94 -7.61
CA LEU A 9 39.20 -19.48 -6.23
C LEU A 9 39.16 -18.48 -5.05
N SER A 10 38.52 -18.75 -3.90
CA SER A 10 37.14 -19.24 -3.63
C SER A 10 36.82 -19.26 -2.11
N SER A 11 35.75 -18.58 -1.71
CA SER A 11 34.82 -18.89 -0.58
C SER A 11 35.29 -19.47 0.79
N SER A 12 34.87 -18.76 1.84
CA SER A 12 34.25 -19.25 3.10
C SER A 12 35.04 -20.08 4.14
N ASN A 13 34.98 -19.62 5.41
CA ASN A 13 34.46 -20.40 6.54
C ASN A 13 34.17 -19.54 7.79
N CYS A 14 33.23 -19.96 8.63
CA CYS A 14 32.86 -19.29 9.89
C CYS A 14 33.32 -20.09 11.13
N ARG A 15 33.52 -19.44 12.29
CA ARG A 15 33.32 -20.04 13.63
C ARG A 15 33.25 -19.02 14.78
N TRP A 16 32.47 -19.38 15.80
CA TRP A 16 32.22 -18.78 17.12
C TRP A 16 32.63 -19.81 18.20
N PRO A 17 32.50 -19.58 19.53
CA PRO A 17 32.71 -18.41 20.39
C PRO A 17 33.74 -18.76 21.52
N PRO A 18 33.76 -18.20 22.77
CA PRO A 18 32.74 -18.40 23.83
C PRO A 18 32.47 -17.17 24.76
N LYS A 19 31.84 -17.37 25.94
CA LYS A 19 31.26 -16.36 26.86
C LYS A 19 32.08 -16.09 28.15
N THR A 20 31.58 -15.16 28.98
CA THR A 20 31.89 -14.84 30.41
C THR A 20 33.07 -13.89 30.67
N GLY A 21 33.03 -12.98 31.66
CA GLY A 21 31.92 -12.59 32.56
C GLY A 21 32.26 -11.41 33.52
N SER A 22 31.25 -10.61 33.88
CA SER A 22 31.10 -9.66 35.02
C SER A 22 32.33 -9.16 35.82
N ALA A 23 32.57 -7.82 35.86
CA ALA A 23 32.35 -6.97 37.05
C ALA A 23 32.88 -5.51 36.96
N LEU A 24 32.02 -4.55 37.36
CA LEU A 24 32.28 -3.25 38.03
C LEU A 24 33.19 -2.12 37.46
N LEU A 25 32.57 -0.93 37.40
CA LEU A 25 33.05 0.43 37.75
C LEU A 25 33.53 1.46 36.70
N SER A 26 33.09 2.71 36.94
CA SER A 26 33.65 4.02 36.56
C SER A 26 33.71 4.48 35.08
N LEU A 27 32.64 5.14 34.64
CA LEU A 27 32.63 6.56 34.21
C LEU A 27 33.94 7.18 33.66
N ARG A 28 34.07 7.26 32.33
CA ARG A 28 33.97 8.52 31.52
C ARG A 28 34.46 8.29 30.09
N VAL A 29 33.64 8.68 29.11
CA VAL A 29 34.01 8.68 27.68
C VAL A 29 34.38 10.11 27.25
N ALA A 30 35.48 10.25 26.53
CA ALA A 30 35.82 11.42 25.74
C ALA A 30 36.02 10.98 24.28
N ALA A 31 35.43 11.71 23.33
CA ALA A 31 35.45 11.33 21.92
C ALA A 31 36.77 11.70 21.23
N LEU A 32 37.15 10.92 20.21
CA LEU A 32 38.22 11.26 19.28
C LEU A 32 37.63 11.31 17.86
N SER A 33 37.73 12.46 17.21
CA SER A 33 37.27 12.63 15.82
C SER A 33 38.27 12.05 14.83
N ILE A 34 37.78 11.34 13.81
CA ILE A 34 38.60 10.84 12.69
C ILE A 34 38.33 11.71 11.46
N CYS A 35 39.39 12.18 10.81
CA CYS A 35 39.31 12.91 9.54
C CYS A 35 39.08 11.96 8.36
N LEU A 36 38.26 12.38 7.40
CA LEU A 36 38.27 11.85 6.03
C LEU A 36 38.37 13.01 5.03
N VAL A 37 39.02 12.75 3.90
CA VAL A 37 39.41 13.73 2.88
C VAL A 37 38.74 13.38 1.56
N PHE A 38 38.23 14.39 0.85
CA PHE A 38 37.85 14.29 -0.56
C PHE A 38 38.52 15.41 -1.38
N PRO A 39 39.01 15.11 -2.61
CA PRO A 39 39.69 16.08 -3.48
C PRO A 39 38.72 16.91 -4.35
N ILE A 40 39.27 17.90 -5.07
CA ILE A 40 38.52 18.97 -5.77
C ILE A 40 38.82 18.97 -7.29
N GLY A 41 37.80 19.27 -8.09
CA GLY A 41 37.90 19.92 -9.41
C GLY A 41 36.62 20.72 -9.67
N HIS A 42 36.61 22.04 -9.95
CA HIS A 42 37.20 22.80 -11.09
C HIS A 42 36.45 22.52 -12.40
N TRP A 43 35.90 23.49 -13.15
CA TRP A 43 36.03 24.98 -13.25
C TRP A 43 34.75 25.53 -13.98
N PRO A 44 34.61 26.82 -14.36
CA PRO A 44 35.09 28.09 -13.79
C PRO A 44 33.97 29.18 -13.68
N VAL A 45 34.24 30.29 -12.96
CA VAL A 45 33.60 31.60 -13.20
C VAL A 45 34.68 32.69 -13.10
N ALA A 46 34.61 33.71 -13.96
CA ALA A 46 35.53 34.85 -13.94
C ALA A 46 34.88 36.11 -13.36
N SER A 47 35.69 36.88 -12.61
CA SER A 47 35.78 38.35 -12.57
C SER A 47 34.53 39.23 -12.82
N SER A 48 34.23 40.27 -12.02
CA SER A 48 35.00 40.84 -10.89
C SER A 48 34.23 41.93 -10.15
N VAL A 49 34.37 41.97 -8.82
CA VAL A 49 34.34 43.22 -8.03
C VAL A 49 35.48 43.12 -7.02
N ALA A 50 36.23 44.20 -6.82
CA ALA A 50 37.34 44.26 -5.87
C ALA A 50 37.09 45.36 -4.84
N PHE A 51 37.41 45.12 -3.56
CA PHE A 51 37.96 46.16 -2.68
C PHE A 51 38.72 45.57 -1.48
N ALA A 52 39.81 46.25 -1.12
CA ALA A 52 40.53 46.22 0.16
C ALA A 52 40.82 44.86 0.84
N GLN A 53 42.06 44.40 0.72
CA GLN A 53 42.69 43.61 1.79
C GLN A 53 42.84 44.48 3.05
N GLN A 54 42.53 43.94 4.23
CA GLN A 54 43.09 44.44 5.49
C GLN A 54 44.11 43.42 6.02
N ALA A 55 45.26 43.93 6.47
CA ALA A 55 46.30 43.11 7.09
C ALA A 55 45.90 42.68 8.51
N PRO A 56 46.42 41.56 9.05
CA PRO A 56 46.17 41.17 10.42
C PRO A 56 46.71 42.22 11.40
N ALA A 57 45.80 42.81 12.19
CA ALA A 57 46.18 43.76 13.23
C ALA A 57 46.97 43.06 14.35
N THR A 58 48.02 43.71 14.85
CA THR A 58 48.72 43.25 16.07
C THR A 58 47.78 43.33 17.28
N PRO A 59 47.92 42.42 18.27
CA PRO A 59 47.11 42.47 19.48
C PRO A 59 47.44 43.75 20.26
N SER A 60 46.49 44.69 20.27
CA SER A 60 46.64 45.91 21.05
C SER A 60 46.60 45.55 22.54
N SER A 61 47.62 45.99 23.29
CA SER A 61 47.66 45.77 24.74
C SER A 61 46.43 46.41 25.39
N ALA A 62 45.65 45.58 26.08
CA ALA A 62 44.41 45.99 26.75
C ALA A 62 44.68 46.84 28.01
N LEU A 63 45.89 46.75 28.57
CA LEU A 63 46.41 47.50 29.72
C LEU A 63 45.97 48.97 29.70
N GLY A 64 45.08 49.33 30.63
CA GLY A 64 44.58 50.69 30.85
C GLY A 64 43.52 51.17 29.85
N LYS A 65 42.99 50.30 28.97
CA LYS A 65 42.01 50.68 27.93
C LYS A 65 40.62 50.05 28.12
N ALA A 66 40.49 49.02 28.95
CA ALA A 66 39.22 48.32 29.16
C ALA A 66 38.12 49.23 29.76
N ASP A 67 38.43 50.04 30.78
CA ASP A 67 37.44 50.95 31.40
C ASP A 67 37.01 52.08 30.44
N ALA A 68 37.89 52.51 29.51
CA ALA A 68 37.53 53.50 28.49
C ALA A 68 36.52 52.92 27.48
N ALA A 69 36.79 51.71 26.95
CA ALA A 69 35.86 51.01 26.06
C ALA A 69 34.52 50.73 26.76
N MET A 70 34.53 50.36 28.04
CA MET A 70 33.31 50.22 28.87
C MET A 70 32.53 51.53 28.98
N SER A 71 33.22 52.65 29.22
CA SER A 71 32.61 53.97 29.27
C SER A 71 31.96 54.36 27.95
N ASP A 72 32.64 54.12 26.82
CA ASP A 72 32.11 54.42 25.47
C ASP A 72 30.90 53.53 25.11
N ILE A 73 30.92 52.25 25.46
CA ILE A 73 29.76 51.35 25.29
C ILE A 73 28.58 51.90 26.09
N THR A 74 28.77 52.18 27.38
CA THR A 74 27.72 52.69 28.29
C THR A 74 27.16 54.03 27.79
N ALA A 75 28.03 54.94 27.37
CA ALA A 75 27.64 56.24 26.82
C ALA A 75 26.87 56.13 25.49
N ASN A 76 27.14 55.11 24.67
CA ASN A 76 26.39 54.89 23.44
C ASN A 76 25.06 54.16 23.68
N VAL A 77 24.95 53.27 24.68
CA VAL A 77 23.65 52.73 25.12
C VAL A 77 22.73 53.86 25.62
N LEU A 78 23.21 54.73 26.50
CA LEU A 78 22.43 55.88 27.00
C LEU A 78 21.98 56.83 25.87
N LYS A 79 22.80 57.02 24.83
CA LYS A 79 22.39 57.78 23.62
C LYS A 79 21.36 57.03 22.77
N ALA A 80 21.42 55.69 22.71
CA ALA A 80 20.44 54.89 22.00
C ALA A 80 19.07 54.91 22.68
N ASP A 81 19.00 54.90 24.00
CA ASP A 81 17.73 54.99 24.73
C ASP A 81 17.16 56.42 24.76
N GLY A 82 18.02 57.45 24.66
CA GLY A 82 17.60 58.84 24.44
C GLY A 82 17.28 59.21 22.99
N ALA A 83 17.39 58.29 22.02
CA ALA A 83 17.20 58.59 20.60
C ALA A 83 15.71 58.54 20.18
N THR A 84 15.26 59.57 19.47
CA THR A 84 13.86 59.70 18.98
C THR A 84 13.64 59.19 17.56
N ASP A 85 14.69 58.72 16.87
CA ASP A 85 14.64 58.11 15.54
C ASP A 85 15.37 56.76 15.52
N ALA A 86 14.79 55.79 14.81
CA ALA A 86 15.27 54.41 14.77
C ALA A 86 16.65 54.24 14.09
N ARG A 87 17.00 55.08 13.09
CA ARG A 87 18.34 55.05 12.47
C ARG A 87 19.39 55.64 13.40
N GLN A 88 19.07 56.75 14.08
CA GLN A 88 19.95 57.34 15.08
C GLN A 88 20.19 56.35 16.24
N ARG A 89 19.13 55.69 16.72
CA ARG A 89 19.19 54.62 17.72
C ARG A 89 20.09 53.46 17.26
N LEU A 90 19.87 52.95 16.06
CA LEU A 90 20.67 51.87 15.47
C LEU A 90 22.15 52.23 15.36
N ALA A 91 22.50 53.45 14.93
CA ALA A 91 23.88 53.90 14.78
C ALA A 91 24.64 53.92 16.12
N PHE A 92 23.99 54.34 17.22
CA PHE A 92 24.57 54.25 18.55
C PHE A 92 24.73 52.80 19.04
N LEU A 93 23.79 51.92 18.71
CA LEU A 93 23.85 50.50 19.06
C LEU A 93 24.94 49.73 18.29
N ASP A 94 25.11 49.98 16.98
CA ASP A 94 26.22 49.40 16.21
C ASP A 94 27.59 49.88 16.76
N ALA A 95 27.70 51.15 17.20
CA ALA A 95 28.91 51.64 17.87
C ALA A 95 29.17 50.94 19.23
N ALA A 96 28.15 50.75 20.04
CA ALA A 96 28.24 49.98 21.29
C ALA A 96 28.63 48.51 21.03
N ARG A 97 28.09 47.89 19.96
CA ARG A 97 28.42 46.51 19.55
C ARG A 97 29.83 46.37 19.01
N ALA A 98 30.37 47.38 18.32
CA ALA A 98 31.78 47.41 17.92
C ALA A 98 32.70 47.41 19.17
N GLY A 99 32.43 48.28 20.16
CA GLY A 99 33.14 48.29 21.43
C GLY A 99 33.03 46.97 22.21
N MET A 100 31.83 46.38 22.27
CA MET A 100 31.59 45.07 22.89
C MET A 100 32.39 43.95 22.22
N THR A 101 32.51 43.98 20.89
CA THR A 101 33.33 43.04 20.10
C THR A 101 34.81 43.21 20.41
N GLN A 102 35.28 44.45 20.59
CA GLN A 102 36.66 44.77 20.98
C GLN A 102 37.00 44.33 22.41
N LEU A 103 36.08 44.50 23.37
CA LEU A 103 36.25 43.94 24.72
C LEU A 103 36.30 42.40 24.69
N LYS A 104 35.44 41.74 23.91
CA LYS A 104 35.46 40.28 23.75
C LYS A 104 36.77 39.77 23.14
N SER A 105 37.35 40.46 22.14
CA SER A 105 38.63 40.03 21.56
C SER A 105 39.82 40.25 22.51
N TRP A 106 39.79 41.27 23.36
CA TRP A 106 40.77 41.42 24.45
C TRP A 106 40.64 40.36 25.55
N VAL A 107 39.43 39.86 25.83
CA VAL A 107 39.24 38.70 26.74
C VAL A 107 39.70 37.40 26.10
N ALA A 108 39.55 37.23 24.78
CA ALA A 108 40.17 36.12 24.05
C ALA A 108 41.71 36.18 24.03
N ALA A 109 42.29 37.36 24.28
CA ALA A 109 43.71 37.58 24.55
C ALA A 109 44.06 37.60 26.07
N ASP A 110 43.21 36.97 26.90
CA ASP A 110 43.36 36.74 28.34
C ASP A 110 43.49 38.02 29.21
N SER A 111 42.92 39.15 28.76
CA SER A 111 42.90 40.39 29.55
C SER A 111 41.95 40.31 30.74
N ALA A 112 42.52 40.26 31.95
CA ALA A 112 41.78 40.36 33.21
C ALA A 112 40.99 41.69 33.35
N GLU A 113 41.54 42.80 32.83
CA GLU A 113 40.89 44.11 32.83
C GLU A 113 39.65 44.12 31.94
N ALA A 114 39.74 43.57 30.73
CA ALA A 114 38.60 43.46 29.83
C ALA A 114 37.54 42.48 30.37
N LYS A 115 37.95 41.44 31.10
CA LYS A 115 37.06 40.48 31.77
C LYS A 115 36.29 41.13 32.91
N ALA A 116 36.94 41.98 33.70
CA ALA A 116 36.29 42.82 34.71
C ALA A 116 35.33 43.86 34.08
N ALA A 117 35.72 44.50 32.97
CA ALA A 117 34.88 45.43 32.23
C ALA A 117 33.60 44.78 31.68
N LEU A 118 33.71 43.60 31.05
CA LEU A 118 32.54 42.83 30.61
C LEU A 118 31.65 42.42 31.79
N SER A 119 32.23 42.04 32.93
CA SER A 119 31.44 41.71 34.14
C SER A 119 30.68 42.92 34.69
N LYS A 120 31.27 44.12 34.67
CA LYS A 120 30.59 45.37 35.05
C LYS A 120 29.43 45.68 34.08
N LEU A 121 29.67 45.61 32.77
CA LEU A 121 28.65 45.86 31.74
C LEU A 121 27.47 44.89 31.89
N ALA A 122 27.74 43.59 32.04
CA ALA A 122 26.70 42.58 32.26
C ALA A 122 25.91 42.83 33.56
N SER A 123 26.56 43.28 34.64
CA SER A 123 25.87 43.67 35.89
C SER A 123 24.99 44.92 35.75
N ALA A 124 25.14 45.69 34.66
CA ALA A 124 24.30 46.81 34.28
C ALA A 124 23.29 46.46 33.16
N GLY A 125 23.15 45.19 32.79
CA GLY A 125 22.26 44.72 31.71
C GLY A 125 22.79 44.96 30.28
N ILE A 126 24.05 45.37 30.14
CA ILE A 126 24.68 45.65 28.85
C ILE A 126 25.57 44.46 28.47
N ASP A 127 25.09 43.62 27.58
CA ASP A 127 25.82 42.48 27.04
C ASP A 127 25.70 42.42 25.50
N ALA A 128 26.21 41.37 24.87
CA ALA A 128 26.17 41.29 23.40
C ALA A 128 24.77 40.99 22.85
N ASP A 129 23.97 40.17 23.54
CA ASP A 129 22.64 39.77 23.10
C ASP A 129 21.61 40.86 23.42
N SER A 130 21.75 41.58 24.54
CA SER A 130 20.89 42.75 24.83
C SER A 130 21.13 43.88 23.81
N LEU A 131 22.38 44.15 23.44
CA LEU A 131 22.72 45.09 22.37
C LEU A 131 22.23 44.63 20.98
N VAL A 132 22.37 43.35 20.63
CA VAL A 132 21.88 42.80 19.35
C VAL A 132 20.35 42.84 19.28
N SER A 133 19.65 42.48 20.36
CA SER A 133 18.19 42.55 20.48
C SER A 133 17.67 43.98 20.31
N ALA A 134 18.40 44.96 20.85
CA ALA A 134 18.11 46.38 20.63
C ALA A 134 18.33 46.80 19.16
N SER A 135 19.42 46.35 18.49
CA SER A 135 19.64 46.59 17.06
C SER A 135 18.52 45.99 16.18
N ILE A 136 18.09 44.76 16.49
CA ILE A 136 16.97 44.10 15.81
C ILE A 136 15.68 44.91 16.00
N SER A 137 15.39 45.34 17.23
CA SER A 137 14.20 46.13 17.55
C SER A 137 14.15 47.45 16.76
N ALA A 138 15.28 48.17 16.68
CA ALA A 138 15.37 49.41 15.89
C ALA A 138 15.19 49.18 14.38
N LEU A 139 15.73 48.08 13.82
CA LEU A 139 15.54 47.72 12.42
C LEU A 139 14.10 47.29 12.12
N GLN A 140 13.48 46.50 12.99
CA GLN A 140 12.07 46.12 12.88
C GLN A 140 11.15 47.35 12.97
N GLU A 141 11.46 48.32 13.83
CA GLU A 141 10.75 49.59 13.91
C GLU A 141 10.91 50.42 12.63
N GLN A 142 12.14 50.55 12.11
CA GLN A 142 12.38 51.21 10.82
C GLN A 142 11.62 50.54 9.67
N MET A 143 11.50 49.21 9.67
CA MET A 143 10.72 48.44 8.69
C MET A 143 9.19 48.56 8.82
N LYS A 144 8.64 49.14 9.91
CA LYS A 144 7.20 49.50 9.98
C LYS A 144 6.86 50.67 9.05
N GLY A 145 7.87 51.45 8.65
CA GLY A 145 7.72 52.54 7.67
C GLY A 145 7.65 52.05 6.22
N ARG A 146 7.04 52.86 5.34
CA ARG A 146 6.94 52.55 3.90
C ARG A 146 8.29 52.78 3.18
N ILE A 147 9.17 51.78 3.23
CA ILE A 147 10.42 51.76 2.45
C ILE A 147 10.07 51.58 0.96
N ALA A 148 10.27 52.63 0.17
CA ALA A 148 9.97 52.62 -1.28
C ALA A 148 10.97 51.76 -2.08
N ASP A 149 12.26 51.89 -1.77
CA ASP A 149 13.36 51.22 -2.46
C ASP A 149 13.43 49.70 -2.18
N PRO A 150 13.41 48.82 -3.21
CA PRO A 150 13.63 47.39 -3.06
C PRO A 150 15.02 47.00 -2.53
N GLU A 151 16.09 47.71 -2.88
CA GLU A 151 17.46 47.34 -2.47
C GLU A 151 17.67 47.63 -0.99
N GLN A 152 17.38 48.85 -0.52
CA GLN A 152 17.39 49.19 0.91
C GLN A 152 16.50 48.25 1.73
N ARG A 153 15.32 47.88 1.22
CA ARG A 153 14.44 46.91 1.90
C ARG A 153 15.10 45.53 2.00
N THR A 154 15.74 45.05 0.94
CA THR A 154 16.42 43.75 0.90
C THR A 154 17.63 43.73 1.83
N GLY A 155 18.44 44.80 1.82
CA GLY A 155 19.57 44.95 2.75
C GLY A 155 19.14 44.93 4.22
N MET A 156 17.99 45.53 4.57
CA MET A 156 17.43 45.42 5.92
C MET A 156 16.95 44.00 6.26
N ARG A 157 16.34 43.27 5.31
CA ARG A 157 15.96 41.87 5.53
C ARG A 157 17.18 40.99 5.84
N VAL A 158 18.25 41.12 5.04
CA VAL A 158 19.51 40.39 5.26
C VAL A 158 20.11 40.78 6.62
N ARG A 159 20.20 42.08 6.93
CA ARG A 159 20.78 42.55 8.19
C ARG A 159 20.00 42.10 9.43
N ILE A 160 18.66 41.99 9.36
CA ILE A 160 17.87 41.44 10.46
C ILE A 160 18.22 39.96 10.67
N MET A 161 18.36 39.16 9.60
CA MET A 161 18.76 37.76 9.71
C MET A 161 20.18 37.57 10.26
N GLU A 162 21.16 38.36 9.80
CA GLU A 162 22.53 38.38 10.36
C GLU A 162 22.54 38.61 11.88
N LEU A 163 21.68 39.53 12.35
CA LEU A 163 21.59 39.87 13.78
C LEU A 163 20.88 38.77 14.58
N ILE A 164 19.83 38.15 14.02
CA ILE A 164 19.16 37.01 14.63
C ILE A 164 20.14 35.83 14.79
N GLU A 165 20.95 35.54 13.78
CA GLU A 165 21.97 34.49 13.83
C GLU A 165 23.14 34.83 14.77
N ALA A 166 23.34 36.11 15.11
CA ALA A 166 24.36 36.58 16.05
C ALA A 166 23.94 36.53 17.54
N LEU A 167 22.67 36.30 17.86
CA LEU A 167 22.19 36.08 19.23
C LEU A 167 22.68 34.73 19.76
N SER A 168 23.23 34.70 20.98
CA SER A 168 23.74 33.47 21.60
C SER A 168 22.67 32.61 22.29
N LEU A 169 21.59 33.23 22.79
CA LEU A 169 20.48 32.54 23.45
C LEU A 169 19.36 32.14 22.45
N PRO A 170 18.99 30.85 22.33
CA PRO A 170 17.93 30.41 21.40
C PRO A 170 16.57 31.05 21.66
N GLU A 171 16.19 31.28 22.92
CA GLU A 171 14.95 31.95 23.30
C GLU A 171 14.84 33.38 22.74
N LEU A 172 15.97 34.10 22.63
CA LEU A 172 16.03 35.42 21.98
C LEU A 172 15.95 35.29 20.45
N GLN A 173 16.53 34.23 19.86
CA GLN A 173 16.38 33.94 18.43
C GLN A 173 14.90 33.67 18.09
N VAL A 174 14.20 32.87 18.90
CA VAL A 174 12.76 32.59 18.73
C VAL A 174 11.93 33.88 18.82
N ALA A 175 12.16 34.70 19.84
CA ALA A 175 11.45 35.97 20.02
C ALA A 175 11.69 36.95 18.86
N ALA A 176 12.94 37.06 18.39
CA ALA A 176 13.31 37.94 17.28
C ALA A 176 12.76 37.48 15.93
N LEU A 177 12.77 36.17 15.65
CA LEU A 177 12.14 35.57 14.47
C LEU A 177 10.62 35.77 14.49
N GLY A 178 9.97 35.53 15.63
CA GLY A 178 8.53 35.77 15.80
C GLY A 178 8.14 37.24 15.61
N GLY A 179 8.88 38.17 16.21
CA GLY A 179 8.68 39.61 15.99
C GLY A 179 8.85 40.04 14.53
N TYR A 180 9.78 39.40 13.81
CA TYR A 180 10.00 39.64 12.38
C TYR A 180 8.90 39.02 11.51
N ALA A 181 8.39 37.82 11.86
CA ALA A 181 7.25 37.19 11.20
C ALA A 181 5.97 38.04 11.35
N ALA A 182 5.68 38.52 12.56
CA ALA A 182 4.55 39.42 12.84
C ALA A 182 4.60 40.71 11.99
N LEU A 183 5.82 41.23 11.74
CA LEU A 183 6.04 42.41 10.91
C LEU A 183 5.78 42.14 9.41
N LEU A 184 6.12 40.94 8.91
CA LEU A 184 5.89 40.55 7.52
C LEU A 184 4.43 40.10 7.25
N ALA A 185 3.71 39.60 8.26
CA ALA A 185 2.37 39.01 8.16
C ALA A 185 1.39 39.79 7.25
N LYS A 186 1.37 41.12 7.33
CA LYS A 186 0.43 42.00 6.62
C LYS A 186 0.71 42.19 5.12
N GLY A 187 1.86 41.74 4.60
CA GLY A 187 2.22 41.92 3.20
C GLY A 187 3.09 40.83 2.57
N ASP A 188 3.54 39.84 3.36
CA ASP A 188 4.45 38.78 2.93
C ASP A 188 4.24 37.51 3.79
N LYS A 189 2.99 37.01 3.79
CA LYS A 189 2.51 35.94 4.69
C LYS A 189 3.31 34.63 4.55
N LEU A 190 3.77 34.27 3.35
CA LEU A 190 4.60 33.08 3.13
C LEU A 190 5.97 33.18 3.82
N ASN A 191 6.64 34.34 3.73
CA ASN A 191 7.89 34.55 4.47
C ASN A 191 7.67 34.65 5.99
N ALA A 192 6.52 35.17 6.44
CA ALA A 192 6.15 35.14 7.85
C ALA A 192 6.01 33.70 8.37
N ILE A 193 5.39 32.80 7.60
CA ILE A 193 5.28 31.36 7.93
C ILE A 193 6.66 30.71 8.01
N SER A 194 7.52 30.91 7.00
CA SER A 194 8.88 30.33 7.01
C SER A 194 9.76 30.83 8.16
N LEU A 195 9.58 32.09 8.60
CA LEU A 195 10.22 32.60 9.81
C LEU A 195 9.68 31.94 11.09
N MET A 196 8.38 31.64 11.16
CA MET A 196 7.77 30.91 12.28
C MET A 196 8.24 29.46 12.35
N GLU A 197 8.46 28.81 11.21
CA GLU A 197 9.02 27.45 11.16
C GLU A 197 10.46 27.43 11.67
N LYS A 198 11.32 28.34 11.18
CA LYS A 198 12.68 28.52 11.70
C LYS A 198 12.70 28.86 13.20
N ALA A 199 11.72 29.62 13.68
CA ALA A 199 11.58 29.88 15.11
C ALA A 199 11.19 28.61 15.88
N ALA A 200 10.26 27.81 15.35
CA ALA A 200 9.84 26.54 15.93
C ALA A 200 10.98 25.50 16.00
N GLU A 201 11.93 25.52 15.08
CA GLU A 201 13.19 24.73 15.13
C GLU A 201 14.12 25.20 16.25
N ARG A 202 14.26 26.52 16.46
CA ARG A 202 15.13 27.06 17.53
C ARG A 202 14.60 26.81 18.94
N VAL A 203 13.31 26.50 19.09
CA VAL A 203 12.73 26.05 20.37
C VAL A 203 13.37 24.75 20.86
N ASP A 204 13.74 23.81 19.97
CA ASP A 204 14.33 22.52 20.37
C ASP A 204 15.76 22.64 20.91
N LEU A 205 16.35 23.84 20.83
CA LEU A 205 17.64 24.18 21.45
C LEU A 205 17.48 24.71 22.89
N ILE A 206 16.27 25.07 23.32
CA ILE A 206 15.98 25.61 24.65
C ILE A 206 15.83 24.45 25.63
N LYS A 207 16.71 24.41 26.65
CA LYS A 207 16.76 23.32 27.65
C LYS A 207 16.00 23.59 28.94
N ASP A 208 15.66 24.85 29.22
CA ASP A 208 14.80 25.19 30.35
C ASP A 208 13.35 25.14 29.90
N GLU A 209 12.53 24.29 30.52
CA GLU A 209 11.13 24.13 30.14
C GLU A 209 10.30 25.40 30.36
N THR A 210 10.66 26.27 31.30
CA THR A 210 9.94 27.54 31.52
C THR A 210 10.18 28.51 30.37
N ALA A 211 11.45 28.68 29.97
CA ALA A 211 11.83 29.49 28.81
C ALA A 211 11.28 28.91 27.49
N LYS A 212 11.29 27.58 27.35
CA LYS A 212 10.73 26.85 26.20
C LYS A 212 9.22 27.05 26.08
N ASN A 213 8.47 26.96 27.18
CA ASN A 213 7.03 27.28 27.20
C ASN A 213 6.76 28.77 26.89
N ALA A 214 7.57 29.70 27.42
CA ALA A 214 7.44 31.12 27.12
C ALA A 214 7.71 31.43 25.64
N ALA A 215 8.71 30.78 25.04
CA ALA A 215 9.02 30.87 23.63
C ALA A 215 7.89 30.28 22.76
N LEU A 216 7.35 29.10 23.12
CA LEU A 216 6.21 28.48 22.45
C LEU A 216 4.93 29.32 22.55
N ASN A 217 4.61 29.89 23.72
CA ASN A 217 3.48 30.82 23.84
C ASN A 217 3.71 32.07 22.98
N THR A 218 4.94 32.61 22.93
CA THR A 218 5.28 33.73 22.03
C THR A 218 5.03 33.38 20.57
N LEU A 219 5.31 32.15 20.14
CA LEU A 219 4.96 31.68 18.79
C LEU A 219 3.45 31.50 18.59
N ALA A 220 2.73 30.90 19.54
CA ALA A 220 1.27 30.79 19.48
C ALA A 220 0.57 32.17 19.40
N GLN A 221 1.08 33.14 20.15
CA GLN A 221 0.60 34.53 20.11
C GLN A 221 0.97 35.23 18.80
N THR A 222 2.16 35.00 18.23
CA THR A 222 2.52 35.52 16.89
C THR A 222 1.69 34.87 15.78
N ALA A 223 1.35 33.59 15.89
CA ALA A 223 0.52 32.88 14.92
C ALA A 223 -0.83 33.60 14.71
N THR A 224 -1.47 34.12 15.77
CA THR A 224 -2.72 34.92 15.64
C THR A 224 -2.61 36.19 14.79
N ILE A 225 -1.39 36.72 14.58
CA ILE A 225 -1.14 37.92 13.76
C ILE A 225 -1.04 37.54 12.27
N ILE A 226 -0.62 36.31 11.98
CA ILE A 226 -0.48 35.72 10.64
C ILE A 226 -1.80 35.06 10.21
N GLU A 227 -2.49 34.44 11.17
CA GLU A 227 -3.73 33.66 11.04
C GLU A 227 -4.65 33.94 12.24
N PRO A 228 -5.55 34.94 12.16
CA PRO A 228 -6.46 35.29 13.26
C PRO A 228 -7.67 34.33 13.38
N LYS A 229 -7.40 33.02 13.44
CA LYS A 229 -8.37 31.93 13.55
C LYS A 229 -7.99 30.97 14.68
N LEU A 230 -8.97 30.26 15.25
CA LEU A 230 -8.73 29.31 16.34
C LEU A 230 -7.97 28.05 15.86
N SER A 231 -8.25 27.60 14.63
CA SER A 231 -7.58 26.50 13.92
C SER A 231 -6.36 26.96 13.11
N SER A 232 -5.46 27.74 13.73
CA SER A 232 -4.17 28.08 13.13
C SER A 232 -3.17 26.94 13.36
N ALA A 233 -2.71 26.32 12.27
CA ALA A 233 -1.73 25.24 12.34
C ALA A 233 -0.40 25.69 12.98
N LEU A 234 -0.03 26.97 12.82
CA LEU A 234 1.11 27.58 13.51
C LEU A 234 0.89 27.67 15.03
N ALA A 235 -0.32 28.03 15.47
CA ALA A 235 -0.66 28.04 16.90
C ALA A 235 -0.72 26.61 17.45
N ASP A 236 -1.33 25.67 16.73
CA ASP A 236 -1.46 24.27 17.13
C ASP A 236 -0.09 23.60 17.28
N LYS A 237 0.82 23.79 16.32
CA LYS A 237 2.21 23.28 16.33
C LYS A 237 3.07 23.89 17.45
N ALA A 238 2.67 25.04 18.00
CA ALA A 238 3.32 25.65 19.17
C ALA A 238 2.70 25.15 20.48
N ILE A 239 1.37 25.22 20.61
CA ILE A 239 0.63 24.86 21.83
C ILE A 239 0.76 23.36 22.15
N SER A 240 0.79 22.48 21.16
CA SER A 240 0.95 21.04 21.38
C SER A 240 2.27 20.65 22.07
N ARG A 241 3.31 21.51 21.98
CA ARG A 241 4.65 21.30 22.54
C ARG A 241 4.81 21.89 23.95
N MET A 242 3.79 22.57 24.49
CA MET A 242 3.83 23.22 25.81
C MET A 242 3.44 22.24 26.92
N TRP A 243 4.16 22.26 28.05
CA TRP A 243 3.99 21.32 29.16
C TRP A 243 4.31 21.98 30.52
N PRO A 244 3.64 21.61 31.64
CA PRO A 244 2.57 20.61 31.76
C PRO A 244 1.26 21.07 31.10
N THR A 245 0.25 20.19 31.05
CA THR A 245 -1.05 20.43 30.38
C THR A 245 -1.67 21.80 30.67
N ARG A 246 -1.56 22.31 31.91
CA ARG A 246 -1.98 23.67 32.30
C ARG A 246 -1.49 24.75 31.33
N MET A 247 -0.23 24.70 30.89
CA MET A 247 0.33 25.70 29.97
C MET A 247 -0.41 25.76 28.63
N ARG A 248 -0.91 24.61 28.13
CA ARG A 248 -1.70 24.49 26.90
C ARG A 248 -3.08 25.12 27.06
N GLY A 249 -3.77 24.76 28.14
CA GLY A 249 -5.10 25.29 28.45
C GLY A 249 -5.14 26.81 28.61
N TYR A 250 -4.09 27.43 29.18
CA TYR A 250 -3.96 28.89 29.28
C TYR A 250 -3.57 29.52 27.93
N ALA A 251 -2.65 28.92 27.16
CA ALA A 251 -2.34 29.42 25.83
C ALA A 251 -3.59 29.47 24.93
N ARG A 252 -4.47 28.45 24.99
CA ARG A 252 -5.79 28.47 24.31
C ARG A 252 -6.75 29.53 24.84
N TYR A 253 -6.73 29.83 26.14
CA TYR A 253 -7.55 30.90 26.73
C TYR A 253 -7.11 32.28 26.24
N ASP A 254 -5.81 32.57 26.27
CA ASP A 254 -5.24 33.82 25.75
C ASP A 254 -5.54 33.98 24.24
N LEU A 255 -5.43 32.88 23.48
CA LEU A 255 -5.79 32.81 22.05
C LEU A 255 -7.26 33.19 21.82
N ALA A 256 -8.17 32.58 22.58
CA ALA A 256 -9.61 32.80 22.47
C ALA A 256 -9.99 34.25 22.86
N LEU A 257 -9.45 34.77 23.97
CA LEU A 257 -9.64 36.16 24.38
C LEU A 257 -9.12 37.17 23.33
N ARG A 258 -8.00 36.87 22.67
CA ARG A 258 -7.46 37.71 21.59
C ARG A 258 -8.36 37.70 20.34
N ILE A 259 -8.87 36.53 19.93
CA ILE A 259 -9.81 36.42 18.81
C ILE A 259 -11.14 37.13 19.12
N LEU A 260 -11.59 37.08 20.39
CA LEU A 260 -12.77 37.79 20.89
C LEU A 260 -12.50 39.26 21.26
N ALA A 261 -11.34 39.83 20.95
CA ALA A 261 -11.00 41.21 21.30
C ALA A 261 -12.02 42.21 20.69
N GLY A 262 -12.58 43.07 21.54
CA GLY A 262 -13.64 44.01 21.17
C GLY A 262 -15.07 43.45 21.20
N LYS A 263 -15.26 42.13 21.43
CA LYS A 263 -16.56 41.58 21.82
C LYS A 263 -16.87 41.94 23.28
N GLN A 264 -18.16 42.00 23.61
CA GLN A 264 -18.65 42.25 24.96
C GLN A 264 -19.84 41.36 25.30
N ILE A 265 -19.99 41.05 26.58
CA ILE A 265 -21.17 40.42 27.18
C ILE A 265 -21.65 41.38 28.28
N ASP A 266 -22.93 41.76 28.26
CA ASP A 266 -23.55 42.70 29.22
C ASP A 266 -22.76 44.02 29.40
N GLY A 267 -22.19 44.54 28.30
CA GLY A 267 -21.38 45.76 28.28
C GLY A 267 -19.95 45.61 28.82
N LYS A 268 -19.55 44.40 29.24
CA LYS A 268 -18.22 44.07 29.76
C LYS A 268 -17.36 43.37 28.70
N PRO A 269 -16.03 43.62 28.65
CA PRO A 269 -15.11 42.76 27.89
C PRO A 269 -15.22 41.30 28.33
N VAL A 270 -15.03 40.36 27.39
CA VAL A 270 -15.19 38.90 27.64
C VAL A 270 -14.32 38.42 28.81
N SER A 271 -13.09 38.94 28.94
CA SER A 271 -12.14 38.60 30.02
C SER A 271 -12.60 38.98 31.44
N VAL A 272 -13.70 39.73 31.59
CA VAL A 272 -14.31 40.07 32.89
C VAL A 272 -15.83 39.86 32.90
N ALA A 273 -16.34 39.03 31.98
CA ALA A 273 -17.71 38.51 32.02
C ALA A 273 -17.83 37.36 33.04
N ALA A 274 -19.07 37.02 33.44
CA ALA A 274 -19.32 35.88 34.33
C ALA A 274 -19.32 34.55 33.55
N THR A 275 -18.81 33.46 34.13
CA THR A 275 -18.72 32.15 33.46
C THR A 275 -20.04 31.71 32.85
N ASP A 276 -21.15 31.76 33.61
CA ASP A 276 -22.48 31.38 33.12
C ASP A 276 -22.88 32.09 31.82
N ALA A 277 -22.49 33.36 31.66
CA ALA A 277 -22.81 34.16 30.49
C ALA A 277 -21.93 33.80 29.28
N ILE A 278 -20.68 33.36 29.50
CA ILE A 278 -19.79 32.81 28.47
C ILE A 278 -20.26 31.41 28.05
N VAL A 279 -20.59 30.54 29.02
CA VAL A 279 -21.20 29.22 28.80
C VAL A 279 -22.51 29.36 28.00
N ALA A 280 -23.32 30.37 28.28
CA ALA A 280 -24.53 30.66 27.51
C ALA A 280 -24.25 31.05 26.04
N GLN A 281 -23.13 31.72 25.73
CA GLN A 281 -22.72 31.95 24.33
C GLN A 281 -22.29 30.66 23.66
N SER A 282 -21.46 29.83 24.32
CA SER A 282 -21.02 28.54 23.78
C SER A 282 -22.21 27.61 23.49
N ALA A 283 -23.11 27.43 24.47
CA ALA A 283 -24.35 26.67 24.29
C ALA A 283 -25.33 27.31 23.28
N GLY A 284 -25.25 28.63 23.07
CA GLY A 284 -26.00 29.36 22.06
C GLY A 284 -25.44 29.23 20.64
N ALA A 285 -24.18 28.83 20.48
CA ALA A 285 -23.54 28.47 19.21
C ALA A 285 -23.73 26.98 18.89
N LEU A 286 -23.61 26.08 19.87
CA LEU A 286 -23.92 24.65 19.71
C LEU A 286 -25.36 24.43 19.21
N LYS A 287 -26.33 25.23 19.67
CA LYS A 287 -27.74 25.20 19.19
C LYS A 287 -27.94 25.72 17.76
N LYS A 288 -26.86 26.03 17.04
CA LYS A 288 -26.84 26.47 15.63
C LYS A 288 -25.84 25.65 14.81
N ASP A 289 -25.30 24.57 15.38
CA ASP A 289 -24.26 23.71 14.82
C ASP A 289 -22.95 24.47 14.47
N ASP A 290 -22.75 25.63 15.12
CA ASP A 290 -21.59 26.52 14.96
C ASP A 290 -20.47 26.10 15.90
N LEU A 291 -19.77 25.02 15.52
CA LEU A 291 -18.67 24.44 16.28
C LEU A 291 -17.53 25.42 16.56
N GLU A 292 -17.16 26.27 15.59
CA GLU A 292 -16.05 27.23 15.78
C GLU A 292 -16.40 28.25 16.85
N GLN A 293 -17.59 28.88 16.79
CA GLN A 293 -17.99 29.81 17.85
C GLN A 293 -18.23 29.08 19.17
N ALA A 294 -18.80 27.88 19.16
CA ALA A 294 -19.01 27.09 20.38
C ALA A 294 -17.71 26.81 21.13
N LEU A 295 -16.67 26.35 20.41
CA LEU A 295 -15.36 26.05 20.98
C LEU A 295 -14.59 27.33 21.34
N LEU A 296 -14.70 28.40 20.53
CA LEU A 296 -14.11 29.71 20.85
C LEU A 296 -14.65 30.29 22.17
N TRP A 297 -15.97 30.21 22.39
CA TRP A 297 -16.57 30.63 23.66
C TRP A 297 -16.23 29.67 24.81
N ALA A 298 -16.16 28.35 24.57
CA ALA A 298 -15.75 27.37 25.59
C ALA A 298 -14.31 27.62 26.07
N LEU A 299 -13.39 27.90 25.15
CA LEU A 299 -11.99 28.19 25.46
C LEU A 299 -11.78 29.53 26.16
N ALA A 300 -12.71 30.48 25.98
CA ALA A 300 -12.75 31.77 26.67
C ALA A 300 -13.30 31.70 28.11
N ILE A 301 -13.74 30.53 28.58
CA ILE A 301 -13.96 30.27 30.01
C ILE A 301 -12.59 30.21 30.70
N ASN A 302 -12.49 30.82 31.88
CA ASN A 302 -11.26 30.87 32.68
C ASN A 302 -10.78 29.43 32.99
N PRO A 303 -9.50 29.08 32.74
CA PRO A 303 -8.95 27.77 33.07
C PRO A 303 -9.09 27.31 34.54
N GLU A 304 -9.24 28.24 35.49
CA GLU A 304 -9.49 27.93 36.91
C GLU A 304 -10.94 27.46 37.18
N ASP A 305 -11.86 27.61 36.22
CA ASP A 305 -13.26 27.16 36.28
C ASP A 305 -13.41 25.85 35.49
N SER A 306 -12.70 24.82 35.95
CA SER A 306 -12.47 23.56 35.21
C SER A 306 -13.77 22.86 34.83
N GLU A 307 -14.70 22.67 35.77
CA GLU A 307 -16.01 22.04 35.56
C GLU A 307 -16.81 22.70 34.42
N ALA A 308 -16.93 24.03 34.43
CA ALA A 308 -17.65 24.76 33.39
C ALA A 308 -16.95 24.67 32.03
N ARG A 309 -15.61 24.75 32.03
CA ARG A 309 -14.79 24.69 30.83
C ARG A 309 -14.78 23.30 30.19
N LYS A 310 -14.53 22.26 30.99
CA LYS A 310 -14.58 20.84 30.60
C LYS A 310 -15.92 20.52 29.98
N LYS A 311 -17.01 20.86 30.66
CA LYS A 311 -18.38 20.65 30.14
C LYS A 311 -18.64 21.38 28.82
N ALA A 312 -18.19 22.63 28.66
CA ALA A 312 -18.38 23.35 27.40
C ALA A 312 -17.55 22.74 26.25
N VAL A 313 -16.32 22.31 26.53
CA VAL A 313 -15.43 21.62 25.58
C VAL A 313 -15.96 20.22 25.22
N ASP A 314 -16.42 19.43 26.19
CA ASP A 314 -16.93 18.07 25.96
C ASP A 314 -18.14 18.09 24.99
N ASN A 315 -19.06 19.05 25.16
CA ASN A 315 -20.19 19.24 24.24
C ASN A 315 -19.73 19.65 22.83
N ALA A 316 -18.68 20.47 22.71
CA ALA A 316 -18.09 20.82 21.42
C ALA A 316 -17.35 19.63 20.79
N ALA A 317 -16.71 18.78 21.58
CA ALA A 317 -16.10 17.53 21.12
C ALA A 317 -17.15 16.53 20.61
N ASP A 318 -18.29 16.39 21.30
CA ASP A 318 -19.38 15.53 20.83
C ASP A 318 -19.99 16.04 19.52
N LEU A 319 -20.17 17.36 19.36
CA LEU A 319 -20.57 17.94 18.08
C LEU A 319 -19.52 17.65 16.99
N ALA A 320 -18.24 17.94 17.25
CA ALA A 320 -17.13 17.70 16.31
C ALA A 320 -17.01 16.23 15.88
N LEU A 321 -17.18 15.28 16.80
CA LEU A 321 -17.19 13.84 16.51
C LEU A 321 -18.42 13.42 15.68
N SER A 322 -19.60 13.95 16.01
CA SER A 322 -20.85 13.61 15.30
C SER A 322 -20.93 14.20 13.88
N GLU A 323 -20.36 15.39 13.67
CA GLU A 323 -20.23 16.01 12.35
C GLU A 323 -18.99 15.53 11.58
N GLY A 324 -18.04 14.86 12.25
CA GLY A 324 -16.80 14.37 11.67
C GLY A 324 -15.71 15.43 11.44
N LYS A 325 -15.79 16.60 12.08
CA LYS A 325 -14.93 17.77 11.87
C LYS A 325 -13.55 17.61 12.53
N LEU A 326 -12.71 16.74 11.94
CA LEU A 326 -11.39 16.35 12.47
C LEU A 326 -10.39 17.51 12.56
N GLU A 327 -10.58 18.60 11.81
CA GLU A 327 -9.70 19.77 11.82
C GLU A 327 -9.66 20.50 13.17
N TRP A 328 -10.62 20.23 14.07
CA TRP A 328 -10.64 20.76 15.44
C TRP A 328 -9.96 19.86 16.47
N MET A 329 -9.56 18.64 16.10
CA MET A 329 -8.90 17.70 17.03
C MET A 329 -7.61 18.26 17.68
N PRO A 330 -6.71 18.98 16.96
CA PRO A 330 -5.56 19.65 17.59
C PRO A 330 -5.95 20.68 18.66
N VAL A 331 -7.10 21.34 18.48
CA VAL A 331 -7.63 22.33 19.42
C VAL A 331 -8.22 21.63 20.64
N LEU A 332 -9.05 20.60 20.44
CA LEU A 332 -9.66 19.80 21.52
C LEU A 332 -8.60 19.07 22.37
N ALA A 333 -7.58 18.48 21.75
CA ALA A 333 -6.48 17.77 22.43
C ALA A 333 -5.49 18.69 23.18
N THR A 334 -5.73 20.01 23.18
CA THR A 334 -4.93 21.01 23.93
C THR A 334 -5.79 22.05 24.65
N SER A 335 -7.08 21.78 24.79
CA SER A 335 -8.10 22.74 25.23
C SER A 335 -8.18 22.92 26.74
N LEU A 336 -7.87 21.88 27.52
CA LEU A 336 -8.10 21.82 28.96
C LEU A 336 -6.80 22.04 29.76
N ALA A 337 -6.94 22.43 31.02
CA ALA A 337 -5.84 22.89 31.87
C ALA A 337 -5.53 21.95 33.04
N ASP A 338 -6.53 21.21 33.53
CA ASP A 338 -6.29 20.02 34.35
C ASP A 338 -5.78 18.86 33.48
N ASN A 339 -4.99 17.96 34.07
CA ASN A 339 -4.42 16.85 33.33
C ASN A 339 -5.41 15.70 33.14
N SER A 340 -6.17 15.33 34.16
CA SER A 340 -7.16 14.24 34.08
C SER A 340 -8.26 14.59 33.09
N ASP A 341 -8.78 15.82 33.16
CA ASP A 341 -9.80 16.30 32.22
C ASP A 341 -9.34 16.25 30.76
N GLN A 342 -8.07 16.56 30.49
CA GLN A 342 -7.49 16.53 29.15
C GLN A 342 -7.16 15.11 28.68
N GLU A 343 -6.70 14.24 29.59
CA GLU A 343 -6.43 12.82 29.34
C GLU A 343 -7.73 12.06 29.00
N ASP A 344 -8.80 12.24 29.80
CA ASP A 344 -10.15 11.73 29.51
C ASP A 344 -10.63 12.14 28.11
N LEU A 345 -10.47 13.42 27.76
CA LEU A 345 -10.89 13.95 26.46
C LEU A 345 -10.08 13.35 25.30
N ILE A 346 -8.75 13.21 25.44
CA ILE A 346 -7.93 12.57 24.41
C ILE A 346 -8.28 11.08 24.29
N GLU A 347 -8.50 10.38 25.40
CA GLU A 347 -8.91 8.97 25.38
C GLU A 347 -10.26 8.79 24.65
N LYS A 348 -11.25 9.64 24.94
CA LYS A 348 -12.55 9.68 24.24
C LYS A 348 -12.37 9.85 22.73
N LEU A 349 -11.53 10.79 22.30
CA LEU A 349 -11.24 11.04 20.87
C LEU A 349 -10.52 9.84 20.23
N VAL A 350 -9.51 9.25 20.90
CA VAL A 350 -8.74 8.09 20.41
C VAL A 350 -9.62 6.86 20.28
N LYS A 351 -10.45 6.55 21.29
CA LYS A 351 -11.41 5.43 21.24
C LYS A 351 -12.38 5.58 20.08
N GLN A 352 -12.95 6.77 19.86
CA GLN A 352 -13.84 7.02 18.72
C GLN A 352 -13.14 6.77 17.37
N ARG A 353 -11.90 7.26 17.19
CA ARG A 353 -11.14 7.00 15.95
C ARG A 353 -10.82 5.51 15.75
N ILE A 354 -10.54 4.76 16.82
CA ILE A 354 -10.35 3.31 16.75
C ILE A 354 -11.66 2.61 16.34
N GLU A 355 -12.79 2.97 16.94
CA GLU A 355 -14.11 2.38 16.66
C GLU A 355 -14.55 2.55 15.19
N VAL A 356 -14.25 3.69 14.55
CA VAL A 356 -14.55 3.91 13.12
C VAL A 356 -13.44 3.42 12.17
N GLY A 357 -12.42 2.71 12.68
CA GLY A 357 -11.35 2.12 11.87
C GLY A 357 -10.34 3.14 11.33
N ARG A 358 -9.98 4.16 12.12
CA ARG A 358 -9.12 5.28 11.74
C ARG A 358 -7.89 5.36 12.64
N GLY A 359 -7.12 4.26 12.66
CA GLY A 359 -5.98 4.08 13.54
C GLY A 359 -4.85 5.11 13.36
N LEU A 360 -4.70 5.74 12.19
CA LEU A 360 -3.67 6.78 12.00
C LEU A 360 -4.05 8.09 12.67
N ASP A 361 -5.33 8.49 12.64
CA ASP A 361 -5.79 9.65 13.40
C ASP A 361 -5.73 9.37 14.91
N ALA A 362 -6.07 8.14 15.32
CA ALA A 362 -5.98 7.69 16.71
C ALA A 362 -4.52 7.74 17.23
N ALA A 363 -3.55 7.27 16.44
CA ALA A 363 -2.12 7.40 16.77
C ALA A 363 -1.66 8.86 16.82
N LYS A 364 -2.13 9.71 15.89
CA LYS A 364 -1.79 11.14 15.88
C LYS A 364 -2.40 11.91 17.05
N LEU A 365 -3.52 11.45 17.60
CA LEU A 365 -4.11 11.97 18.85
C LEU A 365 -3.32 11.56 20.11
N ALA A 366 -2.74 10.35 20.14
CA ALA A 366 -1.90 9.92 21.26
C ALA A 366 -0.65 10.81 21.45
N ASP A 367 -0.17 11.47 20.40
CA ASP A 367 0.94 12.44 20.44
C ASP A 367 0.64 13.73 21.21
N TYR A 368 -0.60 13.92 21.70
CA TYR A 368 -0.97 15.02 22.59
C TYR A 368 -0.94 14.62 24.08
N LEU A 369 -0.64 13.36 24.41
CA LEU A 369 -0.43 12.91 25.79
C LEU A 369 1.04 13.08 26.22
N PRO A 370 1.30 13.25 27.53
CA PRO A 370 2.66 13.16 28.07
C PRO A 370 3.11 11.70 28.12
N GLU A 371 4.34 11.46 28.56
CA GLU A 371 4.81 10.13 28.97
C GLU A 371 4.09 9.72 30.27
N SER A 372 2.89 9.13 30.14
CA SER A 372 2.04 8.65 31.24
C SER A 372 1.55 7.21 31.00
N ALA A 373 0.98 6.59 32.04
CA ALA A 373 0.39 5.24 31.92
C ALA A 373 -0.65 5.15 30.79
N LEU A 374 -1.46 6.20 30.61
CA LEU A 374 -2.46 6.26 29.54
C LEU A 374 -1.81 6.30 28.15
N ARG A 375 -0.71 7.05 27.96
CA ARG A 375 0.02 7.06 26.68
C ARG A 375 0.54 5.67 26.34
N ALA A 376 1.12 4.96 27.31
CA ALA A 376 1.58 3.60 27.12
C ALA A 376 0.41 2.64 26.79
N GLU A 377 -0.69 2.70 27.54
CA GLU A 377 -1.88 1.88 27.29
C GLU A 377 -2.49 2.10 25.89
N LEU A 378 -2.57 3.36 25.43
CA LEU A 378 -3.07 3.67 24.10
C LEU A 378 -2.11 3.23 22.99
N ASP A 379 -0.79 3.38 23.14
CA ASP A 379 0.19 2.83 22.20
C ASP A 379 0.11 1.29 22.12
N PHE A 380 -0.03 0.60 23.25
CA PHE A 380 -0.21 -0.85 23.29
C PHE A 380 -1.57 -1.30 22.73
N THR A 381 -2.62 -0.50 22.89
CA THR A 381 -3.93 -0.71 22.30
C THR A 381 -3.88 -0.54 20.78
N LEU A 382 -3.26 0.54 20.29
CA LEU A 382 -3.02 0.79 18.87
C LEU A 382 -2.21 -0.32 18.23
N ALA A 383 -1.17 -0.82 18.91
CA ALA A 383 -0.42 -1.98 18.45
C ALA A 383 -1.32 -3.21 18.22
N THR A 384 -2.20 -3.52 19.17
CA THR A 384 -3.19 -4.59 19.06
C THR A 384 -4.22 -4.33 17.94
N VAL A 385 -4.67 -3.09 17.75
CA VAL A 385 -5.60 -2.69 16.68
C VAL A 385 -4.95 -2.84 15.31
N PHE A 386 -3.72 -2.36 15.12
CA PHE A 386 -2.98 -2.52 13.87
C PHE A 386 -2.68 -3.99 13.56
N ALA A 387 -2.30 -4.80 14.55
CA ALA A 387 -2.08 -6.23 14.39
C ALA A 387 -3.35 -6.95 13.89
N LYS A 388 -4.52 -6.67 14.49
CA LYS A 388 -5.83 -7.21 14.08
C LYS A 388 -6.27 -6.79 12.67
N ASN A 389 -5.64 -5.77 12.09
CA ASN A 389 -5.89 -5.30 10.71
C ASN A 389 -4.75 -5.70 9.74
N ASP A 390 -3.88 -6.64 10.14
CA ASP A 390 -2.65 -7.08 9.43
C ASP A 390 -1.63 -5.96 9.13
N LEU A 391 -1.73 -4.80 9.79
CA LEU A 391 -0.85 -3.63 9.62
C LEU A 391 0.45 -3.80 10.43
N LYS A 392 1.18 -4.90 10.17
CA LYS A 392 2.28 -5.37 11.03
C LYS A 392 3.33 -4.31 11.37
N LYS A 393 3.85 -3.54 10.41
CA LYS A 393 4.84 -2.49 10.71
C LYS A 393 4.29 -1.37 11.59
N MET A 394 2.98 -1.06 11.51
CA MET A 394 2.37 -0.11 12.43
C MET A 394 2.23 -0.71 13.83
N ALA A 395 1.84 -1.99 13.91
CA ALA A 395 1.75 -2.71 15.18
C ALA A 395 3.11 -2.79 15.90
N ASP A 396 4.17 -3.17 15.18
CA ASP A 396 5.54 -3.25 15.71
C ASP A 396 6.05 -1.87 16.15
N ALA A 397 5.70 -0.79 15.45
CA ALA A 397 6.10 0.58 15.80
C ALA A 397 5.34 1.14 17.02
N SER A 398 4.02 0.96 17.10
CA SER A 398 3.24 1.34 18.29
C SER A 398 3.64 0.51 19.52
N TYR A 399 3.95 -0.79 19.35
CA TYR A 399 4.45 -1.63 20.43
C TYR A 399 5.83 -1.17 20.93
N ALA A 400 6.69 -0.67 20.03
CA ALA A 400 7.96 -0.04 20.41
C ALA A 400 7.76 1.29 21.15
N SER A 401 6.80 2.13 20.73
CA SER A 401 6.43 3.38 21.40
C SER A 401 5.95 3.14 22.83
N GLY A 402 4.98 2.23 23.02
CA GLY A 402 4.46 1.89 24.35
C GLY A 402 5.54 1.34 25.29
N ASN A 403 6.50 0.57 24.75
CA ASN A 403 7.65 0.08 25.53
C ASN A 403 8.67 1.17 25.89
N ALA A 404 8.85 2.19 25.05
CA ALA A 404 9.69 3.33 25.38
C ALA A 404 9.08 4.11 26.56
N VAL A 405 7.81 4.49 26.46
CA VAL A 405 7.08 5.18 27.55
C VAL A 405 7.07 4.33 28.82
N LEU A 406 6.81 3.01 28.72
CA LEU A 406 6.88 2.08 29.85
C LEU A 406 8.25 2.03 30.52
N ALA A 407 9.36 2.29 29.81
CA ALA A 407 10.69 2.23 30.40
C ALA A 407 10.92 3.33 31.45
N ASP A 408 10.36 4.52 31.22
CA ASP A 408 10.54 5.70 32.08
C ASP A 408 9.45 5.83 33.17
N LEU A 409 8.33 5.11 33.05
CA LEU A 409 7.30 5.03 34.09
C LEU A 409 7.77 4.25 35.34
N SER A 410 7.29 4.70 36.51
CA SER A 410 7.54 4.06 37.81
C SER A 410 6.26 3.93 38.67
N GLY A 411 6.34 3.22 39.80
CA GLY A 411 5.26 3.17 40.79
C GLY A 411 3.94 2.57 40.26
N PRO A 412 2.77 3.06 40.72
CA PRO A 412 1.46 2.57 40.30
C PRO A 412 1.18 2.72 38.81
N GLU A 413 1.65 3.80 38.18
CA GLU A 413 1.50 4.09 36.75
C GLU A 413 2.17 3.01 35.89
N ARG A 414 3.41 2.64 36.24
CA ARG A 414 4.10 1.48 35.66
C ARG A 414 3.28 0.20 35.84
N GLY A 415 2.67 0.00 37.01
CA GLY A 415 1.83 -1.17 37.29
C GLY A 415 0.64 -1.32 36.34
N VAL A 416 0.02 -0.21 35.91
CA VAL A 416 -1.03 -0.22 34.87
C VAL A 416 -0.43 -0.49 33.49
N ALA A 417 0.61 0.24 33.11
CA ALA A 417 1.25 0.11 31.79
C ALA A 417 1.83 -1.29 31.54
N VAL A 418 2.35 -1.98 32.56
CA VAL A 418 2.82 -3.37 32.50
C VAL A 418 1.71 -4.35 32.10
N VAL A 419 0.47 -4.15 32.57
CA VAL A 419 -0.67 -4.99 32.19
C VAL A 419 -1.01 -4.82 30.72
N ALA A 420 -1.13 -3.56 30.26
CA ALA A 420 -1.37 -3.25 28.85
C ALA A 420 -0.25 -3.78 27.94
N ALA A 421 1.02 -3.65 28.36
CA ALA A 421 2.19 -4.16 27.64
C ALA A 421 2.14 -5.68 27.47
N ALA A 422 1.81 -6.41 28.53
CA ALA A 422 1.72 -7.87 28.51
C ALA A 422 0.52 -8.36 27.71
N GLU A 423 -0.66 -7.73 27.83
CA GLU A 423 -1.82 -8.13 27.01
C GLU A 423 -1.63 -7.81 25.53
N SER A 424 -0.99 -6.69 25.19
CA SER A 424 -0.59 -6.40 23.83
C SER A 424 0.46 -7.39 23.31
N ALA A 425 1.47 -7.74 24.12
CA ALA A 425 2.46 -8.76 23.76
C ALA A 425 1.80 -10.13 23.49
N ILE A 426 0.82 -10.55 24.29
CA ILE A 426 0.04 -11.77 24.07
C ILE A 426 -0.77 -11.69 22.76
N ASN A 427 -1.41 -10.54 22.48
CA ASN A 427 -2.18 -10.32 21.25
C ASN A 427 -1.30 -10.25 19.98
N LEU A 428 -0.03 -9.87 20.11
CA LEU A 428 0.96 -9.82 19.02
C LEU A 428 1.80 -11.12 18.91
N GLU A 429 1.42 -12.18 19.63
CA GLU A 429 2.16 -13.46 19.73
C GLU A 429 3.61 -13.35 20.24
N ARG A 430 3.96 -12.21 20.86
CA ARG A 430 5.25 -11.89 21.49
C ARG A 430 5.35 -12.52 22.88
N LEU A 431 5.22 -13.84 22.96
CA LEU A 431 5.07 -14.55 24.24
C LEU A 431 6.30 -14.44 25.16
N ASP A 432 7.50 -14.22 24.62
CA ASP A 432 8.71 -13.98 25.42
C ASP A 432 8.77 -12.56 26.01
N ASP A 433 8.30 -11.54 25.27
CA ASP A 433 8.14 -10.17 25.79
C ASP A 433 7.14 -10.18 26.96
N ALA A 434 6.04 -10.93 26.82
CA ALA A 434 5.04 -11.13 27.88
C ALA A 434 5.58 -11.91 29.10
N LEU A 435 6.41 -12.94 28.88
CA LEU A 435 7.05 -13.73 29.94
C LEU A 435 8.02 -12.89 30.78
N ALA A 436 8.73 -11.94 30.18
CA ALA A 436 9.64 -11.05 30.91
C ALA A 436 8.90 -10.19 31.96
N LEU A 437 7.66 -9.79 31.68
CA LEU A 437 6.83 -8.95 32.54
C LEU A 437 6.16 -9.70 33.72
N VAL A 438 6.24 -11.03 33.78
CA VAL A 438 5.51 -11.85 34.78
C VAL A 438 5.81 -11.49 36.23
N GLN A 439 7.03 -11.08 36.57
CA GLN A 439 7.34 -10.70 37.95
C GLN A 439 6.73 -9.36 38.35
N GLU A 440 6.54 -8.44 37.40
CA GLU A 440 5.85 -7.16 37.62
C GLU A 440 4.33 -7.35 37.65
N LEU A 441 3.77 -8.17 36.75
CA LEU A 441 2.34 -8.54 36.72
C LEU A 441 1.84 -9.13 38.04
N ARG A 442 2.71 -9.82 38.82
CA ARG A 442 2.36 -10.36 40.15
C ARG A 442 2.10 -9.31 41.21
N ALA A 443 2.57 -8.07 41.01
CA ALA A 443 2.32 -6.93 41.89
C ALA A 443 1.27 -5.96 41.31
N ALA A 444 0.97 -6.06 40.02
CA ALA A 444 -0.03 -5.25 39.34
C ALA A 444 -1.46 -5.65 39.73
N LYS A 445 -2.37 -4.67 39.69
CA LYS A 445 -3.81 -4.91 39.73
C LYS A 445 -4.22 -5.69 38.47
N ASP A 446 -5.16 -6.62 38.59
CA ASP A 446 -5.74 -7.43 37.50
C ASP A 446 -4.76 -8.35 36.72
N GLY A 447 -3.45 -8.28 36.96
CA GLY A 447 -2.40 -9.08 36.31
C GLY A 447 -2.52 -10.61 36.46
N GLY A 448 -3.35 -11.11 37.39
CA GLY A 448 -3.70 -12.54 37.48
C GLY A 448 -4.42 -13.05 36.24
N ASN A 449 -5.39 -12.29 35.71
CA ASN A 449 -6.09 -12.62 34.46
C ASN A 449 -5.13 -12.57 33.26
N THR A 450 -4.18 -11.63 33.26
CA THR A 450 -3.15 -11.51 32.22
C THR A 450 -2.15 -12.67 32.25
N ILE A 451 -1.72 -13.12 33.44
CA ILE A 451 -0.90 -14.33 33.59
C ILE A 451 -1.68 -15.58 33.14
N ALA A 452 -2.99 -15.65 33.38
CA ALA A 452 -3.85 -16.73 32.88
C ALA A 452 -4.04 -16.69 31.36
N ASN A 453 -4.14 -15.50 30.75
CA ASN A 453 -4.09 -15.32 29.29
C ASN A 453 -2.76 -15.83 28.72
N LEU A 454 -1.63 -15.44 29.32
CA LEU A 454 -0.30 -15.87 28.89
C LEU A 454 -0.11 -17.39 29.01
N ALA A 455 -0.52 -18.01 30.13
CA ALA A 455 -0.46 -19.45 30.32
C ALA A 455 -1.28 -20.21 29.26
N LYS A 456 -2.48 -19.71 28.91
CA LYS A 456 -3.27 -20.26 27.80
C LYS A 456 -2.54 -20.12 26.46
N SER A 457 -2.04 -18.93 26.13
CA SER A 457 -1.38 -18.70 24.82
C SER A 457 -0.06 -19.45 24.67
N LEU A 458 0.72 -19.62 25.75
CA LEU A 458 1.89 -20.50 25.78
C LEU A 458 1.51 -21.97 25.54
N ALA A 459 0.43 -22.47 26.16
CA ALA A 459 -0.05 -23.82 25.91
C ALA A 459 -0.57 -23.99 24.47
N ASP A 460 -1.32 -23.01 23.96
CA ASP A 460 -1.85 -23.02 22.59
C ASP A 460 -0.73 -22.93 21.52
N ALA A 461 0.43 -22.38 21.88
CA ALA A 461 1.68 -22.35 21.09
C ALA A 461 2.66 -23.48 21.46
N ASP A 462 2.17 -24.59 22.01
CA ASP A 462 2.89 -25.83 22.35
C ASP A 462 4.04 -25.67 23.40
N ARG A 463 4.17 -24.50 24.05
CA ARG A 463 5.11 -24.19 25.14
C ARG A 463 4.55 -24.61 26.51
N LEU A 464 4.08 -25.85 26.60
CA LEU A 464 3.40 -26.40 27.80
C LEU A 464 4.19 -26.21 29.11
N LYS A 465 5.52 -26.37 29.09
CA LYS A 465 6.35 -26.23 30.29
C LYS A 465 6.32 -24.80 30.83
N ASP A 466 6.43 -23.81 29.95
CA ASP A 466 6.41 -22.40 30.32
C ASP A 466 5.03 -22.03 30.88
N ALA A 467 3.95 -22.50 30.23
CA ALA A 467 2.59 -22.35 30.72
C ALA A 467 2.39 -22.96 32.14
N GLU A 468 2.94 -24.15 32.39
CA GLU A 468 2.89 -24.78 33.71
C GLU A 468 3.65 -23.97 34.78
N THR A 469 4.78 -23.33 34.44
CA THR A 469 5.51 -22.47 35.39
C THR A 469 4.75 -21.22 35.85
N LEU A 470 3.66 -20.85 35.16
CA LEU A 470 2.82 -19.72 35.55
C LEU A 470 1.72 -20.11 36.57
N LEU A 471 1.36 -21.40 36.65
CA LEU A 471 0.32 -21.88 37.57
C LEU A 471 0.58 -21.59 39.06
N PRO A 472 1.82 -21.53 39.59
CA PRO A 472 2.08 -21.14 40.98
C PRO A 472 1.78 -19.66 41.29
N PHE A 473 1.67 -18.80 40.28
CA PHE A 473 1.37 -17.37 40.46
C PHE A 473 -0.13 -17.07 40.49
N LEU A 474 -0.97 -18.01 40.02
CA LEU A 474 -2.43 -17.90 40.00
C LEU A 474 -3.05 -18.44 41.29
N GLN A 475 -3.51 -17.52 42.14
CA GLN A 475 -4.39 -17.85 43.27
C GLN A 475 -5.70 -18.46 42.75
N GLY A 476 -6.31 -19.36 43.52
CA GLY A 476 -7.42 -20.20 43.03
C GLY A 476 -8.69 -19.42 42.66
N GLY A 477 -9.36 -19.84 41.59
CA GLY A 477 -10.54 -19.19 41.04
C GLY A 477 -10.55 -19.22 39.51
N ASN A 478 -11.39 -18.38 38.89
CA ASN A 478 -11.62 -18.36 37.43
C ASN A 478 -10.33 -18.23 36.60
N ASP A 479 -9.36 -17.42 37.03
CA ASP A 479 -8.09 -17.25 36.31
C ASP A 479 -7.27 -18.55 36.29
N ARG A 480 -7.25 -19.27 37.42
CA ARG A 480 -6.60 -20.58 37.53
C ARG A 480 -7.33 -21.62 36.67
N ASP A 481 -8.65 -21.68 36.74
CA ASP A 481 -9.48 -22.57 35.91
C ASP A 481 -9.20 -22.38 34.42
N LYS A 482 -9.19 -21.13 33.97
CA LYS A 482 -8.90 -20.70 32.59
C LYS A 482 -7.51 -21.15 32.12
N ALA A 483 -6.48 -20.96 32.95
CA ALA A 483 -5.11 -21.39 32.65
C ALA A 483 -4.98 -22.93 32.60
N VAL A 484 -5.51 -23.61 33.63
CA VAL A 484 -5.49 -25.08 33.73
C VAL A 484 -6.26 -25.72 32.57
N ALA A 485 -7.40 -25.16 32.17
CA ALA A 485 -8.17 -25.65 31.02
C ALA A 485 -7.45 -25.44 29.67
N GLY A 486 -6.70 -24.36 29.51
CA GLY A 486 -5.83 -24.16 28.33
C GLY A 486 -4.79 -25.28 28.21
N ILE A 487 -4.01 -25.49 29.29
CA ILE A 487 -2.98 -26.54 29.39
C ILE A 487 -3.60 -27.94 29.21
N ALA A 488 -4.71 -28.24 29.89
CA ALA A 488 -5.35 -29.55 29.86
C ALA A 488 -5.98 -29.91 28.50
N ARG A 489 -6.53 -28.92 27.78
CA ARG A 489 -7.02 -29.09 26.40
C ARG A 489 -5.90 -29.52 25.45
N VAL A 490 -4.72 -28.93 25.63
CA VAL A 490 -3.53 -29.21 24.80
C VAL A 490 -2.96 -30.59 25.13
N LYS A 491 -2.86 -30.95 26.42
CA LYS A 491 -2.52 -32.32 26.84
C LYS A 491 -3.51 -33.38 26.33
N ALA A 492 -4.81 -33.08 26.33
CA ALA A 492 -5.83 -33.95 25.76
C ALA A 492 -5.60 -34.17 24.25
N ARG A 493 -5.35 -33.10 23.50
CA ARG A 493 -5.02 -33.11 22.05
C ARG A 493 -3.76 -33.93 21.74
N GLU A 494 -2.75 -33.88 22.61
CA GLU A 494 -1.51 -34.67 22.52
C GLU A 494 -1.68 -36.13 22.96
N GLY A 495 -2.83 -36.49 23.54
CA GLY A 495 -3.17 -37.85 23.92
C GLY A 495 -2.84 -38.23 25.37
N ASP A 496 -2.40 -37.29 26.21
CA ASP A 496 -2.31 -37.45 27.67
C ASP A 496 -3.70 -37.35 28.30
N ILE A 497 -4.45 -38.45 28.16
CA ILE A 497 -5.79 -38.65 28.71
C ILE A 497 -5.77 -38.55 30.25
N ALA A 498 -4.66 -38.91 30.91
CA ALA A 498 -4.58 -38.96 32.35
C ALA A 498 -4.49 -37.56 32.96
N ALA A 499 -3.59 -36.70 32.47
CA ALA A 499 -3.52 -35.32 32.92
C ALA A 499 -4.77 -34.52 32.54
N ALA A 500 -5.38 -34.78 31.38
CA ALA A 500 -6.64 -34.16 30.98
C ALA A 500 -7.80 -34.53 31.93
N LYS A 501 -7.92 -35.82 32.32
CA LYS A 501 -8.92 -36.27 33.30
C LYS A 501 -8.66 -35.70 34.70
N SER A 502 -7.41 -35.66 35.16
CA SER A 502 -7.06 -35.08 36.47
C SER A 502 -7.26 -33.56 36.53
N ALA A 503 -6.94 -32.81 35.46
CA ALA A 503 -7.24 -31.38 35.40
C ALA A 503 -8.76 -31.11 35.50
N LEU A 504 -9.59 -31.96 34.89
CA LEU A 504 -11.06 -31.93 35.00
C LEU A 504 -11.60 -32.24 36.41
N GLU A 505 -10.78 -32.69 37.35
CA GLU A 505 -11.16 -32.76 38.78
C GLU A 505 -10.98 -31.40 39.48
N THR A 506 -10.14 -30.51 38.92
CA THR A 506 -9.76 -29.22 39.54
C THR A 506 -10.50 -28.00 38.99
N ILE A 507 -10.93 -28.02 37.72
CA ILE A 507 -11.63 -26.89 37.08
C ILE A 507 -13.08 -26.86 37.54
N ALA A 508 -13.54 -25.77 38.16
CA ALA A 508 -14.92 -25.58 38.58
C ALA A 508 -15.83 -25.05 37.46
N ASN A 509 -15.33 -24.15 36.61
CA ASN A 509 -16.10 -23.48 35.56
C ASN A 509 -16.58 -24.47 34.47
N SER A 510 -17.90 -24.61 34.31
CA SER A 510 -18.53 -25.57 33.39
C SER A 510 -18.17 -25.37 31.91
N ARG A 511 -17.89 -24.13 31.49
CA ARG A 511 -17.50 -23.81 30.11
C ARG A 511 -16.05 -24.21 29.83
N ASP A 512 -15.15 -23.93 30.76
CA ASP A 512 -13.75 -24.33 30.64
C ASP A 512 -13.56 -25.85 30.82
N ARG A 513 -14.36 -26.50 31.69
CA ARG A 513 -14.50 -27.97 31.71
C ARG A 513 -14.95 -28.50 30.35
N GLY A 514 -16.01 -27.93 29.78
CA GLY A 514 -16.57 -28.34 28.49
C GLY A 514 -15.57 -28.25 27.33
N ARG A 515 -14.71 -27.23 27.32
CA ARG A 515 -13.62 -27.08 26.33
C ARG A 515 -12.64 -28.26 26.39
N VAL A 516 -12.25 -28.71 27.59
CA VAL A 516 -11.34 -29.85 27.77
C VAL A 516 -12.06 -31.17 27.45
N GLN A 517 -13.29 -31.35 27.91
CA GLN A 517 -14.11 -32.55 27.63
C GLN A 517 -14.37 -32.74 26.12
N SER A 518 -14.59 -31.67 25.35
CA SER A 518 -14.84 -31.74 23.90
C SER A 518 -13.62 -32.25 23.12
N GLU A 519 -12.42 -31.73 23.40
CA GLU A 519 -11.19 -32.21 22.74
C GLU A 519 -10.76 -33.59 23.26
N LEU A 520 -11.07 -33.93 24.52
CA LEU A 520 -10.91 -35.28 25.07
C LEU A 520 -11.80 -36.31 24.35
N ALA A 521 -13.10 -36.04 24.19
CA ALA A 521 -14.03 -36.90 23.46
C ALA A 521 -13.57 -37.11 22.00
N ARG A 522 -13.12 -36.04 21.32
CA ARG A 522 -12.54 -36.10 19.98
C ARG A 522 -11.31 -37.02 19.91
N THR A 523 -10.44 -36.95 20.91
CA THR A 523 -9.20 -37.72 20.95
C THR A 523 -9.47 -39.20 21.22
N LEU A 524 -10.39 -39.53 22.12
CA LEU A 524 -10.86 -40.89 22.39
C LEU A 524 -11.46 -41.51 21.11
N ALA A 525 -12.33 -40.78 20.39
CA ALA A 525 -12.92 -41.25 19.15
C ALA A 525 -11.88 -41.51 18.05
N LYS A 526 -10.86 -40.64 17.93
CA LYS A 526 -9.72 -40.86 17.02
C LYS A 526 -8.86 -42.08 17.37
N LYS A 527 -8.87 -42.55 18.62
CA LYS A 527 -8.23 -43.80 19.06
C LYS A 527 -9.12 -45.04 18.89
N GLY A 528 -10.38 -44.86 18.48
CA GLY A 528 -11.38 -45.95 18.40
C GLY A 528 -12.09 -46.24 19.72
N GLU A 529 -11.87 -45.44 20.77
CA GLU A 529 -12.51 -45.56 22.08
C GLU A 529 -13.91 -44.93 22.04
N THR A 530 -14.81 -45.45 21.19
CA THR A 530 -16.08 -44.78 20.79
C THR A 530 -17.09 -44.62 21.92
N ASP A 531 -17.23 -45.61 22.79
CA ASP A 531 -18.18 -45.54 23.92
C ASP A 531 -17.71 -44.56 25.00
N ASP A 532 -16.40 -44.56 25.30
CA ASP A 532 -15.76 -43.61 26.22
C ASP A 532 -15.85 -42.17 25.65
N ALA A 533 -15.61 -41.99 24.36
CA ALA A 533 -15.82 -40.72 23.66
C ALA A 533 -17.26 -40.20 23.76
N LYS A 534 -18.25 -41.08 23.52
CA LYS A 534 -19.69 -40.78 23.60
C LYS A 534 -20.12 -40.45 25.03
N SER A 535 -19.61 -41.19 26.01
CA SER A 535 -19.77 -40.94 27.45
C SER A 535 -19.24 -39.56 27.84
N VAL A 536 -18.00 -39.22 27.46
CA VAL A 536 -17.42 -37.91 27.72
C VAL A 536 -18.23 -36.79 27.05
N ALA A 537 -18.63 -36.94 25.78
CA ALA A 537 -19.45 -35.94 25.10
C ALA A 537 -20.81 -35.69 25.78
N LEU A 538 -21.52 -36.75 26.19
CA LEU A 538 -22.79 -36.63 26.92
C LEU A 538 -22.61 -36.04 28.33
N SER A 539 -21.44 -36.19 28.95
CA SER A 539 -21.11 -35.61 30.27
C SER A 539 -20.79 -34.10 30.25
N ILE A 540 -20.71 -33.46 29.07
CA ILE A 540 -20.41 -32.03 28.95
C ILE A 540 -21.61 -31.21 29.46
N GLN A 541 -21.41 -30.41 30.51
CA GLN A 541 -22.49 -29.57 31.05
C GLN A 541 -22.86 -28.40 30.13
N ASP A 542 -21.87 -27.76 29.51
CA ASP A 542 -22.04 -26.66 28.56
C ASP A 542 -22.67 -27.12 27.23
N THR A 543 -23.81 -26.55 26.85
CA THR A 543 -24.56 -26.96 25.66
C THR A 543 -23.78 -26.75 24.36
N GLU A 544 -23.01 -25.67 24.24
CA GLU A 544 -22.26 -25.35 23.02
C GLU A 544 -21.19 -26.41 22.77
N PHE A 545 -20.40 -26.75 23.79
CA PHE A 545 -19.39 -27.79 23.70
C PHE A 545 -20.00 -29.20 23.62
N ARG A 546 -21.20 -29.46 24.17
CA ARG A 546 -21.92 -30.73 23.99
C ARG A 546 -22.32 -30.95 22.53
N ILE A 547 -22.91 -29.94 21.89
CA ILE A 547 -23.28 -29.98 20.46
C ILE A 547 -22.02 -30.17 19.60
N GLU A 548 -20.97 -29.39 19.86
CA GLU A 548 -19.72 -29.50 19.10
C GLU A 548 -19.08 -30.90 19.23
N ALA A 549 -19.04 -31.46 20.45
CA ALA A 549 -18.51 -32.80 20.67
C ALA A 549 -19.34 -33.86 19.92
N LEU A 550 -20.68 -33.85 20.04
CA LEU A 550 -21.56 -34.79 19.34
C LEU A 550 -21.41 -34.73 17.81
N LEU A 551 -21.26 -33.54 17.24
CA LEU A 551 -21.04 -33.37 15.79
C LEU A 551 -19.65 -33.82 15.34
N ARG A 552 -18.60 -33.56 16.15
CA ARG A 552 -17.26 -34.10 15.91
C ARG A 552 -17.24 -35.62 15.97
N LEU A 553 -17.99 -36.25 16.87
CA LEU A 553 -18.17 -37.71 16.91
C LEU A 553 -18.92 -38.21 15.68
N ALA A 554 -19.97 -37.52 15.25
CA ALA A 554 -20.74 -37.90 14.06
C ALA A 554 -19.86 -37.89 12.80
N SER A 555 -19.05 -36.85 12.58
CA SER A 555 -18.08 -36.78 11.48
C SER A 555 -17.14 -38.00 11.47
N VAL A 556 -16.57 -38.38 12.61
CA VAL A 556 -15.70 -39.57 12.72
C VAL A 556 -16.47 -40.87 12.41
N ALA A 557 -17.74 -40.99 12.79
CA ALA A 557 -18.58 -42.14 12.46
C ALA A 557 -18.90 -42.24 10.96
N ASN A 558 -19.16 -41.09 10.31
CA ASN A 558 -19.40 -40.99 8.87
C ASN A 558 -18.16 -41.41 8.06
N ASP A 559 -16.97 -40.91 8.42
CA ASP A 559 -15.72 -41.23 7.72
C ASP A 559 -15.36 -42.73 7.85
N ASN A 560 -15.66 -43.33 9.00
CA ASN A 560 -15.55 -44.76 9.25
C ASN A 560 -16.67 -45.61 8.61
N LYS A 561 -17.57 -45.01 7.81
CA LYS A 561 -18.71 -45.65 7.11
C LYS A 561 -19.75 -46.28 8.04
N GLY A 562 -19.78 -45.89 9.31
CA GLY A 562 -20.74 -46.32 10.33
C GLY A 562 -22.05 -45.52 10.27
N ASN A 563 -22.79 -45.62 9.16
CA ASN A 563 -23.95 -44.77 8.86
C ASN A 563 -25.00 -44.67 10.00
N GLY A 564 -25.19 -45.73 10.80
CA GLY A 564 -26.16 -45.74 11.89
C GLY A 564 -25.81 -44.81 13.07
N ASP A 565 -24.52 -44.62 13.36
CA ASP A 565 -24.09 -43.78 14.48
C ASP A 565 -24.10 -42.28 14.15
N PHE A 566 -23.87 -41.90 12.88
CA PHE A 566 -23.97 -40.50 12.44
C PHE A 566 -25.38 -39.94 12.70
N ASP A 567 -26.42 -40.60 12.18
CA ASP A 567 -27.80 -40.12 12.31
C ASP A 567 -28.27 -40.14 13.79
N ALA A 568 -27.75 -41.06 14.61
CA ALA A 568 -28.02 -41.11 16.05
C ALA A 568 -27.34 -39.95 16.82
N LEU A 569 -26.07 -39.66 16.54
CA LEU A 569 -25.31 -38.57 17.19
C LEU A 569 -25.82 -37.19 16.77
N VAL A 570 -26.16 -37.01 15.49
CA VAL A 570 -26.84 -35.80 15.00
C VAL A 570 -28.23 -35.67 15.61
N GLY A 571 -28.99 -36.77 15.70
CA GLY A 571 -30.29 -36.79 16.37
C GLY A 571 -30.22 -36.34 17.83
N GLU A 572 -29.15 -36.70 18.55
CA GLU A 572 -28.91 -36.22 19.92
C GLU A 572 -28.52 -34.73 19.94
N ALA A 573 -27.64 -34.28 19.04
CA ALA A 573 -27.31 -32.86 18.91
C ALA A 573 -28.55 -31.99 18.62
N VAL A 574 -29.51 -32.48 17.82
CA VAL A 574 -30.79 -31.81 17.56
C VAL A 574 -31.67 -31.73 18.81
N LYS A 575 -31.68 -32.74 19.69
CA LYS A 575 -32.38 -32.66 20.99
C LYS A 575 -31.73 -31.63 21.90
N VAL A 576 -30.40 -31.66 22.00
CA VAL A 576 -29.61 -30.74 22.83
C VAL A 576 -29.83 -29.29 22.39
N ALA A 577 -29.78 -29.00 21.08
CA ALA A 577 -30.10 -27.68 20.54
C ALA A 577 -31.57 -27.29 20.79
N ALA A 578 -32.52 -28.21 20.61
CA ALA A 578 -33.94 -27.94 20.84
C ALA A 578 -34.28 -27.67 22.32
N GLY A 579 -33.45 -28.14 23.26
CA GLY A 579 -33.58 -27.89 24.70
C GLY A 579 -33.05 -26.53 25.18
N GLU A 580 -32.44 -25.71 24.31
CA GLU A 580 -32.03 -24.35 24.67
C GLU A 580 -33.24 -23.40 24.74
N ASP A 581 -33.50 -22.85 25.93
CA ASP A 581 -34.49 -21.78 26.14
C ASP A 581 -34.21 -20.56 25.25
N LYS A 582 -32.92 -20.15 25.20
CA LYS A 582 -32.46 -19.00 24.43
C LYS A 582 -32.52 -19.30 22.93
N LYS A 583 -33.41 -18.59 22.23
CA LYS A 583 -33.54 -18.65 20.76
C LYS A 583 -32.20 -18.54 20.04
N ASP A 584 -31.35 -17.58 20.43
CA ASP A 584 -30.03 -17.37 19.83
C ASP A 584 -29.10 -18.59 19.99
N SER A 585 -29.00 -19.19 21.18
CA SER A 585 -28.26 -20.44 21.41
C SER A 585 -28.79 -21.58 20.53
N ARG A 586 -30.12 -21.74 20.49
CA ARG A 586 -30.80 -22.80 19.74
C ARG A 586 -30.58 -22.68 18.25
N ASP A 587 -30.77 -21.49 17.69
CA ASP A 587 -30.61 -21.21 16.27
C ASP A 587 -29.13 -21.36 15.83
N LYS A 588 -28.17 -20.95 16.68
CA LYS A 588 -26.73 -21.26 16.50
C LYS A 588 -26.43 -22.76 16.57
N GLY A 589 -27.09 -23.49 17.47
CA GLY A 589 -27.00 -24.94 17.57
C GLY A 589 -27.48 -25.63 16.30
N TYR A 590 -28.65 -25.24 15.79
CA TYR A 590 -29.18 -25.72 14.51
C TYR A 590 -28.27 -25.39 13.33
N LEU A 591 -27.64 -24.20 13.28
CA LEU A 591 -26.68 -23.84 12.22
C LEU A 591 -25.49 -24.82 12.17
N LYS A 592 -24.84 -25.10 13.31
CA LYS A 592 -23.74 -26.08 13.40
C LYS A 592 -24.17 -27.50 12.96
N ILE A 593 -25.44 -27.85 13.14
CA ILE A 593 -25.98 -29.15 12.72
C ILE A 593 -26.31 -29.16 11.21
N VAL A 594 -26.82 -28.06 10.65
CA VAL A 594 -27.04 -27.91 9.19
C VAL A 594 -25.72 -28.01 8.42
N GLU A 595 -24.64 -27.46 8.96
CA GLU A 595 -23.26 -27.61 8.44
C GLU A 595 -22.89 -29.09 8.29
N ALA A 596 -22.88 -29.83 9.41
CA ALA A 596 -22.53 -31.26 9.42
C ALA A 596 -23.46 -32.13 8.53
N LEU A 597 -24.75 -31.80 8.45
CA LEU A 597 -25.69 -32.48 7.54
C LEU A 597 -25.39 -32.17 6.06
N THR A 598 -24.96 -30.95 5.75
CA THR A 598 -24.64 -30.53 4.38
C THR A 598 -23.33 -31.17 3.89
N ASP A 599 -22.30 -31.25 4.74
CA ASP A 599 -21.04 -31.92 4.45
C ASP A 599 -21.23 -33.43 4.25
N ALA A 600 -22.06 -34.07 5.09
CA ALA A 600 -22.49 -35.46 4.94
C ALA A 600 -23.48 -35.70 3.77
N ARG A 601 -23.76 -34.68 2.95
CA ARG A 601 -24.73 -34.69 1.82
C ARG A 601 -26.15 -35.11 2.19
N LYS A 602 -26.55 -34.99 3.47
CA LYS A 602 -27.91 -35.24 3.99
C LYS A 602 -28.83 -34.03 3.73
N THR A 603 -28.83 -33.52 2.49
CA THR A 603 -29.38 -32.20 2.11
C THR A 603 -30.84 -31.99 2.50
N ASP A 604 -31.69 -33.01 2.44
CA ASP A 604 -33.11 -32.85 2.80
C ASP A 604 -33.35 -32.78 4.31
N ALA A 605 -32.53 -33.47 5.11
CA ALA A 605 -32.51 -33.31 6.57
C ALA A 605 -31.95 -31.93 6.97
N ALA A 606 -30.94 -31.43 6.23
CA ALA A 606 -30.43 -30.08 6.39
C ALA A 606 -31.55 -29.04 6.15
N LYS A 607 -32.27 -29.12 5.01
CA LYS A 607 -33.42 -28.24 4.70
C LYS A 607 -34.50 -28.25 5.80
N GLN A 608 -34.93 -29.44 6.23
CA GLN A 608 -35.92 -29.58 7.32
C GLN A 608 -35.47 -28.95 8.65
N LEU A 609 -34.15 -28.84 8.88
CA LEU A 609 -33.61 -28.17 10.06
C LEU A 609 -33.49 -26.64 9.87
N VAL A 610 -33.24 -26.15 8.64
CA VAL A 610 -33.29 -24.71 8.33
C VAL A 610 -34.66 -24.13 8.65
N ASP A 611 -35.76 -24.85 8.34
CA ASP A 611 -37.12 -24.38 8.64
C ASP A 611 -37.35 -24.11 10.13
N ARG A 612 -36.66 -24.86 11.01
CA ARG A 612 -36.71 -24.73 12.48
C ARG A 612 -35.88 -23.59 13.05
N ILE A 613 -35.00 -22.97 12.25
CA ILE A 613 -34.24 -21.78 12.63
C ILE A 613 -35.18 -20.57 12.60
N ALA A 614 -35.23 -19.79 13.67
CA ALA A 614 -36.18 -18.69 13.82
C ALA A 614 -35.56 -17.28 13.67
N ASP A 615 -34.23 -17.14 13.67
CA ASP A 615 -33.52 -15.93 13.23
C ASP A 615 -33.24 -15.97 11.73
N GLU A 616 -33.73 -14.96 10.98
CA GLU A 616 -33.65 -14.95 9.53
C GLU A 616 -32.21 -14.83 8.97
N LYS A 617 -31.28 -14.21 9.70
CA LYS A 617 -29.87 -14.12 9.25
C LYS A 617 -29.14 -15.45 9.46
N ILE A 618 -29.39 -16.14 10.57
CA ILE A 618 -28.91 -17.50 10.79
C ILE A 618 -29.54 -18.47 9.77
N LYS A 619 -30.83 -18.30 9.46
CA LYS A 619 -31.57 -19.10 8.47
C LYS A 619 -31.01 -18.92 7.05
N ALA A 620 -30.76 -17.68 6.64
CA ALA A 620 -30.13 -17.36 5.36
C ALA A 620 -28.70 -17.93 5.24
N ARG A 621 -27.90 -17.87 6.31
CA ARG A 621 -26.57 -18.53 6.36
C ARG A 621 -26.69 -20.04 6.16
N ALA A 622 -27.59 -20.68 6.89
CA ALA A 622 -27.85 -22.12 6.77
C ALA A 622 -28.31 -22.51 5.35
N ALA A 623 -29.16 -21.69 4.72
CA ALA A 623 -29.57 -21.87 3.33
C ALA A 623 -28.41 -21.67 2.32
N SER A 624 -27.51 -20.71 2.56
CA SER A 624 -26.32 -20.50 1.73
C SER A 624 -25.39 -21.72 1.75
N MET A 625 -25.19 -22.37 2.91
CA MET A 625 -24.39 -23.60 3.01
C MET A 625 -24.92 -24.71 2.11
N ILE A 626 -26.24 -24.94 2.13
CA ILE A 626 -26.95 -25.87 1.23
C ILE A 626 -26.79 -25.43 -0.24
N GLY A 627 -26.89 -24.12 -0.51
CA GLY A 627 -26.67 -23.54 -1.83
C GLY A 627 -25.26 -23.79 -2.38
N LYS A 628 -24.21 -23.62 -1.56
CA LYS A 628 -22.81 -23.89 -1.93
C LYS A 628 -22.61 -25.35 -2.34
N ARG A 629 -23.21 -26.30 -1.62
CA ARG A 629 -23.20 -27.73 -1.98
C ARG A 629 -23.88 -27.98 -3.33
N ALA A 630 -25.07 -27.43 -3.54
CA ALA A 630 -25.79 -27.56 -4.81
C ALA A 630 -25.04 -26.92 -5.99
N ALA A 631 -24.38 -25.78 -5.77
CA ALA A 631 -23.57 -25.09 -6.77
C ALA A 631 -22.32 -25.89 -7.19
N LEU A 632 -21.63 -26.53 -6.24
CA LEU A 632 -20.54 -27.47 -6.53
C LEU A 632 -21.03 -28.65 -7.40
N ASP A 633 -22.20 -29.19 -7.09
CA ASP A 633 -22.84 -30.26 -7.87
C ASP A 633 -23.43 -29.77 -9.22
N GLY A 634 -23.27 -28.49 -9.58
CA GLY A 634 -23.59 -27.90 -10.88
C GLY A 634 -24.85 -27.01 -10.90
N PHE A 635 -25.65 -27.00 -9.84
CA PHE A 635 -26.97 -26.36 -9.79
C PHE A 635 -26.88 -24.91 -9.26
N GLY A 636 -25.99 -24.10 -9.85
CA GLY A 636 -25.69 -22.75 -9.36
C GLY A 636 -26.85 -21.74 -9.47
N SER A 637 -27.71 -21.89 -10.49
CA SER A 637 -28.87 -21.01 -10.68
C SER A 637 -29.97 -21.31 -9.67
N GLU A 638 -30.20 -22.59 -9.43
CA GLU A 638 -31.11 -23.16 -8.45
C GLU A 638 -30.64 -22.86 -7.02
N ALA A 639 -29.33 -22.90 -6.78
CA ALA A 639 -28.73 -22.53 -5.50
C ALA A 639 -28.95 -21.05 -5.15
N LEU A 640 -28.74 -20.13 -6.10
CA LEU A 640 -29.07 -18.71 -5.89
C LEU A 640 -30.58 -18.49 -5.73
N THR A 641 -31.41 -19.21 -6.50
CA THR A 641 -32.88 -19.14 -6.38
C THR A 641 -33.36 -19.62 -5.02
N TYR A 642 -32.77 -20.70 -4.49
CA TYR A 642 -33.05 -21.21 -3.15
C TYR A 642 -32.61 -20.21 -2.07
N LEU A 643 -31.39 -19.68 -2.15
CA LEU A 643 -30.90 -18.66 -1.21
C LEU A 643 -31.79 -17.41 -1.21
N ALA A 644 -32.20 -16.92 -2.38
CA ALA A 644 -33.07 -15.75 -2.54
C ALA A 644 -34.51 -15.96 -2.01
N SER A 645 -34.91 -17.17 -1.66
CA SER A 645 -36.21 -17.44 -1.02
C SER A 645 -36.24 -17.12 0.49
N PHE A 646 -35.07 -16.84 1.11
CA PHE A 646 -34.96 -16.49 2.54
C PHE A 646 -34.85 -14.98 2.72
N ALA A 647 -35.70 -14.40 3.57
CA ALA A 647 -35.77 -12.94 3.77
C ALA A 647 -34.43 -12.36 4.27
N GLY A 648 -33.73 -13.07 5.14
CA GLY A 648 -32.41 -12.67 5.65
C GLY A 648 -31.27 -12.68 4.62
N ALA A 649 -31.49 -13.16 3.39
CA ALA A 649 -30.50 -13.19 2.32
C ALA A 649 -30.60 -12.01 1.33
N ALA A 650 -31.70 -11.22 1.36
CA ALA A 650 -31.99 -10.21 0.35
C ALA A 650 -30.92 -9.10 0.24
N ASP A 651 -30.32 -8.73 1.37
CA ASP A 651 -29.29 -7.68 1.48
C ASP A 651 -27.90 -8.22 1.84
N ASP A 652 -27.71 -9.53 2.03
CA ASP A 652 -26.41 -10.13 2.37
C ASP A 652 -25.73 -10.68 1.11
N GLU A 653 -25.09 -9.77 0.36
CA GLU A 653 -24.32 -10.11 -0.84
C GLU A 653 -23.19 -11.12 -0.58
N THR A 654 -22.70 -11.24 0.66
CA THR A 654 -21.69 -12.23 1.06
C THR A 654 -22.18 -13.65 0.83
N LEU A 655 -23.45 -13.93 1.16
CA LEU A 655 -24.04 -15.26 0.99
C LEU A 655 -24.21 -15.63 -0.50
N LYS A 656 -24.43 -14.62 -1.35
CA LYS A 656 -24.46 -14.77 -2.81
C LYS A 656 -23.06 -15.02 -3.37
N ALA A 657 -22.07 -14.23 -2.94
CA ALA A 657 -20.66 -14.41 -3.30
C ALA A 657 -20.16 -15.83 -2.97
N ASP A 658 -20.46 -16.33 -1.78
CA ASP A 658 -20.11 -17.66 -1.31
C ASP A 658 -20.62 -18.79 -2.22
N VAL A 659 -21.86 -18.67 -2.71
CA VAL A 659 -22.47 -19.63 -3.66
C VAL A 659 -21.82 -19.51 -5.06
N LEU A 660 -21.41 -18.31 -5.48
CA LEU A 660 -20.73 -18.09 -6.76
C LEU A 660 -19.30 -18.65 -6.78
N VAL A 661 -18.55 -18.50 -5.70
CA VAL A 661 -17.22 -19.14 -5.55
C VAL A 661 -17.36 -20.67 -5.54
N ALA A 662 -18.36 -21.20 -4.84
CA ALA A 662 -18.68 -22.63 -4.85
C ALA A 662 -19.08 -23.14 -6.26
N ALA A 663 -19.81 -22.33 -7.05
CA ALA A 663 -20.13 -22.66 -8.44
C ALA A 663 -18.87 -22.71 -9.34
N ALA A 664 -17.93 -21.77 -9.19
CA ALA A 664 -16.73 -21.70 -10.03
C ALA A 664 -15.78 -22.89 -9.90
N ALA A 665 -15.80 -23.61 -8.77
CA ALA A 665 -15.07 -24.86 -8.59
C ALA A 665 -15.59 -26.01 -9.48
N ASN A 666 -16.75 -25.84 -10.12
CA ASN A 666 -17.23 -26.68 -11.22
C ASN A 666 -16.95 -25.98 -12.56
N PRO A 667 -16.05 -26.50 -13.43
CA PRO A 667 -15.67 -25.82 -14.68
C PRO A 667 -16.82 -25.53 -15.64
N ALA A 668 -17.94 -26.27 -15.58
CA ALA A 668 -19.12 -25.97 -16.40
C ALA A 668 -19.82 -24.67 -15.97
N MET A 669 -19.72 -24.32 -14.68
CA MET A 669 -20.40 -23.17 -14.06
C MET A 669 -19.54 -21.91 -13.96
N LEU A 670 -18.27 -21.95 -14.38
CA LEU A 670 -17.35 -20.81 -14.31
C LEU A 670 -17.91 -19.55 -15.00
N LYS A 671 -18.39 -19.67 -16.24
CA LYS A 671 -18.99 -18.54 -16.99
C LYS A 671 -20.20 -17.95 -16.26
N PHE A 672 -21.04 -18.78 -15.66
CA PHE A 672 -22.14 -18.34 -14.81
C PHE A 672 -21.61 -17.59 -13.57
N ALA A 673 -20.62 -18.15 -12.88
CA ALA A 673 -20.04 -17.57 -11.68
C ALA A 673 -19.43 -16.18 -11.94
N SER A 674 -18.56 -16.04 -12.93
CA SER A 674 -17.93 -14.76 -13.30
C SER A 674 -18.98 -13.70 -13.69
N VAL A 675 -19.91 -14.05 -14.60
CA VAL A 675 -20.95 -13.11 -15.05
C VAL A 675 -21.88 -12.71 -13.90
N GLN A 676 -22.28 -13.63 -13.02
CA GLN A 676 -23.12 -13.29 -11.87
C GLN A 676 -22.34 -12.51 -10.79
N SER A 677 -21.04 -12.75 -10.60
CA SER A 677 -20.23 -11.96 -9.66
C SER A 677 -20.13 -10.48 -10.08
N SER A 678 -20.14 -10.20 -11.39
CA SER A 678 -20.17 -8.82 -11.93
C SER A 678 -21.36 -7.96 -11.44
N THR A 679 -22.41 -8.60 -10.90
CA THR A 679 -23.64 -7.99 -10.39
C THR A 679 -23.64 -7.68 -8.89
N LEU A 680 -22.56 -8.00 -8.17
CA LEU A 680 -22.37 -7.63 -6.76
C LEU A 680 -22.11 -6.12 -6.64
N LYS A 681 -22.77 -5.45 -5.69
CA LYS A 681 -22.69 -4.00 -5.49
C LYS A 681 -21.45 -3.58 -4.70
N ASP A 682 -21.12 -4.29 -3.62
CA ASP A 682 -19.86 -4.05 -2.88
C ASP A 682 -18.67 -4.35 -3.78
N HIS A 683 -17.89 -3.31 -4.12
CA HIS A 683 -16.73 -3.40 -4.99
C HIS A 683 -15.65 -4.34 -4.45
N MET A 684 -15.38 -4.31 -3.15
CA MET A 684 -14.29 -5.10 -2.56
C MET A 684 -14.74 -6.53 -2.26
N LEU A 685 -16.02 -6.76 -1.97
CA LEU A 685 -16.60 -8.10 -1.99
C LEU A 685 -16.52 -8.70 -3.40
N ARG A 686 -16.83 -7.91 -4.44
CA ARG A 686 -16.76 -8.36 -5.83
C ARG A 686 -15.34 -8.72 -6.25
N VAL A 687 -14.34 -7.90 -5.91
CA VAL A 687 -12.92 -8.22 -6.10
C VAL A 687 -12.56 -9.54 -5.42
N ARG A 688 -12.87 -9.71 -4.12
CA ARG A 688 -12.62 -10.96 -3.38
C ARG A 688 -13.30 -12.17 -4.03
N THR A 689 -14.52 -11.99 -4.54
CA THR A 689 -15.28 -13.02 -5.26
C THR A 689 -14.62 -13.38 -6.59
N ALA A 690 -14.25 -12.39 -7.40
CA ALA A 690 -13.58 -12.57 -8.69
C ALA A 690 -12.20 -13.24 -8.53
N ARG A 691 -11.42 -12.82 -7.52
CA ARG A 691 -10.16 -13.46 -7.09
C ARG A 691 -10.38 -14.94 -6.74
N ALA A 692 -11.35 -15.26 -5.91
CA ALA A 692 -11.64 -16.64 -5.52
C ALA A 692 -12.17 -17.50 -6.69
N ILE A 693 -12.90 -16.90 -7.64
CA ILE A 693 -13.32 -17.56 -8.89
C ILE A 693 -12.11 -17.83 -9.80
N ALA A 694 -11.17 -16.90 -9.92
CA ALA A 694 -9.92 -17.09 -10.65
C ALA A 694 -9.05 -18.19 -10.00
N GLU A 695 -8.97 -18.24 -8.66
CA GLU A 695 -8.28 -19.32 -7.94
C GLU A 695 -8.93 -20.69 -8.14
N ALA A 696 -10.27 -20.78 -8.09
CA ALA A 696 -10.98 -22.02 -8.36
C ALA A 696 -10.72 -22.51 -9.80
N SER A 697 -10.72 -21.57 -10.76
CA SER A 697 -10.39 -21.83 -12.17
C SER A 697 -8.96 -22.36 -12.31
N PHE A 698 -7.99 -21.64 -11.73
CA PHE A 698 -6.57 -21.99 -11.75
C PHE A 698 -6.33 -23.41 -11.21
N ARG A 699 -6.91 -23.77 -10.05
CA ARG A 699 -6.78 -25.13 -9.47
C ARG A 699 -7.31 -26.24 -10.39
N SER A 700 -8.26 -25.94 -11.28
CA SER A 700 -8.79 -26.88 -12.28
C SER A 700 -7.97 -26.94 -13.58
N LEU A 701 -7.05 -25.98 -13.78
CA LEU A 701 -6.26 -25.79 -14.99
C LEU A 701 -4.73 -25.92 -14.75
N ASP A 702 -4.30 -26.18 -13.51
CA ASP A 702 -2.91 -26.44 -13.14
C ASP A 702 -2.44 -27.85 -13.60
N VAL A 703 -2.48 -28.08 -14.91
CA VAL A 703 -2.13 -29.34 -15.61
C VAL A 703 -0.68 -29.81 -15.44
N ARG A 704 0.13 -29.05 -14.70
CA ARG A 704 1.52 -29.35 -14.34
C ARG A 704 1.79 -29.33 -12.83
N ASN A 705 0.78 -29.11 -11.99
CA ASN A 705 0.91 -29.05 -10.52
C ASN A 705 2.02 -28.09 -10.08
N LEU A 706 2.05 -26.88 -10.67
CA LEU A 706 2.99 -25.81 -10.33
C LEU A 706 2.56 -25.06 -9.07
N GLY A 707 1.29 -25.20 -8.65
CA GLY A 707 0.75 -24.64 -7.42
C GLY A 707 0.79 -23.12 -7.40
N TRP A 708 0.97 -22.53 -6.21
CA TRP A 708 0.95 -21.08 -6.05
C TRP A 708 2.24 -20.36 -6.49
N GLY A 709 3.19 -21.07 -7.11
CA GLY A 709 4.53 -20.55 -7.36
C GLY A 709 5.34 -20.40 -6.08
N LYS A 710 6.44 -19.64 -6.13
CA LYS A 710 7.29 -19.30 -4.96
C LYS A 710 8.20 -18.11 -5.23
N GLY A 711 8.58 -17.40 -4.18
CA GLY A 711 9.50 -16.26 -4.24
C GLY A 711 8.90 -15.03 -4.92
N SER A 712 9.68 -13.97 -5.01
CA SER A 712 9.37 -12.74 -5.76
C SER A 712 9.84 -12.83 -7.22
N PRO A 713 9.40 -11.94 -8.13
CA PRO A 713 9.87 -11.97 -9.51
C PRO A 713 11.39 -11.75 -9.65
N ALA A 714 11.98 -10.97 -8.75
CA ALA A 714 13.41 -10.67 -8.72
C ALA A 714 14.28 -11.92 -8.40
N ASP A 715 13.77 -12.89 -7.63
CA ASP A 715 14.51 -14.11 -7.29
C ASP A 715 14.83 -14.96 -8.53
N TYR A 716 14.03 -14.83 -9.60
CA TYR A 716 14.22 -15.54 -10.87
C TYR A 716 15.39 -14.98 -11.70
N MET A 717 15.99 -13.84 -11.32
CA MET A 717 17.27 -13.41 -11.89
C MET A 717 18.39 -14.46 -11.71
N ALA A 718 18.39 -15.19 -10.60
CA ALA A 718 19.40 -16.22 -10.34
C ALA A 718 19.29 -17.40 -11.32
N MET A 719 18.07 -17.81 -11.67
CA MET A 719 17.82 -18.88 -12.65
C MET A 719 18.33 -18.48 -14.05
N GLN A 720 18.23 -17.19 -14.42
CA GLN A 720 18.76 -16.69 -15.70
C GLN A 720 20.29 -16.78 -15.83
N GLN A 721 21.03 -16.79 -14.71
CA GLN A 721 22.50 -16.85 -14.70
C GLN A 721 23.02 -18.30 -14.60
N GLN A 722 22.17 -19.25 -14.20
CA GLN A 722 22.57 -20.62 -13.87
C GLN A 722 22.04 -21.69 -14.85
N ALA A 723 21.15 -21.32 -15.78
CA ALA A 723 20.65 -22.23 -16.80
C ALA A 723 21.80 -22.75 -17.69
N PRO A 724 22.08 -24.07 -17.70
CA PRO A 724 23.13 -24.61 -18.56
C PRO A 724 22.68 -24.55 -20.02
N LYS A 725 23.52 -23.98 -20.89
CA LYS A 725 23.29 -24.05 -22.34
C LYS A 725 23.43 -25.50 -22.79
N LEU A 726 22.30 -26.17 -23.02
CA LEU A 726 22.26 -27.42 -23.76
C LEU A 726 22.70 -27.14 -25.20
N GLU A 727 23.75 -27.83 -25.67
CA GLU A 727 24.09 -27.79 -27.09
C GLU A 727 22.92 -28.37 -27.88
N ALA A 728 22.37 -27.55 -28.79
CA ALA A 728 21.25 -27.94 -29.63
C ALA A 728 21.69 -29.03 -30.63
N ALA A 729 21.59 -30.29 -30.21
CA ALA A 729 21.76 -31.43 -31.09
C ALA A 729 20.80 -31.30 -32.27
N ALA A 730 21.34 -31.20 -33.48
CA ALA A 730 20.54 -31.05 -34.69
C ALA A 730 19.65 -32.29 -34.88
N GLU A 731 18.36 -32.14 -34.59
CA GLU A 731 17.38 -33.22 -34.79
C GLU A 731 17.41 -33.63 -36.28
N ALA A 732 17.82 -34.88 -36.53
CA ALA A 732 17.92 -35.41 -37.88
C ALA A 732 16.55 -35.35 -38.55
N ILE A 733 16.46 -34.66 -39.69
CA ILE A 733 15.21 -34.38 -40.41
C ILE A 733 14.42 -35.69 -40.58
N PRO A 734 13.25 -35.84 -39.94
CA PRO A 734 12.53 -37.10 -39.96
C PRO A 734 12.04 -37.42 -41.39
N ALA A 735 12.11 -38.70 -41.75
CA ALA A 735 11.76 -39.14 -43.10
C ALA A 735 10.28 -38.84 -43.42
N ALA A 736 10.05 -38.29 -44.62
CA ALA A 736 8.72 -37.96 -45.12
C ALA A 736 7.81 -39.21 -45.15
N ALA A 737 6.66 -39.11 -44.51
CA ALA A 737 5.60 -40.12 -44.56
C ALA A 737 4.54 -39.76 -45.62
N PHE A 738 4.39 -38.48 -45.96
CA PHE A 738 3.50 -37.97 -47.01
C PHE A 738 3.93 -36.56 -47.46
N SER A 739 3.56 -36.15 -48.67
CA SER A 739 3.65 -34.75 -49.14
C SER A 739 2.61 -34.48 -50.24
N ASP A 740 2.08 -33.26 -50.29
CA ASP A 740 1.25 -32.75 -51.40
C ASP A 740 2.07 -31.96 -52.46
N GLY A 741 3.39 -31.91 -52.30
CA GLY A 741 4.32 -31.11 -53.10
C GLY A 741 4.61 -29.72 -52.53
N ARG A 742 3.73 -29.15 -51.70
CA ARG A 742 3.92 -27.84 -51.04
C ARG A 742 4.33 -27.99 -49.57
N LEU A 743 3.72 -28.94 -48.88
CA LEU A 743 3.98 -29.34 -47.49
C LEU A 743 4.40 -30.83 -47.44
N THR A 744 5.24 -31.18 -46.48
CA THR A 744 5.69 -32.54 -46.16
C THR A 744 5.30 -32.87 -44.73
N LEU A 745 4.67 -34.03 -44.52
CA LEU A 745 4.40 -34.61 -43.20
C LEU A 745 5.41 -35.72 -42.92
N ALA A 746 6.10 -35.62 -41.79
CA ALA A 746 7.03 -36.60 -41.26
C ALA A 746 6.64 -37.04 -39.84
N ARG A 747 7.17 -38.19 -39.39
CA ARG A 747 6.87 -38.77 -38.07
C ARG A 747 8.04 -38.54 -37.12
N GLN A 748 7.75 -37.99 -35.93
CA GLN A 748 8.77 -37.57 -34.96
C GLN A 748 8.61 -38.29 -33.62
N LYS A 749 9.75 -38.58 -32.98
CA LYS A 749 9.84 -39.02 -31.59
C LYS A 749 9.92 -37.80 -30.67
N GLY A 750 9.29 -37.91 -29.50
CA GLY A 750 9.24 -36.85 -28.49
C GLY A 750 7.90 -36.15 -28.42
N ARG A 751 7.69 -35.44 -27.32
CA ARG A 751 6.61 -34.48 -27.05
C ARG A 751 7.23 -33.36 -26.24
N MET A 752 6.71 -32.14 -26.39
CA MET A 752 7.17 -31.00 -25.58
C MET A 752 6.96 -31.29 -24.08
N SER A 753 7.97 -30.98 -23.26
CA SER A 753 7.97 -31.22 -21.81
C SER A 753 8.46 -29.99 -21.06
N LEU A 754 7.70 -29.49 -20.09
CA LEU A 754 8.23 -28.48 -19.16
C LEU A 754 9.29 -29.15 -18.25
N PRO A 755 10.44 -28.51 -17.98
CA PRO A 755 11.41 -29.02 -17.00
C PRO A 755 10.82 -29.06 -15.59
N GLU A 756 11.13 -30.11 -14.82
CA GLU A 756 10.65 -30.32 -13.44
C GLU A 756 11.02 -29.18 -12.47
N THR A 757 12.02 -28.37 -12.82
CA THR A 757 12.50 -27.25 -12.01
C THR A 757 11.87 -25.90 -12.35
N TYR A 758 10.99 -25.81 -13.36
CA TYR A 758 10.35 -24.54 -13.71
C TYR A 758 9.15 -24.22 -12.81
N THR A 759 9.01 -22.93 -12.50
CA THR A 759 7.95 -22.36 -11.66
C THR A 759 7.93 -20.84 -11.88
N TYR A 760 6.97 -20.16 -11.29
CA TYR A 760 6.78 -18.71 -11.34
C TYR A 760 6.77 -18.09 -9.93
N SER A 761 6.91 -16.77 -9.86
CA SER A 761 6.76 -15.98 -8.64
C SER A 761 5.44 -16.27 -7.92
N ASP A 762 5.44 -16.14 -6.60
CA ASP A 762 4.29 -16.42 -5.73
C ASP A 762 3.04 -15.62 -6.14
N ILE A 763 1.95 -16.33 -6.45
CA ILE A 763 0.66 -15.75 -6.87
C ILE A 763 -0.36 -15.70 -5.71
N SER A 764 0.01 -16.19 -4.52
CA SER A 764 -0.79 -16.07 -3.29
C SER A 764 -0.66 -14.70 -2.61
N VAL A 765 0.26 -13.86 -3.08
CA VAL A 765 0.43 -12.45 -2.67
C VAL A 765 -0.90 -11.71 -2.84
N GLY A 766 -1.32 -10.99 -1.80
CA GLY A 766 -2.60 -10.28 -1.74
C GLY A 766 -2.53 -9.04 -0.84
N ALA A 767 -3.65 -8.38 -0.59
CA ALA A 767 -3.72 -7.12 0.16
C ALA A 767 -3.06 -7.19 1.55
N GLY A 768 -3.08 -8.34 2.23
CA GLY A 768 -2.35 -8.56 3.49
C GLY A 768 -0.83 -8.32 3.38
N THR A 769 -0.21 -8.65 2.25
CA THR A 769 1.21 -8.42 1.99
C THR A 769 1.54 -6.93 1.88
N VAL A 770 0.60 -6.12 1.40
CA VAL A 770 0.74 -4.65 1.36
C VAL A 770 0.46 -4.05 2.74
N ARG A 771 -0.64 -4.43 3.41
CA ARG A 771 -0.96 -4.01 4.80
C ARG A 771 0.21 -4.24 5.76
N GLY A 772 0.78 -5.43 5.75
CA GLY A 772 1.94 -5.78 6.59
C GLY A 772 3.19 -4.92 6.33
N ASN A 773 3.23 -4.20 5.21
CA ASN A 773 4.34 -3.33 4.81
C ASN A 773 4.12 -1.83 5.01
N VAL A 774 2.90 -1.35 5.28
CA VAL A 774 2.64 0.09 5.47
C VAL A 774 3.26 0.56 6.80
N PRO A 775 4.17 1.56 6.80
CA PRO A 775 4.73 2.13 8.03
C PRO A 775 3.77 3.13 8.69
N LEU A 776 3.98 3.43 9.97
CA LEU A 776 3.38 4.65 10.57
C LEU A 776 3.98 5.91 9.90
N PRO A 777 3.25 7.03 9.88
CA PRO A 777 3.81 8.35 9.57
C PRO A 777 5.06 8.66 10.40
N GLN A 778 5.98 9.41 9.82
CA GLN A 778 7.28 9.76 10.42
C GLN A 778 7.64 11.20 10.02
N PRO A 779 8.18 12.01 10.95
CA PRO A 779 8.64 13.36 10.64
C PRO A 779 9.57 13.41 9.43
N GLY A 780 9.46 14.49 8.66
CA GLY A 780 10.24 14.71 7.45
C GLY A 780 10.14 16.16 7.01
N HIS A 781 10.11 16.40 5.71
CA HIS A 781 9.87 17.73 5.16
C HIS A 781 9.04 17.66 3.88
N ALA A 782 7.93 18.38 3.87
CA ALA A 782 7.15 18.68 2.68
C ALA A 782 7.25 20.18 2.34
N ALA A 783 7.31 20.49 1.05
CA ALA A 783 7.46 21.86 0.55
C ALA A 783 6.51 22.13 -0.62
N VAL A 784 6.31 23.41 -0.93
CA VAL A 784 5.59 23.86 -2.11
C VAL A 784 6.57 24.61 -3.03
N THR A 785 6.62 24.22 -4.30
CA THR A 785 7.47 24.86 -5.32
C THR A 785 6.73 25.00 -6.65
N LEU A 786 7.32 25.68 -7.63
CA LEU A 786 6.75 25.81 -8.98
C LEU A 786 7.10 24.59 -9.84
N ALA A 787 6.17 24.12 -10.66
CA ALA A 787 6.33 22.91 -11.47
C ALA A 787 7.62 22.91 -12.31
N ASN A 788 7.96 24.05 -12.92
CA ASN A 788 9.14 24.23 -13.79
C ASN A 788 10.49 24.24 -13.05
N LEU A 789 10.50 24.15 -11.72
CA LEU A 789 11.71 24.01 -10.91
C LEU A 789 12.00 22.54 -10.53
N SER A 790 11.15 21.60 -10.97
CA SER A 790 11.31 20.17 -10.72
C SER A 790 11.54 19.42 -12.04
N PRO A 791 12.67 18.71 -12.23
CA PRO A 791 12.91 17.92 -13.44
C PRO A 791 11.98 16.70 -13.57
N TYR A 792 11.27 16.34 -12.50
CA TYR A 792 10.18 15.35 -12.56
C TYR A 792 8.90 15.89 -13.23
N SER A 793 8.82 17.20 -13.47
CA SER A 793 7.72 17.84 -14.19
C SER A 793 7.96 17.96 -15.70
N ASP A 794 9.21 17.83 -16.17
CA ASP A 794 9.61 18.14 -17.55
C ASP A 794 8.70 17.50 -18.60
N LYS A 795 8.39 16.21 -18.42
CA LYS A 795 7.54 15.45 -19.35
C LYS A 795 6.10 15.98 -19.46
N PHE A 796 5.62 16.69 -18.44
CA PHE A 796 4.27 17.28 -18.39
C PHE A 796 4.25 18.75 -18.82
N MET A 797 5.41 19.34 -19.12
CA MET A 797 5.54 20.64 -19.80
C MET A 797 5.63 20.52 -21.33
N GLU A 798 5.76 19.31 -21.88
CA GLU A 798 5.71 19.06 -23.33
C GLU A 798 4.30 19.30 -23.90
N ASP A 799 4.24 19.81 -25.14
CA ASP A 799 2.98 19.99 -25.87
C ASP A 799 2.31 18.65 -26.23
N LEU A 800 1.03 18.54 -25.90
CA LEU A 800 0.15 17.45 -26.32
C LEU A 800 -0.52 17.78 -27.65
N ALA A 801 -1.00 16.76 -28.37
CA ALA A 801 -1.66 16.91 -29.67
C ALA A 801 -2.95 17.79 -29.65
N ALA A 802 -3.47 18.14 -28.47
CA ALA A 802 -4.59 19.05 -28.28
C ALA A 802 -4.18 20.53 -28.12
N GLY A 803 -2.88 20.87 -28.19
CA GLY A 803 -2.38 22.25 -28.04
C GLY A 803 -2.30 22.74 -26.58
N ASN A 804 -2.25 21.81 -25.63
CA ASN A 804 -2.08 22.05 -24.20
C ASN A 804 -0.97 21.14 -23.64
N THR A 805 -0.55 21.35 -22.38
CA THR A 805 0.43 20.50 -21.70
C THR A 805 -0.24 19.68 -20.60
N GLY A 806 0.48 18.69 -20.05
CA GLY A 806 0.01 17.91 -18.89
C GLY A 806 -0.21 18.74 -17.61
N LEU A 807 0.30 19.98 -17.58
CA LEU A 807 0.18 20.92 -16.45
C LEU A 807 -0.82 22.06 -16.69
N SER A 808 -1.36 22.24 -17.91
CA SER A 808 -2.25 23.38 -18.25
C SER A 808 -3.47 23.49 -17.33
N PHE A 809 -4.07 22.38 -16.92
CA PHE A 809 -5.24 22.37 -16.03
C PHE A 809 -4.92 22.86 -14.62
N ALA A 810 -3.73 22.54 -14.10
CA ALA A 810 -3.26 23.07 -12.82
C ALA A 810 -2.84 24.54 -12.93
N ALA A 811 -2.27 24.94 -14.07
CA ALA A 811 -1.90 26.33 -14.36
C ALA A 811 -3.14 27.24 -14.41
N GLU A 812 -4.19 26.80 -15.11
CA GLU A 812 -5.49 27.48 -15.21
C GLU A 812 -6.17 27.59 -13.84
N ALA A 813 -6.32 26.46 -13.13
CA ALA A 813 -6.99 26.45 -11.83
C ALA A 813 -6.28 27.28 -10.74
N GLN A 814 -4.94 27.36 -10.78
CA GLN A 814 -4.16 28.21 -9.87
C GLN A 814 -3.95 29.64 -10.40
N GLY A 815 -4.38 29.98 -11.61
CA GLY A 815 -4.24 31.29 -12.22
C GLY A 815 -2.80 31.73 -12.52
N ILE A 816 -1.86 30.78 -12.68
CA ILE A 816 -0.41 31.04 -12.84
C ILE A 816 0.22 30.14 -13.92
N PRO A 817 1.09 30.65 -14.81
CA PRO A 817 1.63 29.86 -15.93
C PRO A 817 2.41 28.59 -15.53
N TYR A 818 3.09 28.64 -14.38
CA TYR A 818 3.75 27.49 -13.79
C TYR A 818 3.06 27.18 -12.47
N PRO A 819 2.24 26.12 -12.39
CA PRO A 819 1.45 25.82 -11.19
C PRO A 819 2.35 25.43 -10.02
N ARG A 820 1.87 25.65 -8.80
CA ARG A 820 2.53 25.13 -7.61
C ARG A 820 2.29 23.63 -7.51
N ILE A 821 3.34 22.90 -7.12
CA ILE A 821 3.33 21.47 -6.83
C ILE A 821 3.73 21.26 -5.37
N ILE A 822 3.21 20.20 -4.77
CA ILE A 822 3.65 19.72 -3.44
C ILE A 822 4.83 18.78 -3.66
N VAL A 823 5.90 18.91 -2.88
CA VAL A 823 7.08 18.03 -2.92
C VAL A 823 7.35 17.48 -1.54
N ILE A 824 7.15 16.17 -1.36
CA ILE A 824 7.55 15.43 -0.15
C ILE A 824 9.02 15.05 -0.33
N GLN A 825 9.92 15.71 0.41
CA GLN A 825 11.37 15.55 0.24
C GLN A 825 11.94 14.42 1.11
N SER A 826 11.35 14.17 2.27
CA SER A 826 11.77 13.14 3.21
C SER A 826 10.64 12.74 4.17
N GLY A 827 10.84 11.67 4.95
CA GLY A 827 9.89 11.18 5.94
C GLY A 827 8.77 10.31 5.35
N VAL A 828 7.73 10.08 6.16
CA VAL A 828 6.56 9.28 5.80
C VAL A 828 5.31 10.11 6.07
N TYR A 829 4.67 10.58 4.99
CA TYR A 829 3.51 11.46 5.04
C TYR A 829 2.24 10.75 4.55
N THR A 830 1.09 11.24 4.98
CA THR A 830 -0.23 10.97 4.38
C THR A 830 -0.76 12.23 3.68
N LEU A 831 -1.70 12.11 2.73
CA LEU A 831 -2.31 13.32 2.13
C LEU A 831 -3.11 14.14 3.17
N GLY A 832 -3.72 13.52 4.19
CA GLY A 832 -4.39 14.26 5.26
C GLY A 832 -3.40 15.04 6.15
N SER A 833 -2.21 14.49 6.46
CA SER A 833 -1.17 15.22 7.18
C SER A 833 -0.66 16.45 6.41
N LEU A 834 -0.56 16.34 5.08
CA LEU A 834 -0.23 17.46 4.20
C LEU A 834 -1.35 18.52 4.14
N ALA A 835 -2.61 18.12 4.32
CA ALA A 835 -3.72 19.07 4.50
C ALA A 835 -3.61 19.88 5.80
N SER A 836 -3.07 19.29 6.87
CA SER A 836 -2.79 20.02 8.12
C SER A 836 -1.55 20.90 8.02
N GLU A 837 -0.50 20.45 7.33
CA GLU A 837 0.78 21.17 7.21
C GLU A 837 0.73 22.35 6.22
N LEU A 838 -0.01 22.22 5.10
CA LEU A 838 0.08 23.17 3.98
C LEU A 838 -1.07 24.19 3.86
N ASN A 839 -2.18 24.06 4.62
CA ASN A 839 -3.32 25.00 4.55
C ASN A 839 -3.16 26.28 5.38
N ALA A 840 -1.92 26.76 5.54
CA ALA A 840 -1.58 27.97 6.29
C ALA A 840 -1.73 29.25 5.43
N GLY A 841 -2.93 29.55 4.90
CA GLY A 841 -3.22 30.90 4.38
C GLY A 841 -4.21 31.02 3.22
N ASP A 842 -4.51 32.28 2.90
CA ASP A 842 -5.60 32.76 2.05
C ASP A 842 -5.35 32.61 0.53
N GLY A 843 -4.66 31.53 0.13
CA GLY A 843 -4.37 31.19 -1.25
C GLY A 843 -5.23 30.03 -1.77
N PHE A 844 -5.07 29.69 -3.05
CA PHE A 844 -5.69 28.48 -3.61
C PHE A 844 -5.21 27.23 -2.83
N PRO A 845 -6.11 26.44 -2.20
CA PRO A 845 -5.73 25.34 -1.30
C PRO A 845 -5.28 24.12 -2.09
N LEU A 846 -4.04 23.68 -1.91
CA LEU A 846 -3.42 22.62 -2.71
C LEU A 846 -3.93 21.22 -2.34
N VAL A 847 -4.39 21.02 -1.11
CA VAL A 847 -5.02 19.80 -0.61
C VAL A 847 -5.91 20.15 0.59
N THR A 848 -7.16 19.67 0.66
CA THR A 848 -8.02 19.82 1.87
C THR A 848 -8.37 18.47 2.46
N ARG A 849 -8.73 18.45 3.75
CA ARG A 849 -9.40 17.32 4.40
C ARG A 849 -10.74 17.81 4.93
N GLU A 850 -11.79 17.14 4.52
CA GLU A 850 -13.19 17.43 4.85
C GLU A 850 -13.77 16.13 5.39
N ASN A 851 -13.86 16.03 6.72
CA ASN A 851 -14.18 14.81 7.45
C ASN A 851 -13.27 13.61 7.05
N ASP A 852 -13.89 12.57 6.49
CA ASP A 852 -13.28 11.31 6.07
C ASP A 852 -12.83 11.31 4.59
N VAL A 853 -12.80 12.49 3.97
CA VAL A 853 -12.43 12.71 2.56
C VAL A 853 -11.25 13.67 2.47
N VAL A 854 -10.22 13.32 1.70
CA VAL A 854 -9.08 14.19 1.40
C VAL A 854 -9.10 14.55 -0.08
N THR A 855 -9.14 15.85 -0.41
CA THR A 855 -9.23 16.35 -1.79
C THR A 855 -7.93 17.04 -2.20
N LEU A 856 -7.17 16.40 -3.11
CA LEU A 856 -5.95 16.95 -3.69
C LEU A 856 -6.28 17.86 -4.88
N ARG A 857 -5.73 19.08 -4.91
CA ARG A 857 -5.94 20.10 -5.95
C ARG A 857 -4.64 20.58 -6.62
N ALA A 858 -3.57 19.81 -6.50
CA ALA A 858 -2.28 20.12 -7.11
C ALA A 858 -1.53 18.83 -7.50
N PRO A 859 -0.54 18.90 -8.39
CA PRO A 859 0.40 17.80 -8.56
C PRO A 859 1.23 17.58 -7.29
N VAL A 860 1.45 16.32 -6.93
CA VAL A 860 2.33 15.89 -5.82
C VAL A 860 3.54 15.16 -6.40
N LEU A 861 4.74 15.48 -5.91
CA LEU A 861 5.95 14.70 -6.10
C LEU A 861 6.38 14.06 -4.78
N VAL A 862 6.50 12.74 -4.76
CA VAL A 862 7.15 11.98 -3.68
C VAL A 862 8.61 11.76 -4.09
N ALA A 863 9.56 12.47 -3.49
CA ALA A 863 10.99 12.36 -3.85
C ALA A 863 11.59 10.99 -3.47
N GLU A 864 12.75 10.64 -4.04
CA GLU A 864 13.46 9.41 -3.68
C GLU A 864 13.77 9.39 -2.16
N GLY A 865 13.51 8.25 -1.51
CA GLY A 865 13.62 8.09 -0.06
C GLY A 865 12.41 8.58 0.75
N ALA A 866 11.55 9.45 0.22
CA ALA A 866 10.30 9.83 0.86
C ALA A 866 9.20 8.76 0.66
N THR A 867 8.19 8.76 1.53
CA THR A 867 7.01 7.89 1.41
C THR A 867 5.72 8.70 1.50
N LEU A 868 4.76 8.40 0.61
CA LEU A 868 3.36 8.83 0.72
C LEU A 868 2.47 7.63 1.03
N ILE A 869 1.49 7.82 1.91
CA ILE A 869 0.45 6.84 2.27
C ILE A 869 -0.92 7.43 1.95
N LEU A 870 -1.71 6.69 1.18
CA LEU A 870 -3.17 6.81 1.11
C LEU A 870 -3.75 5.59 1.84
N SER A 871 -4.51 5.77 2.92
CA SER A 871 -4.98 4.63 3.71
C SER A 871 -6.37 4.83 4.31
N GLY A 872 -7.18 3.75 4.32
CA GLY A 872 -8.45 3.68 5.06
C GLY A 872 -8.29 3.91 6.58
N GLN A 873 -7.07 3.82 7.12
CA GLN A 873 -6.77 4.19 8.50
C GLN A 873 -6.69 5.71 8.74
N GLU A 874 -6.70 6.53 7.68
CA GLU A 874 -6.85 7.99 7.71
C GLU A 874 -8.17 8.42 7.03
N ALA A 875 -8.43 7.98 5.79
CA ALA A 875 -9.57 8.45 5.02
C ALA A 875 -10.17 7.34 4.15
N ALA A 876 -11.51 7.25 4.14
CA ALA A 876 -12.23 6.34 3.24
C ALA A 876 -12.13 6.75 1.76
N THR A 877 -11.85 8.02 1.45
CA THR A 877 -11.73 8.49 0.06
C THR A 877 -10.71 9.61 -0.12
N TYR A 878 -9.80 9.39 -1.07
CA TYR A 878 -8.92 10.40 -1.64
C TYR A 878 -9.47 10.84 -3.00
N ARG A 879 -9.92 12.08 -3.09
CA ARG A 879 -10.35 12.72 -4.34
C ARG A 879 -9.16 13.41 -4.99
N LEU A 880 -8.82 13.00 -6.20
CA LEU A 880 -7.87 13.73 -7.05
C LEU A 880 -8.71 14.70 -7.90
N SER A 881 -8.61 16.01 -7.65
CA SER A 881 -9.36 17.00 -8.42
C SER A 881 -8.91 17.03 -9.88
N ALA A 882 -9.85 16.67 -10.75
CA ALA A 882 -9.73 16.75 -12.21
C ALA A 882 -10.02 18.18 -12.72
N THR A 883 -10.71 18.99 -11.92
CA THR A 883 -10.92 20.43 -12.15
C THR A 883 -9.64 21.22 -11.90
N ALA A 884 -8.85 20.83 -10.88
CA ALA A 884 -7.61 21.51 -10.49
C ALA A 884 -6.31 20.92 -11.08
N GLY A 885 -6.41 19.99 -12.05
CA GLY A 885 -5.22 19.42 -12.71
C GLY A 885 -4.32 18.57 -11.83
N SER A 886 -4.84 17.95 -10.76
CA SER A 886 -4.02 17.15 -9.84
C SER A 886 -3.56 15.81 -10.43
N PHE A 887 -2.43 15.30 -9.95
CA PHE A 887 -1.90 13.96 -10.20
C PHE A 887 -0.82 13.62 -9.16
N ILE A 888 -0.44 12.34 -9.05
CA ILE A 888 0.62 11.88 -8.12
C ILE A 888 1.81 11.35 -8.92
N SER A 889 2.98 11.94 -8.70
CA SER A 889 4.28 11.60 -9.28
C SER A 889 5.18 11.03 -8.19
N VAL A 890 5.79 9.87 -8.41
CA VAL A 890 6.50 9.11 -7.37
C VAL A 890 7.90 8.74 -7.86
N ALA A 891 8.92 9.18 -7.13
CA ALA A 891 10.31 8.70 -7.21
C ALA A 891 10.73 7.93 -5.93
N GLY A 892 10.02 8.17 -4.81
CA GLY A 892 10.12 7.40 -3.57
C GLY A 892 9.14 6.23 -3.50
N THR A 893 8.50 6.05 -2.35
CA THR A 893 7.49 4.99 -2.12
C THR A 893 6.08 5.55 -2.04
N LEU A 894 5.11 4.86 -2.65
CA LEU A 894 3.68 5.14 -2.50
C LEU A 894 2.96 3.89 -1.97
N TYR A 895 2.25 4.03 -0.85
CA TYR A 895 1.26 3.07 -0.39
C TYR A 895 -0.15 3.57 -0.70
N VAL A 896 -1.03 2.67 -1.18
CA VAL A 896 -2.48 2.90 -1.29
C VAL A 896 -3.17 1.67 -0.71
N GLN A 897 -3.91 1.80 0.38
CA GLN A 897 -4.36 0.66 1.17
C GLN A 897 -5.76 0.83 1.77
N ASP A 898 -6.66 -0.12 1.50
CA ASP A 898 -8.05 -0.19 2.01
C ASP A 898 -8.84 1.12 1.87
N THR A 899 -8.69 1.83 0.76
CA THR A 899 -9.31 3.16 0.54
C THR A 899 -9.85 3.31 -0.88
N THR A 900 -10.62 4.38 -1.12
CA THR A 900 -11.00 4.79 -2.48
C THR A 900 -10.07 5.90 -2.98
N VAL A 901 -9.52 5.77 -4.19
CA VAL A 901 -8.81 6.83 -4.90
C VAL A 901 -9.54 7.09 -6.21
N THR A 902 -10.16 8.27 -6.35
CA THR A 902 -11.02 8.59 -7.50
C THR A 902 -10.61 9.91 -8.14
N SER A 903 -10.78 10.04 -9.47
CA SER A 903 -10.83 11.37 -10.07
C SER A 903 -12.07 12.10 -9.56
N TRP A 904 -12.03 13.42 -9.49
CA TRP A 904 -13.15 14.19 -8.97
C TRP A 904 -13.33 15.48 -9.75
N ASP A 905 -14.51 15.66 -10.35
CA ASP A 905 -14.89 16.95 -10.90
C ASP A 905 -15.64 17.76 -9.83
N GLU A 906 -14.98 18.81 -9.35
CA GLU A 906 -15.51 19.68 -8.30
C GLU A 906 -16.70 20.51 -8.78
N ALA A 907 -16.86 20.71 -10.09
CA ALA A 907 -17.99 21.46 -10.65
C ALA A 907 -19.29 20.62 -10.71
N THR A 908 -19.19 19.29 -10.77
CA THR A 908 -20.36 18.38 -10.79
C THR A 908 -20.53 17.55 -9.52
N GLY A 909 -19.50 17.46 -8.66
CA GLY A 909 -19.52 16.66 -7.44
C GLY A 909 -19.49 15.15 -7.70
N THR A 910 -18.81 14.71 -8.77
CA THR A 910 -18.78 13.31 -9.22
C THR A 910 -17.41 12.90 -9.78
N PRO A 911 -17.11 11.59 -9.89
CA PRO A 911 -15.98 11.12 -10.68
C PRO A 911 -16.07 11.55 -12.16
N ARG A 912 -14.92 11.78 -12.80
CA ARG A 912 -14.87 12.19 -14.22
C ARG A 912 -14.82 10.95 -15.12
N TYR A 913 -15.97 10.34 -15.36
CA TYR A 913 -16.08 9.18 -16.25
C TYR A 913 -15.71 9.51 -17.71
N SER A 914 -15.22 8.51 -18.44
CA SER A 914 -14.78 8.63 -19.83
C SER A 914 -15.17 7.43 -20.71
N ASP A 915 -15.14 7.67 -22.01
CA ASP A 915 -15.52 6.77 -23.10
C ASP A 915 -14.57 7.00 -24.30
N LYS A 916 -14.86 6.38 -25.45
CA LYS A 916 -13.96 6.39 -26.62
C LYS A 916 -13.80 7.80 -27.20
N GLU A 917 -14.82 8.62 -26.99
CA GLU A 917 -14.98 9.98 -27.46
C GLU A 917 -14.24 10.95 -26.53
N LYS A 918 -14.46 10.83 -25.20
CA LYS A 918 -13.92 11.72 -24.17
C LYS A 918 -12.50 11.38 -23.70
N ARG A 919 -11.88 10.27 -24.12
CA ARG A 919 -10.55 9.82 -23.66
C ARG A 919 -9.40 10.83 -23.76
N HIS A 920 -9.55 11.90 -24.54
CA HIS A 920 -8.56 12.98 -24.64
C HIS A 920 -8.71 14.07 -23.55
N VAL A 921 -9.82 14.09 -22.80
CA VAL A 921 -10.09 15.04 -21.72
C VAL A 921 -9.26 14.67 -20.48
N PHE A 922 -8.62 15.66 -19.85
CA PHE A 922 -7.77 15.43 -18.68
C PHE A 922 -8.50 14.73 -17.54
N ARG A 923 -7.85 13.71 -17.00
CA ARG A 923 -8.19 13.07 -15.73
C ARG A 923 -6.91 12.82 -14.93
N PRO A 924 -6.92 13.02 -13.60
CA PRO A 924 -5.81 12.69 -12.70
C PRO A 924 -5.29 11.27 -12.87
N TYR A 925 -4.01 11.08 -12.59
CA TYR A 925 -3.29 9.82 -12.79
C TYR A 925 -2.23 9.63 -11.70
N ILE A 926 -1.69 8.43 -11.62
CA ILE A 926 -0.59 8.06 -10.71
C ILE A 926 0.56 7.53 -11.56
N ILE A 927 1.77 8.07 -11.37
CA ILE A 927 2.97 7.63 -12.07
C ILE A 927 4.14 7.36 -11.11
N GLY A 928 4.67 6.14 -11.16
CA GLY A 928 5.99 5.78 -10.66
C GLY A 928 7.06 6.03 -11.71
N TRP A 929 8.12 6.74 -11.32
CA TRP A 929 9.33 7.02 -12.08
C TRP A 929 10.46 6.05 -11.72
N SER A 930 11.66 6.24 -12.30
CA SER A 930 12.86 5.51 -11.88
C SER A 930 13.08 5.60 -10.36
N ASN A 931 13.68 4.56 -9.76
CA ASN A 931 13.84 4.34 -8.32
C ASN A 931 12.54 4.20 -7.49
N SER A 932 11.35 4.40 -8.07
CA SER A 932 10.10 4.35 -7.31
C SER A 932 9.65 2.93 -6.94
N ARG A 933 8.90 2.85 -5.83
CA ARG A 933 8.20 1.63 -5.39
C ARG A 933 6.73 1.92 -5.10
N LEU A 934 5.82 1.30 -5.83
CA LEU A 934 4.37 1.45 -5.64
C LEU A 934 3.80 0.17 -4.98
N MET A 935 2.97 0.35 -3.96
CA MET A 935 2.45 -0.72 -3.09
C MET A 935 0.94 -0.47 -2.88
N ILE A 936 0.11 -1.09 -3.71
CA ILE A 936 -1.32 -0.76 -3.86
C ILE A 936 -2.15 -2.01 -3.53
N GLY A 937 -2.93 -1.98 -2.46
CA GLY A 937 -3.66 -3.15 -1.95
C GLY A 937 -5.10 -2.85 -1.51
N GLY A 938 -6.01 -3.79 -1.78
CA GLY A 938 -7.36 -3.79 -1.18
C GLY A 938 -8.21 -2.55 -1.45
N SER A 939 -7.90 -1.78 -2.50
CA SER A 939 -8.42 -0.43 -2.71
C SER A 939 -9.34 -0.33 -3.94
N VAL A 940 -10.24 0.66 -3.92
CA VAL A 940 -10.99 1.08 -5.10
C VAL A 940 -10.21 2.18 -5.80
N LEU A 941 -9.94 2.03 -7.09
CA LEU A 941 -9.40 3.08 -7.94
C LEU A 941 -10.38 3.35 -9.09
N ASP A 942 -10.78 4.60 -9.26
CA ASP A 942 -11.87 4.97 -10.17
C ASP A 942 -11.53 6.16 -11.08
N SER A 943 -11.81 5.99 -12.37
CA SER A 943 -11.87 7.04 -13.39
C SER A 943 -10.59 7.85 -13.56
N LEU A 944 -9.42 7.22 -13.37
CA LEU A 944 -8.11 7.84 -13.56
C LEU A 944 -7.61 7.75 -15.01
N GLY A 945 -6.76 8.70 -15.37
CA GLY A 945 -5.97 8.68 -16.60
C GLY A 945 -6.70 9.03 -17.89
N TYR A 946 -5.92 9.52 -18.86
CA TYR A 946 -6.40 9.97 -20.16
C TYR A 946 -5.36 9.71 -21.26
N ALA A 947 -5.75 9.92 -22.52
CA ALA A 947 -4.97 9.56 -23.71
C ALA A 947 -3.81 10.53 -24.00
N ALA A 948 -2.92 10.73 -23.00
CA ALA A 948 -1.70 11.50 -23.11
C ALA A 948 -0.47 10.67 -22.64
N PRO A 949 0.72 10.86 -23.22
CA PRO A 949 1.89 10.03 -22.92
C PRO A 949 2.24 10.06 -21.43
N LYS A 950 2.31 8.88 -20.81
CA LYS A 950 2.61 8.66 -19.37
C LYS A 950 1.47 9.04 -18.40
N SER A 951 0.32 9.51 -18.89
CA SER A 951 -0.85 9.91 -18.08
C SER A 951 -2.03 8.94 -18.18
N PHE A 952 -1.81 7.69 -18.60
CA PHE A 952 -2.87 6.74 -19.00
C PHE A 952 -3.72 6.18 -17.85
N GLY A 953 -3.31 6.33 -16.58
CA GLY A 953 -4.02 5.76 -15.44
C GLY A 953 -3.09 5.52 -14.26
N LEU A 954 -2.77 4.26 -14.00
CA LEU A 954 -1.68 3.83 -13.13
C LEU A 954 -0.48 3.46 -14.01
N ALA A 955 0.60 4.25 -13.95
CA ALA A 955 1.77 4.14 -14.82
C ALA A 955 3.06 3.83 -14.05
N PHE A 956 3.87 2.90 -14.57
CA PHE A 956 5.21 2.59 -14.06
C PHE A 956 6.22 2.85 -15.19
N SER A 957 6.93 3.99 -15.17
CA SER A 957 7.85 4.39 -16.26
C SER A 957 9.27 4.64 -15.78
N ALA A 958 10.27 4.03 -16.43
CA ALA A 958 11.62 4.59 -16.40
C ALA A 958 11.63 6.04 -16.91
N GLY A 959 12.65 6.80 -16.51
CA GLY A 959 12.70 8.25 -16.63
C GLY A 959 12.29 8.99 -15.33
N PRO A 960 11.97 10.30 -15.40
CA PRO A 960 11.95 11.11 -16.62
C PRO A 960 13.37 11.28 -17.17
N LYS A 961 13.51 11.53 -18.48
CA LYS A 961 14.81 11.42 -19.18
C LYS A 961 15.89 12.32 -18.59
N SER A 962 15.55 13.55 -18.23
CA SER A 962 16.45 14.52 -17.59
C SER A 962 17.04 14.00 -16.28
N VAL A 963 16.21 13.39 -15.43
CA VAL A 963 16.62 12.79 -14.15
C VAL A 963 17.43 11.50 -14.38
N ALA A 964 16.93 10.58 -15.21
CA ALA A 964 17.56 9.28 -15.44
C ALA A 964 18.94 9.39 -16.12
N GLN A 965 19.22 10.47 -16.85
CA GLN A 965 20.54 10.78 -17.40
C GLN A 965 21.53 11.35 -16.37
N GLN A 966 21.05 11.82 -15.21
CA GLN A 966 21.87 12.40 -14.13
C GLN A 966 22.19 11.38 -13.02
N ILE A 967 21.36 10.35 -12.84
CA ILE A 967 21.52 9.33 -11.79
C ILE A 967 22.27 8.10 -12.33
N THR A 968 23.51 7.91 -11.89
CA THR A 968 24.24 6.65 -12.12
C THR A 968 23.58 5.48 -11.39
N GLY A 969 23.16 4.46 -12.13
CA GLY A 969 22.53 3.26 -11.58
C GLY A 969 21.04 3.43 -11.24
N ALA A 970 20.34 4.34 -11.92
CA ALA A 970 18.89 4.46 -11.82
C ALA A 970 18.18 3.11 -12.02
N ARG A 971 17.31 2.75 -11.08
CA ARG A 971 16.55 1.49 -11.10
C ARG A 971 15.24 1.66 -11.84
N ALA A 972 14.81 0.62 -12.55
CA ALA A 972 13.46 0.54 -13.09
C ALA A 972 12.40 0.67 -11.97
N PRO A 973 11.24 1.30 -12.23
CA PRO A 973 10.12 1.31 -11.29
C PRO A 973 9.63 -0.12 -11.04
N THR A 974 9.25 -0.41 -9.79
CA THR A 974 8.79 -1.73 -9.36
C THR A 974 7.62 -1.62 -8.36
N GLY A 975 6.90 -2.71 -8.11
CA GLY A 975 5.78 -2.64 -7.18
C GLY A 975 4.90 -3.89 -7.07
N ILE A 976 3.92 -3.78 -6.17
CA ILE A 976 2.87 -4.79 -5.94
C ILE A 976 1.52 -4.08 -6.01
N VAL A 977 0.62 -4.60 -6.85
CA VAL A 977 -0.74 -4.11 -7.08
C VAL A 977 -1.68 -5.31 -6.91
N VAL A 978 -2.36 -5.38 -5.77
CA VAL A 978 -3.08 -6.59 -5.31
C VAL A 978 -4.51 -6.36 -4.84
N ASP A 979 -5.41 -7.23 -5.27
CA ASP A 979 -6.81 -7.28 -4.82
C ASP A 979 -7.51 -5.90 -4.84
N ASN A 980 -7.30 -5.11 -5.91
CA ASN A 980 -7.93 -3.80 -6.10
C ASN A 980 -9.06 -3.85 -7.13
N PHE A 981 -9.97 -2.88 -7.08
CA PHE A 981 -10.95 -2.61 -8.14
C PHE A 981 -10.48 -1.43 -9.01
N PHE A 982 -10.32 -1.64 -10.32
CA PHE A 982 -9.97 -0.63 -11.31
C PHE A 982 -11.15 -0.35 -12.23
N HIS A 983 -11.79 0.81 -12.07
CA HIS A 983 -12.97 1.20 -12.82
C HIS A 983 -12.72 2.35 -13.80
N ASN A 984 -13.10 2.16 -15.07
CA ASN A 984 -13.15 3.21 -16.08
C ASN A 984 -11.86 4.04 -16.27
N PHE A 985 -10.70 3.43 -16.07
CA PHE A 985 -9.41 3.99 -16.45
C PHE A 985 -9.30 4.15 -17.96
N GLU A 986 -8.39 5.00 -18.45
CA GLU A 986 -8.02 4.96 -19.87
C GLU A 986 -7.28 3.64 -20.16
N TYR A 987 -6.14 3.41 -19.49
CA TYR A 987 -5.50 2.09 -19.35
C TYR A 987 -5.46 1.75 -17.84
N GLY A 988 -6.03 0.63 -17.42
CA GLY A 988 -6.07 0.24 -16.00
C GLY A 988 -4.68 0.08 -15.36
N PHE A 989 -3.73 -0.47 -16.12
CA PHE A 989 -2.30 -0.48 -15.82
C PHE A 989 -1.50 -0.18 -17.09
N TYR A 990 -0.42 0.60 -16.95
CA TYR A 990 0.59 0.83 -17.98
C TYR A 990 2.01 0.72 -17.41
N SER A 991 2.96 0.23 -18.20
CA SER A 991 4.38 0.29 -17.85
C SER A 991 5.29 0.72 -19.01
N TYR A 992 6.54 1.05 -18.70
CA TYR A 992 7.62 1.33 -19.66
C TYR A 992 8.94 1.12 -18.93
N GLU A 993 9.76 0.17 -19.39
CA GLU A 993 11.05 -0.19 -18.77
C GLU A 993 10.92 -0.40 -17.25
N ALA A 994 9.84 -1.09 -16.86
CA ALA A 994 9.50 -1.45 -15.47
C ALA A 994 9.81 -2.92 -15.20
N ASP A 995 10.29 -3.23 -14.00
CA ASP A 995 10.80 -4.55 -13.66
C ASP A 995 10.16 -5.10 -12.37
N ASP A 996 9.95 -6.42 -12.34
CA ASP A 996 9.49 -7.18 -11.17
C ASP A 996 8.11 -6.76 -10.61
N VAL A 997 7.28 -6.06 -11.40
CA VAL A 997 5.94 -5.62 -10.97
C VAL A 997 4.99 -6.80 -10.87
N SER A 998 4.27 -6.91 -9.74
CA SER A 998 3.25 -7.93 -9.50
C SER A 998 1.84 -7.33 -9.54
N LEU A 999 1.05 -7.73 -10.55
CA LEU A 999 -0.37 -7.42 -10.72
C LEU A 999 -1.18 -8.68 -10.39
N VAL A 1000 -1.72 -8.77 -9.18
CA VAL A 1000 -2.22 -10.05 -8.65
C VAL A 1000 -3.61 -9.91 -8.02
N GLY A 1001 -4.62 -10.61 -8.58
CA GLY A 1001 -5.97 -10.68 -7.99
C GLY A 1001 -6.90 -9.48 -8.21
N ASN A 1002 -6.54 -8.51 -9.05
CA ASN A 1002 -7.32 -7.29 -9.24
C ASN A 1002 -8.53 -7.50 -10.19
N GLU A 1003 -9.59 -6.72 -9.98
CA GLU A 1003 -10.74 -6.61 -10.90
C GLU A 1003 -10.56 -5.36 -11.78
N TYR A 1004 -10.60 -5.52 -13.10
CA TYR A 1004 -10.56 -4.42 -14.07
C TYR A 1004 -11.85 -4.38 -14.89
N ARG A 1005 -12.58 -3.28 -14.83
CA ARG A 1005 -13.94 -3.16 -15.37
C ARG A 1005 -14.17 -1.85 -16.11
N ASP A 1006 -14.91 -1.90 -17.22
CA ASP A 1006 -15.45 -0.72 -17.91
C ASP A 1006 -14.35 0.30 -18.38
N ASN A 1007 -13.11 -0.17 -18.47
CA ASN A 1007 -11.92 0.60 -18.87
C ASN A 1007 -12.00 0.95 -20.36
N VAL A 1008 -11.44 2.10 -20.74
CA VAL A 1008 -11.72 2.73 -22.04
C VAL A 1008 -10.95 2.03 -23.17
N LEU A 1009 -9.61 2.01 -23.12
CA LEU A 1009 -8.80 1.37 -24.16
C LEU A 1009 -8.37 -0.04 -23.76
N TYR A 1010 -7.73 -0.19 -22.59
CA TYR A 1010 -7.17 -1.45 -22.08
C TYR A 1010 -7.43 -1.62 -20.59
N ALA A 1011 -7.53 -2.86 -20.11
CA ALA A 1011 -7.45 -3.14 -18.67
C ALA A 1011 -6.00 -3.24 -18.19
N ILE A 1012 -5.16 -4.08 -18.81
CA ILE A 1012 -3.73 -4.22 -18.48
C ILE A 1012 -2.90 -4.10 -19.77
N ASP A 1013 -2.02 -3.09 -19.85
CA ASP A 1013 -1.12 -2.78 -21.00
C ASP A 1013 0.31 -2.45 -20.51
N PRO A 1014 1.08 -3.42 -19.99
CA PRO A 1014 2.50 -3.24 -19.69
C PRO A 1014 3.23 -3.04 -21.00
N HIS A 1015 4.07 -2.02 -21.07
CA HIS A 1015 4.67 -1.57 -22.33
C HIS A 1015 6.20 -1.54 -22.32
N ASP A 1016 6.77 -1.49 -23.52
CA ASP A 1016 8.18 -1.17 -23.82
C ASP A 1016 9.24 -1.75 -22.85
N ARG A 1017 9.85 -2.89 -23.19
CA ARG A 1017 11.04 -3.43 -22.48
C ARG A 1017 10.86 -3.54 -20.96
N SER A 1018 9.64 -3.85 -20.51
CA SER A 1018 9.35 -4.19 -19.12
C SER A 1018 9.58 -5.69 -18.90
N HIS A 1019 10.20 -6.10 -17.79
CA HIS A 1019 10.65 -7.49 -17.60
C HIS A 1019 10.16 -8.14 -16.30
N ARG A 1020 9.99 -9.47 -16.35
CA ARG A 1020 9.68 -10.31 -15.17
C ARG A 1020 8.40 -9.86 -14.45
N LEU A 1021 7.40 -9.47 -15.22
CA LEU A 1021 6.10 -9.05 -14.68
C LEU A 1021 5.32 -10.29 -14.26
N LEU A 1022 4.69 -10.24 -13.09
CA LEU A 1022 3.72 -11.25 -12.67
C LEU A 1022 2.31 -10.69 -12.86
N ILE A 1023 1.54 -11.26 -13.78
CA ILE A 1023 0.15 -10.90 -14.04
C ILE A 1023 -0.69 -12.14 -13.71
N ALA A 1024 -1.20 -12.23 -12.47
CA ALA A 1024 -1.83 -13.47 -11.99
C ALA A 1024 -3.22 -13.27 -11.37
N LEU A 1025 -4.14 -14.20 -11.64
CA LEU A 1025 -5.46 -14.30 -11.01
C LEU A 1025 -6.33 -13.02 -11.09
N ASN A 1026 -6.00 -12.08 -11.98
CA ASN A 1026 -6.80 -10.88 -12.22
C ASN A 1026 -8.06 -11.25 -13.03
N THR A 1027 -9.13 -10.48 -12.86
CA THR A 1027 -10.33 -10.57 -13.68
C THR A 1027 -10.49 -9.29 -14.50
N THR A 1028 -10.53 -9.39 -15.83
CA THR A 1028 -10.64 -8.23 -16.73
C THR A 1028 -11.86 -8.34 -17.65
N TYR A 1029 -12.76 -7.36 -17.62
CA TYR A 1029 -13.99 -7.43 -18.41
C TYR A 1029 -14.60 -6.09 -18.83
N ASP A 1030 -15.43 -6.18 -19.87
CA ASP A 1030 -16.14 -5.06 -20.51
C ASP A 1030 -15.24 -3.89 -20.93
N THR A 1031 -13.96 -4.16 -21.23
CA THR A 1031 -13.03 -3.17 -21.78
C THR A 1031 -13.59 -2.64 -23.11
N LYS A 1032 -13.82 -1.33 -23.17
CA LYS A 1032 -14.76 -0.70 -24.10
C LYS A 1032 -14.26 -0.69 -25.55
N ALA A 1033 -12.95 -0.54 -25.78
CA ALA A 1033 -12.39 -0.38 -27.13
C ALA A 1033 -11.43 -1.49 -27.60
N LYS A 1034 -10.60 -2.07 -26.72
CA LYS A 1034 -9.65 -3.14 -27.10
C LYS A 1034 -9.55 -4.24 -26.01
N HIS A 1035 -8.35 -4.73 -25.75
CA HIS A 1035 -8.04 -6.00 -25.08
C HIS A 1035 -8.21 -5.92 -23.55
N GLY A 1036 -8.53 -7.06 -22.93
CA GLY A 1036 -8.44 -7.20 -21.48
C GLY A 1036 -6.98 -7.10 -21.01
N ILE A 1037 -6.16 -8.07 -21.41
CA ILE A 1037 -4.73 -8.11 -21.08
C ILE A 1037 -3.92 -8.12 -22.39
N ILE A 1038 -3.06 -7.12 -22.58
CA ILE A 1038 -2.09 -7.04 -23.69
C ILE A 1038 -0.70 -6.81 -23.13
N VAL A 1039 0.34 -7.36 -23.77
CA VAL A 1039 1.74 -6.95 -23.57
C VAL A 1039 2.35 -6.60 -24.94
N SER A 1040 2.91 -5.39 -25.07
CA SER A 1040 3.50 -4.78 -26.29
C SER A 1040 4.51 -3.77 -25.78
N ARG A 1041 5.81 -3.73 -26.02
CA ARG A 1041 6.72 -4.30 -27.01
C ARG A 1041 7.93 -4.79 -26.22
N GLU A 1042 8.50 -5.93 -26.58
CA GLU A 1042 9.62 -6.52 -25.84
C GLU A 1042 9.32 -6.68 -24.33
N VAL A 1043 8.07 -6.97 -23.98
CA VAL A 1043 7.72 -7.33 -22.61
C VAL A 1043 8.08 -8.80 -22.45
N ASN A 1044 9.13 -9.08 -21.67
CA ASN A 1044 9.81 -10.37 -21.72
C ASN A 1044 9.91 -11.05 -20.35
N PHE A 1045 10.13 -12.37 -20.35
CA PHE A 1045 10.30 -13.19 -19.15
C PHE A 1045 9.16 -13.08 -18.13
N SER A 1046 7.95 -12.75 -18.59
CA SER A 1046 6.79 -12.44 -17.74
C SER A 1046 5.81 -13.60 -17.67
N TRP A 1047 5.09 -13.69 -16.55
CA TRP A 1047 4.16 -14.78 -16.26
C TRP A 1047 2.73 -14.26 -16.24
N ILE A 1048 1.87 -14.85 -17.06
CA ILE A 1048 0.45 -14.54 -17.18
C ILE A 1048 -0.30 -15.79 -16.70
N VAL A 1049 -0.75 -15.82 -15.44
CA VAL A 1049 -1.15 -17.05 -14.73
C VAL A 1049 -2.58 -16.98 -14.16
N GLY A 1050 -3.46 -17.89 -14.54
CA GLY A 1050 -4.76 -18.06 -13.89
C GLY A 1050 -5.76 -16.89 -14.01
N ASN A 1051 -5.50 -15.90 -14.87
CA ASN A 1051 -6.37 -14.73 -15.03
C ASN A 1051 -7.67 -15.11 -15.78
N VAL A 1052 -8.74 -14.36 -15.54
CA VAL A 1052 -10.03 -14.50 -16.24
C VAL A 1052 -10.31 -13.25 -17.08
N SER A 1053 -10.41 -13.37 -18.40
CA SER A 1053 -10.55 -12.25 -19.33
C SER A 1053 -11.77 -12.42 -20.25
N HIS A 1054 -12.86 -11.67 -20.01
CA HIS A 1054 -14.12 -11.90 -20.71
C HIS A 1054 -14.82 -10.64 -21.24
N THR A 1055 -15.71 -10.84 -22.22
CA THR A 1055 -16.61 -9.82 -22.82
C THR A 1055 -15.97 -8.56 -23.42
N ASN A 1056 -14.64 -8.41 -23.38
CA ASN A 1056 -13.88 -7.26 -23.88
C ASN A 1056 -14.08 -7.02 -25.39
N ALA A 1057 -13.92 -5.77 -25.83
CA ALA A 1057 -14.08 -5.38 -27.24
C ALA A 1057 -12.95 -5.86 -28.18
N GLY A 1058 -11.78 -6.17 -27.62
CA GLY A 1058 -10.67 -6.83 -28.31
C GLY A 1058 -10.59 -8.33 -28.01
N SER A 1059 -9.40 -8.90 -28.18
CA SER A 1059 -9.03 -10.22 -27.66
C SER A 1059 -8.97 -10.26 -26.13
N GLY A 1060 -9.14 -11.44 -25.53
CA GLY A 1060 -8.99 -11.63 -24.08
C GLY A 1060 -7.54 -11.41 -23.62
N PHE A 1061 -6.61 -12.07 -24.30
CA PHE A 1061 -5.15 -11.96 -24.12
C PHE A 1061 -4.45 -11.61 -25.43
N MET A 1062 -3.41 -10.78 -25.38
CA MET A 1062 -2.56 -10.46 -26.54
C MET A 1062 -1.08 -10.30 -26.16
N ILE A 1063 -0.20 -10.97 -26.90
CA ILE A 1063 1.26 -10.81 -26.87
C ILE A 1063 1.67 -10.18 -28.21
N ASP A 1064 2.28 -9.01 -28.19
CA ASP A 1064 2.54 -8.20 -29.38
C ASP A 1064 3.97 -7.62 -29.42
N ARG A 1065 4.46 -7.33 -30.63
CA ARG A 1065 5.73 -6.63 -30.92
C ARG A 1065 6.94 -7.15 -30.15
N ASN A 1066 7.45 -8.31 -30.58
CA ASN A 1066 8.69 -8.92 -30.08
C ASN A 1066 8.72 -9.16 -28.56
N SER A 1067 7.55 -9.39 -27.94
CA SER A 1067 7.44 -9.75 -26.53
C SER A 1067 7.64 -11.27 -26.39
N VAL A 1068 8.79 -11.70 -25.84
CA VAL A 1068 9.30 -13.09 -25.90
C VAL A 1068 9.57 -13.70 -24.52
N ASP A 1069 9.71 -15.03 -24.47
CA ASP A 1069 9.96 -15.81 -23.26
C ASP A 1069 8.86 -15.62 -22.18
N ASN A 1070 7.60 -15.40 -22.59
CA ASN A 1070 6.45 -15.28 -21.68
C ASN A 1070 5.67 -16.59 -21.51
N PHE A 1071 5.22 -16.85 -20.28
CA PHE A 1071 4.47 -18.05 -19.90
C PHE A 1071 3.00 -17.71 -19.63
N VAL A 1072 2.12 -18.12 -20.54
CA VAL A 1072 0.66 -17.95 -20.46
C VAL A 1072 0.06 -19.26 -19.96
N TYR A 1073 -0.21 -19.34 -18.65
CA TYR A 1073 -0.56 -20.58 -17.96
C TYR A 1073 -1.93 -20.56 -17.27
N ALA A 1074 -2.72 -21.61 -17.46
CA ALA A 1074 -3.97 -21.85 -16.72
C ALA A 1074 -5.00 -20.71 -16.75
N ASN A 1075 -4.92 -19.79 -17.71
CA ASN A 1075 -5.83 -18.64 -17.84
C ASN A 1075 -7.16 -19.04 -18.50
N VAL A 1076 -8.16 -18.16 -18.38
CA VAL A 1076 -9.49 -18.34 -18.95
C VAL A 1076 -9.89 -17.12 -19.78
N ALA A 1077 -10.46 -17.32 -20.97
CA ALA A 1077 -11.05 -16.24 -21.76
C ALA A 1077 -12.33 -16.64 -22.50
N PHE A 1078 -13.39 -15.83 -22.36
CA PHE A 1078 -14.68 -16.11 -23.03
C PHE A 1078 -15.49 -14.87 -23.43
N ASP A 1079 -16.37 -15.04 -24.42
CA ASP A 1079 -17.26 -14.01 -24.98
C ASP A 1079 -16.61 -12.70 -25.48
N ASN A 1080 -15.27 -12.62 -25.49
CA ASN A 1080 -14.53 -11.49 -26.04
C ASN A 1080 -14.89 -11.30 -27.52
N LYS A 1081 -15.00 -10.05 -27.98
CA LYS A 1081 -15.44 -9.74 -29.35
C LYS A 1081 -14.40 -10.10 -30.41
N GLN A 1082 -13.16 -10.43 -30.01
CA GLN A 1082 -12.16 -11.00 -30.88
C GLN A 1082 -11.72 -12.39 -30.41
N ASP A 1083 -10.41 -12.63 -30.34
CA ASP A 1083 -9.80 -13.94 -30.15
C ASP A 1083 -9.55 -14.22 -28.64
N GLY A 1084 -9.42 -15.48 -28.24
CA GLY A 1084 -9.12 -15.85 -26.84
C GLY A 1084 -7.72 -15.38 -26.43
N LEU A 1085 -6.71 -15.88 -27.14
CA LEU A 1085 -5.31 -15.45 -27.09
C LEU A 1085 -4.82 -15.08 -28.50
N THR A 1086 -4.03 -14.01 -28.58
CA THR A 1086 -3.40 -13.52 -29.82
C THR A 1086 -1.89 -13.39 -29.61
N LEU A 1087 -1.07 -13.93 -30.51
CA LEU A 1087 0.38 -13.70 -30.57
C LEU A 1087 0.73 -13.07 -31.92
N PHE A 1088 1.13 -11.80 -31.91
CA PHE A 1088 1.49 -11.03 -33.10
C PHE A 1088 2.96 -10.63 -33.03
N GLU A 1089 3.75 -11.05 -34.02
CA GLU A 1089 5.20 -10.76 -34.12
C GLU A 1089 5.98 -11.06 -32.81
N SER A 1090 5.58 -12.10 -32.08
CA SER A 1090 6.00 -12.36 -30.69
C SER A 1090 6.33 -13.84 -30.49
N SER A 1091 7.60 -14.16 -30.71
CA SER A 1091 8.16 -15.51 -30.79
C SER A 1091 8.61 -16.06 -29.43
N CYS A 1092 8.95 -17.35 -29.35
CA CYS A 1092 9.38 -18.01 -28.11
C CYS A 1092 8.42 -17.80 -26.93
N ASN A 1093 7.15 -18.13 -27.11
CA ASN A 1093 6.12 -17.97 -26.08
C ASN A 1093 5.36 -19.28 -25.85
N LEU A 1094 4.90 -19.51 -24.62
CA LEU A 1094 4.25 -20.77 -24.22
C LEU A 1094 2.83 -20.51 -23.70
N ALA A 1095 1.84 -21.07 -24.39
CA ALA A 1095 0.44 -21.13 -23.95
C ALA A 1095 0.11 -22.54 -23.47
N VAL A 1096 0.04 -22.74 -22.14
CA VAL A 1096 -0.12 -24.06 -21.52
C VAL A 1096 -1.34 -24.11 -20.59
N GLY A 1097 -2.20 -25.12 -20.74
CA GLY A 1097 -3.32 -25.39 -19.82
C GLY A 1097 -4.45 -24.35 -19.80
N ASN A 1098 -4.48 -23.38 -20.71
CA ASN A 1098 -5.49 -22.32 -20.71
C ASN A 1098 -6.84 -22.81 -21.26
N ARG A 1099 -7.94 -22.17 -20.87
CA ARG A 1099 -9.29 -22.47 -21.37
C ARG A 1099 -9.93 -21.28 -22.08
N PHE A 1100 -10.00 -21.34 -23.41
CA PHE A 1100 -10.53 -20.28 -24.26
C PHE A 1100 -11.79 -20.75 -24.98
N PHE A 1101 -12.94 -20.14 -24.68
CA PHE A 1101 -14.24 -20.63 -25.16
C PHE A 1101 -15.25 -19.54 -25.48
N ASP A 1102 -16.22 -19.83 -26.34
CA ASP A 1102 -17.28 -18.89 -26.79
C ASP A 1102 -16.77 -17.54 -27.36
N ASN A 1103 -15.46 -17.35 -27.63
CA ASN A 1103 -14.93 -16.08 -28.15
C ASN A 1103 -15.39 -15.87 -29.60
N LYS A 1104 -15.59 -14.61 -30.01
CA LYS A 1104 -16.26 -14.29 -31.29
C LYS A 1104 -15.33 -14.36 -32.51
N ARG A 1105 -14.05 -14.71 -32.31
CA ARG A 1105 -13.10 -15.13 -33.34
C ARG A 1105 -12.45 -16.47 -32.96
N ALA A 1106 -11.13 -16.63 -33.01
CA ALA A 1106 -10.44 -17.89 -32.77
C ALA A 1106 -10.14 -18.12 -31.27
N GLY A 1107 -9.86 -19.37 -30.89
CA GLY A 1107 -9.36 -19.69 -29.55
C GLY A 1107 -7.95 -19.12 -29.32
N ILE A 1108 -7.01 -19.50 -30.19
CA ILE A 1108 -5.62 -19.01 -30.21
C ILE A 1108 -5.27 -18.58 -31.64
N LYS A 1109 -4.67 -17.40 -31.80
CA LYS A 1109 -4.28 -16.85 -33.11
C LYS A 1109 -2.81 -16.43 -33.11
N ILE A 1110 -2.03 -16.97 -34.04
CA ILE A 1110 -0.57 -16.82 -34.12
C ILE A 1110 -0.21 -16.20 -35.47
N ARG A 1111 0.39 -15.00 -35.46
CA ARG A 1111 0.81 -14.26 -36.66
C ARG A 1111 2.29 -13.91 -36.59
N ASN A 1112 3.04 -14.20 -37.64
CA ASN A 1112 4.45 -13.79 -37.80
C ASN A 1112 5.32 -14.12 -36.56
N SER A 1113 5.03 -15.23 -35.89
CA SER A 1113 5.63 -15.63 -34.61
C SER A 1113 6.11 -17.08 -34.68
N TRP A 1114 7.35 -17.34 -34.30
CA TRP A 1114 7.98 -18.67 -34.36
C TRP A 1114 8.37 -19.18 -32.97
N ASP A 1115 8.66 -20.48 -32.89
CA ASP A 1115 8.89 -21.20 -31.62
C ASP A 1115 7.76 -20.92 -30.61
N VAL A 1116 6.49 -21.04 -31.05
CA VAL A 1116 5.33 -20.89 -30.17
C VAL A 1116 4.87 -22.26 -29.70
N GLY A 1117 4.66 -22.42 -28.39
CA GLY A 1117 4.11 -23.64 -27.80
C GLY A 1117 2.64 -23.47 -27.43
N VAL A 1118 1.79 -24.42 -27.84
CA VAL A 1118 0.35 -24.46 -27.54
C VAL A 1118 0.00 -25.84 -26.96
N HIS A 1119 -0.02 -25.98 -25.63
CA HIS A 1119 -0.09 -27.31 -25.00
C HIS A 1119 -1.23 -27.44 -23.98
N GLU A 1120 -1.99 -28.54 -24.06
CA GLU A 1120 -3.02 -28.91 -23.08
C GLU A 1120 -4.12 -27.86 -22.85
N ASN A 1121 -4.29 -26.92 -23.80
CA ASN A 1121 -5.34 -25.91 -23.73
C ASN A 1121 -6.70 -26.54 -24.08
N ILE A 1122 -7.75 -25.99 -23.48
CA ILE A 1122 -9.15 -26.38 -23.67
C ILE A 1122 -9.81 -25.30 -24.55
N LEU A 1123 -10.08 -25.62 -25.80
CA LEU A 1123 -10.51 -24.69 -26.84
C LEU A 1123 -11.91 -25.08 -27.33
N GLU A 1124 -12.94 -24.36 -26.86
CA GLU A 1124 -14.34 -24.82 -26.94
C GLU A 1124 -15.26 -23.77 -27.57
N ASN A 1125 -16.05 -24.13 -28.60
CA ASN A 1125 -17.12 -23.28 -29.17
C ASN A 1125 -16.71 -21.87 -29.63
N ASN A 1126 -15.43 -21.62 -29.92
CA ASN A 1126 -14.99 -20.34 -30.49
C ASN A 1126 -15.53 -20.21 -31.93
N ALA A 1127 -15.92 -18.99 -32.33
CA ALA A 1127 -16.67 -18.78 -33.58
C ALA A 1127 -15.84 -18.96 -34.87
N GLN A 1128 -14.51 -18.96 -34.76
CA GLN A 1128 -13.56 -19.33 -35.83
C GLN A 1128 -12.78 -20.58 -35.41
N ASP A 1129 -11.53 -20.69 -35.84
CA ASP A 1129 -10.66 -21.83 -35.56
C ASP A 1129 -10.26 -21.93 -34.08
N ALA A 1130 -10.02 -23.13 -33.57
CA ALA A 1130 -9.44 -23.32 -32.25
C ALA A 1130 -8.00 -22.77 -32.20
N ILE A 1131 -7.20 -23.08 -33.22
CA ILE A 1131 -5.84 -22.55 -33.42
C ILE A 1131 -5.72 -22.05 -34.86
N HIS A 1132 -5.33 -20.79 -35.06
CA HIS A 1132 -5.06 -20.21 -36.39
C HIS A 1132 -3.63 -19.70 -36.48
N GLY A 1133 -2.78 -20.41 -37.21
CA GLY A 1133 -1.39 -20.01 -37.51
C GLY A 1133 -1.26 -19.42 -38.91
N TYR A 1134 -0.78 -18.19 -39.04
CA TYR A 1134 -0.62 -17.55 -40.35
C TYR A 1134 0.55 -16.58 -40.43
N ILE A 1135 0.99 -16.25 -41.64
CA ILE A 1135 1.89 -15.11 -41.89
C ILE A 1135 1.10 -13.92 -42.47
N SER A 1136 1.67 -12.72 -42.43
CA SER A 1136 1.00 -11.54 -43.00
C SER A 1136 1.99 -10.46 -43.40
N ASN A 1137 1.84 -9.93 -44.62
CA ASN A 1137 2.58 -8.76 -45.10
C ASN A 1137 2.03 -7.49 -44.45
N LEU A 1138 2.62 -7.10 -43.32
CA LEU A 1138 2.21 -5.90 -42.59
C LEU A 1138 2.48 -4.61 -43.38
N ARG A 1139 3.50 -4.59 -44.25
CA ARG A 1139 3.81 -3.40 -45.09
C ARG A 1139 2.74 -3.15 -46.15
N ALA A 1140 2.01 -4.18 -46.56
CA ALA A 1140 0.87 -4.07 -47.47
C ALA A 1140 -0.48 -3.89 -46.74
N SER A 1141 -0.50 -3.87 -45.40
CA SER A 1141 -1.73 -3.84 -44.60
C SER A 1141 -2.12 -2.41 -44.20
N PRO A 1142 -3.29 -1.88 -44.62
CA PRO A 1142 -3.73 -0.54 -44.22
C PRO A 1142 -3.84 -0.34 -42.71
N ALA A 1143 -4.14 -1.41 -41.96
CA ALA A 1143 -4.20 -1.39 -40.49
C ALA A 1143 -2.82 -1.17 -39.83
N ASN A 1144 -1.72 -1.29 -40.59
CA ASN A 1144 -0.35 -1.08 -40.14
C ASN A 1144 0.30 0.16 -40.80
N ALA A 1145 -0.47 1.04 -41.46
CA ALA A 1145 0.06 2.22 -42.14
C ALA A 1145 0.77 3.23 -41.21
N LEU A 1146 0.54 3.14 -39.89
CA LEU A 1146 1.21 3.92 -38.85
C LEU A 1146 2.22 3.08 -38.02
N ARG A 1147 2.59 1.88 -38.48
CA ARG A 1147 3.63 1.07 -37.83
C ARG A 1147 5.01 1.56 -38.26
N ASP A 1148 5.80 1.99 -37.29
CA ASP A 1148 7.23 2.18 -37.48
C ASP A 1148 7.88 0.80 -37.68
N PHE A 1149 8.48 0.56 -38.84
CA PHE A 1149 9.12 -0.72 -39.17
C PHE A 1149 10.63 -0.76 -38.88
N GLU A 1150 11.20 0.34 -38.39
CA GLU A 1150 12.55 0.38 -37.80
C GLU A 1150 12.46 0.08 -36.30
N PHE A 1151 11.46 0.63 -35.61
CA PHE A 1151 11.20 0.39 -34.18
C PHE A 1151 10.36 -0.86 -33.90
N ASP A 1152 9.41 -1.22 -34.79
CA ASP A 1152 8.62 -2.46 -34.71
C ASP A 1152 8.90 -3.39 -35.91
N PRO A 1153 10.13 -3.94 -36.07
CA PRO A 1153 10.43 -4.89 -37.13
C PRO A 1153 9.53 -6.14 -37.04
N TYR A 1154 9.48 -6.90 -38.14
CA TYR A 1154 8.80 -8.19 -38.18
C TYR A 1154 9.41 -9.09 -39.26
N LEU A 1155 9.22 -10.40 -39.11
CA LEU A 1155 9.50 -11.39 -40.14
C LEU A 1155 8.20 -12.12 -40.49
N PRO A 1156 7.82 -12.26 -41.77
CA PRO A 1156 6.68 -13.09 -42.19
C PRO A 1156 6.99 -14.58 -42.07
N LEU A 1157 7.12 -15.04 -40.83
CA LEU A 1157 7.57 -16.36 -40.42
C LEU A 1157 6.70 -16.82 -39.25
N THR A 1158 5.99 -17.94 -39.41
CA THR A 1158 5.18 -18.54 -38.34
C THR A 1158 5.54 -20.01 -38.16
N THR A 1159 5.76 -20.43 -36.91
CA THR A 1159 5.87 -21.83 -36.50
C THR A 1159 5.22 -22.04 -35.14
N PHE A 1160 4.61 -23.21 -34.93
CA PHE A 1160 4.11 -23.60 -33.61
C PHE A 1160 4.15 -25.12 -33.39
N ALA A 1161 4.26 -25.53 -32.13
CA ALA A 1161 4.00 -26.89 -31.69
C ALA A 1161 2.66 -26.91 -30.93
N ALA A 1162 1.74 -27.80 -31.32
CA ALA A 1162 0.48 -27.99 -30.59
C ALA A 1162 0.33 -29.43 -30.09
N SER A 1163 0.24 -29.65 -28.77
CA SER A 1163 0.07 -31.00 -28.23
C SER A 1163 -0.88 -31.11 -27.03
N GLY A 1164 -1.65 -32.19 -26.96
CA GLY A 1164 -2.54 -32.47 -25.82
C GLY A 1164 -3.75 -31.53 -25.69
N ASN A 1165 -3.95 -30.59 -26.61
CA ASN A 1165 -5.07 -29.64 -26.55
C ASN A 1165 -6.40 -30.37 -26.80
N ARG A 1166 -7.45 -29.98 -26.07
CA ARG A 1166 -8.83 -30.39 -26.34
C ARG A 1166 -9.49 -29.35 -27.24
N ILE A 1167 -9.97 -29.79 -28.40
CA ILE A 1167 -10.58 -28.97 -29.44
C ILE A 1167 -12.03 -29.46 -29.61
N HIS A 1168 -13.00 -28.62 -29.25
CA HIS A 1168 -14.42 -28.99 -29.20
C HIS A 1168 -15.34 -27.90 -29.78
N GLY A 1169 -16.26 -28.27 -30.68
CA GLY A 1169 -17.37 -27.40 -31.10
C GLY A 1169 -17.02 -26.08 -31.82
N ASN A 1170 -15.75 -25.79 -32.11
CA ASN A 1170 -15.31 -24.53 -32.72
C ASN A 1170 -15.74 -24.43 -34.20
N GLY A 1171 -15.71 -23.21 -34.76
CA GLY A 1171 -15.93 -22.98 -36.19
C GLY A 1171 -14.90 -23.68 -37.10
N GLY A 1172 -13.68 -23.91 -36.59
CA GLY A 1172 -12.63 -24.73 -37.21
C GLY A 1172 -11.70 -25.36 -36.18
N GLY A 1173 -10.96 -26.39 -36.56
CA GLY A 1173 -9.95 -27.04 -35.72
C GLY A 1173 -8.65 -26.24 -35.71
N ILE A 1174 -7.63 -26.73 -36.42
CA ILE A 1174 -6.38 -25.99 -36.64
C ILE A 1174 -6.32 -25.53 -38.09
N LYS A 1175 -6.25 -24.21 -38.30
CA LYS A 1175 -6.07 -23.60 -39.62
C LYS A 1175 -4.66 -23.07 -39.78
N VAL A 1176 -4.05 -23.32 -40.94
CA VAL A 1176 -2.70 -22.84 -41.27
C VAL A 1176 -2.66 -22.18 -42.64
N ASP A 1177 -2.28 -20.90 -42.69
CA ASP A 1177 -2.21 -20.11 -43.92
C ASP A 1177 -0.81 -19.51 -44.09
N GLY A 1178 0.03 -20.09 -44.96
CA GLY A 1178 1.43 -19.70 -45.14
C GLY A 1178 2.37 -19.99 -43.95
N THR A 1179 1.93 -20.76 -42.96
CA THR A 1179 2.77 -21.23 -41.84
C THR A 1179 3.96 -22.04 -42.37
N SER A 1180 5.19 -21.75 -41.92
CA SER A 1180 6.42 -22.36 -42.46
C SER A 1180 6.61 -23.81 -42.01
N GLY A 1181 6.11 -24.13 -40.82
CA GLY A 1181 5.96 -25.49 -40.33
C GLY A 1181 5.28 -25.52 -38.96
N PHE A 1182 4.76 -26.67 -38.57
CA PHE A 1182 4.09 -26.89 -37.30
C PHE A 1182 4.13 -28.37 -36.92
N SER A 1183 4.05 -28.67 -35.62
CA SER A 1183 4.00 -30.05 -35.12
C SER A 1183 2.74 -30.31 -34.30
N LEU A 1184 2.19 -31.52 -34.41
CA LEU A 1184 0.95 -31.94 -33.76
C LEU A 1184 1.15 -33.27 -33.03
N SER A 1185 0.71 -33.38 -31.77
CA SER A 1185 0.79 -34.63 -31.00
C SER A 1185 -0.29 -34.75 -29.93
N GLY A 1186 -1.11 -35.80 -29.99
CA GLY A 1186 -2.12 -36.09 -28.98
C GLY A 1186 -3.19 -35.01 -28.78
N ASN A 1187 -3.44 -34.16 -29.79
CA ASN A 1187 -4.57 -33.23 -29.73
C ASN A 1187 -5.89 -34.02 -29.88
N ASP A 1188 -6.87 -33.71 -29.03
CA ASP A 1188 -8.14 -34.39 -28.85
C ASP A 1188 -9.27 -33.59 -29.51
N TYR A 1189 -9.95 -34.17 -30.51
CA TYR A 1189 -10.95 -33.48 -31.34
C TYR A 1189 -12.36 -34.01 -31.05
N LEU A 1190 -13.02 -33.45 -30.03
CA LEU A 1190 -14.31 -33.91 -29.53
C LEU A 1190 -15.46 -33.16 -30.20
N ASN A 1191 -16.34 -33.84 -30.95
CA ASN A 1191 -17.53 -33.23 -31.59
C ASN A 1191 -17.22 -31.90 -32.34
N GLN A 1192 -16.05 -31.82 -32.96
CA GLN A 1192 -15.56 -30.63 -33.64
C GLN A 1192 -16.35 -30.41 -34.95
N VAL A 1193 -16.97 -29.23 -35.09
CA VAL A 1193 -17.99 -28.95 -36.13
C VAL A 1193 -17.36 -28.59 -37.48
N GLY A 1194 -16.34 -27.71 -37.46
CA GLY A 1194 -15.54 -27.38 -38.64
C GLY A 1194 -14.53 -28.48 -39.01
N ARG A 1195 -13.75 -28.21 -40.07
CA ARG A 1195 -12.57 -29.02 -40.45
C ARG A 1195 -11.65 -29.23 -39.25
N LEU A 1196 -10.99 -30.39 -39.18
CA LEU A 1196 -10.00 -30.65 -38.14
C LEU A 1196 -8.68 -29.96 -38.49
N ILE A 1197 -8.30 -30.02 -39.77
CA ILE A 1197 -7.20 -29.23 -40.36
C ILE A 1197 -7.68 -28.52 -41.64
N ASP A 1198 -7.44 -27.22 -41.74
CA ASP A 1198 -7.79 -26.41 -42.92
C ASP A 1198 -6.70 -25.41 -43.33
N GLY A 1199 -6.93 -24.69 -44.44
CA GLY A 1199 -5.93 -23.85 -45.09
C GLY A 1199 -4.94 -24.71 -45.89
N ASP A 1200 -3.66 -24.34 -45.88
CA ASP A 1200 -2.61 -25.10 -46.56
C ASP A 1200 -2.45 -26.52 -46.03
N GLY A 1201 -2.69 -26.72 -44.73
CA GLY A 1201 -2.57 -28.01 -44.06
C GLY A 1201 -3.65 -29.02 -44.44
N ARG A 1202 -4.70 -28.61 -45.17
CA ARG A 1202 -5.89 -29.44 -45.45
C ARG A 1202 -5.57 -30.78 -46.13
N ALA A 1203 -4.55 -30.85 -46.99
CA ALA A 1203 -4.12 -32.11 -47.61
C ALA A 1203 -3.54 -33.12 -46.60
N MET A 1204 -3.15 -32.66 -45.40
CA MET A 1204 -2.57 -33.47 -44.34
C MET A 1204 -3.63 -34.07 -43.38
N GLU A 1205 -4.89 -33.61 -43.41
CA GLU A 1205 -5.95 -33.91 -42.42
C GLU A 1205 -6.06 -35.42 -42.10
N GLY A 1206 -6.28 -36.26 -43.13
CA GLY A 1206 -6.41 -37.72 -42.96
C GLY A 1206 -5.11 -38.44 -42.61
N HIS A 1207 -3.95 -37.87 -42.95
CA HIS A 1207 -2.64 -38.43 -42.60
C HIS A 1207 -2.26 -38.10 -41.15
N MET A 1208 -2.56 -36.88 -40.68
CA MET A 1208 -2.42 -36.47 -39.29
C MET A 1208 -3.25 -37.39 -38.37
N LEU A 1209 -4.53 -37.61 -38.67
CA LEU A 1209 -5.41 -38.45 -37.85
C LEU A 1209 -4.85 -39.86 -37.62
N ARG A 1210 -4.19 -40.45 -38.63
CA ARG A 1210 -3.58 -41.78 -38.54
C ARG A 1210 -2.41 -41.86 -37.55
N PHE A 1211 -1.75 -40.74 -37.24
CA PHE A 1211 -0.52 -40.70 -36.46
C PHE A 1211 -0.66 -39.95 -35.12
N ASN A 1212 -1.37 -38.82 -35.07
CA ASN A 1212 -1.43 -37.88 -33.93
C ASN A 1212 -1.78 -38.54 -32.57
N GLU A 1213 -2.58 -39.60 -32.54
CA GLU A 1213 -2.88 -40.35 -31.31
C GLU A 1213 -1.68 -41.13 -30.73
N ARG A 1214 -0.69 -41.48 -31.57
CA ARG A 1214 0.35 -42.50 -31.28
C ARG A 1214 1.78 -41.98 -31.41
N GLU A 1215 2.01 -41.08 -32.35
CA GLU A 1215 3.31 -40.49 -32.69
C GLU A 1215 3.12 -38.99 -32.96
N SER A 1216 4.14 -38.18 -32.69
CA SER A 1216 4.11 -36.77 -33.05
C SER A 1216 4.30 -36.63 -34.56
N VAL A 1217 3.53 -35.77 -35.22
CA VAL A 1217 3.76 -35.42 -36.63
C VAL A 1217 4.39 -34.04 -36.74
N LEU A 1218 5.36 -33.91 -37.64
CA LEU A 1218 5.97 -32.66 -38.04
C LEU A 1218 5.54 -32.36 -39.48
N ILE A 1219 5.01 -31.15 -39.71
CA ILE A 1219 4.59 -30.68 -41.03
C ILE A 1219 5.43 -29.46 -41.40
N THR A 1220 6.12 -29.51 -42.53
CA THR A 1220 7.04 -28.43 -43.00
C THR A 1220 6.80 -28.08 -44.45
N SER A 1221 7.07 -26.83 -44.85
CA SER A 1221 7.12 -26.44 -46.27
C SER A 1221 8.18 -27.26 -47.03
N THR A 1222 7.75 -27.97 -48.08
CA THR A 1222 8.58 -28.85 -48.92
C THR A 1222 9.53 -28.04 -49.79
N VAL A 1223 9.02 -26.94 -50.37
CA VAL A 1223 9.71 -26.15 -51.39
C VAL A 1223 10.78 -25.26 -50.78
N CYS A 1224 10.53 -24.71 -49.58
CA CYS A 1224 11.48 -23.87 -48.88
C CYS A 1224 11.26 -23.92 -47.36
N ARG A 1225 12.31 -24.32 -46.63
CA ARG A 1225 12.40 -24.18 -45.17
C ARG A 1225 13.22 -22.93 -44.84
N PRO A 1226 12.73 -22.04 -43.96
CA PRO A 1226 13.40 -20.78 -43.66
C PRO A 1226 14.69 -21.02 -42.86
N LYS A 1227 15.64 -20.11 -43.00
CA LYS A 1227 16.75 -19.99 -42.04
C LYS A 1227 16.19 -19.49 -40.69
N ARG A 1228 16.80 -19.88 -39.56
CA ARG A 1228 16.49 -19.29 -38.26
C ARG A 1228 17.03 -17.84 -38.21
N PRO A 1229 16.29 -16.85 -37.68
CA PRO A 1229 16.77 -15.46 -37.64
C PRO A 1229 18.09 -15.32 -36.88
N GLU A 1230 19.02 -14.47 -37.32
CA GLU A 1230 20.35 -14.39 -36.70
C GLU A 1230 20.33 -13.78 -35.28
N ALA A 1231 19.37 -12.89 -35.00
CA ALA A 1231 19.10 -12.35 -33.67
C ALA A 1231 18.24 -13.31 -32.82
N TYR A 1232 18.58 -14.60 -32.78
CA TYR A 1232 17.82 -15.61 -32.05
C TYR A 1232 18.15 -15.64 -30.55
N SER A 1233 17.14 -15.37 -29.72
CA SER A 1233 17.13 -15.66 -28.29
C SER A 1233 15.81 -16.35 -27.95
N CYS A 1234 15.88 -17.48 -27.25
CA CYS A 1234 14.70 -18.20 -26.79
C CYS A 1234 15.07 -19.04 -25.56
N ARG A 1235 14.93 -18.47 -24.36
CA ARG A 1235 15.35 -19.16 -23.12
C ARG A 1235 14.51 -20.39 -22.82
N PHE A 1236 13.25 -20.44 -23.24
CA PHE A 1236 12.48 -21.69 -23.21
C PHE A 1236 13.11 -22.79 -24.08
N ARG A 1237 13.75 -22.47 -25.23
CA ARG A 1237 14.47 -23.50 -26.01
C ARG A 1237 15.81 -23.86 -25.35
N ASP A 1238 16.58 -22.88 -24.87
CA ASP A 1238 17.84 -23.11 -24.15
C ASP A 1238 17.66 -24.00 -22.91
N ALA A 1239 16.58 -23.76 -22.15
CA ALA A 1239 16.20 -24.56 -20.98
C ALA A 1239 15.42 -25.84 -21.32
N GLY A 1240 15.33 -26.22 -22.60
CA GLY A 1240 14.82 -27.52 -23.04
C GLY A 1240 13.31 -27.72 -22.99
N PHE A 1241 12.50 -26.66 -22.85
CA PHE A 1241 11.03 -26.76 -22.87
C PHE A 1241 10.58 -27.34 -24.20
N PHE A 1242 11.09 -26.78 -25.30
CA PHE A 1242 10.82 -27.20 -26.66
C PHE A 1242 11.54 -28.49 -27.10
N ASN A 1243 12.04 -29.31 -26.17
CA ASN A 1243 12.66 -30.59 -26.53
C ASN A 1243 11.62 -31.56 -27.12
N GLY A 1244 11.97 -32.21 -28.24
CA GLY A 1244 11.07 -33.12 -28.96
C GLY A 1244 9.83 -32.43 -29.56
N ASP A 1245 9.86 -31.11 -29.74
CA ASP A 1245 8.78 -30.33 -30.37
C ASP A 1245 8.85 -30.32 -31.90
N GLY A 1246 9.98 -30.70 -32.49
CA GLY A 1246 10.20 -30.72 -33.94
C GLY A 1246 10.38 -29.36 -34.61
N GLN A 1247 10.23 -28.24 -33.89
CA GLN A 1247 10.35 -26.92 -34.51
C GLN A 1247 11.79 -26.62 -34.93
N SER A 1248 12.79 -27.19 -34.25
CA SER A 1248 14.19 -27.18 -34.70
C SER A 1248 14.38 -27.73 -36.12
N ALA A 1249 13.58 -28.70 -36.56
CA ALA A 1249 13.69 -29.30 -37.90
C ALA A 1249 12.86 -28.55 -38.98
N ILE A 1250 12.02 -27.59 -38.59
CA ILE A 1250 11.35 -26.66 -39.52
C ILE A 1250 12.39 -25.74 -40.17
N PHE A 1251 13.40 -25.34 -39.41
CA PHE A 1251 14.47 -24.46 -39.89
C PHE A 1251 15.51 -25.22 -40.71
N ALA A 1252 16.21 -24.49 -41.57
CA ALA A 1252 17.36 -24.97 -42.32
C ALA A 1252 18.51 -23.97 -42.14
N GLU A 1253 19.42 -24.25 -41.19
CA GLU A 1253 20.52 -23.34 -40.82
C GLU A 1253 21.45 -22.98 -42.00
N ASN A 1254 21.56 -23.86 -43.01
CA ASN A 1254 22.33 -23.65 -44.24
C ASN A 1254 21.51 -23.06 -45.40
N ALA A 1255 20.30 -22.53 -45.16
CA ALA A 1255 19.46 -21.97 -46.22
C ALA A 1255 19.89 -20.56 -46.67
N LEU A 1256 19.67 -20.26 -47.96
CA LEU A 1256 19.96 -18.96 -48.59
C LEU A 1256 18.80 -17.95 -48.46
N THR A 1257 17.75 -18.27 -47.69
CA THR A 1257 16.48 -17.52 -47.67
C THR A 1257 15.89 -17.45 -46.25
N ASP A 1258 15.69 -16.24 -45.74
CA ASP A 1258 15.33 -16.02 -44.33
C ASP A 1258 13.86 -16.33 -44.00
N THR A 1259 12.92 -16.15 -44.95
CA THR A 1259 11.47 -16.32 -44.69
C THR A 1259 10.70 -17.08 -45.79
N CYS A 1260 11.36 -17.52 -46.86
CA CYS A 1260 10.75 -18.19 -48.01
C CYS A 1260 9.67 -17.42 -48.80
N THR A 1261 9.30 -16.20 -48.39
CA THR A 1261 8.23 -15.40 -49.02
C THR A 1261 8.55 -14.92 -50.44
N ASN A 1262 9.79 -15.15 -50.92
CA ASN A 1262 10.25 -14.91 -52.29
C ASN A 1262 10.40 -16.20 -53.14
N VAL A 1263 10.10 -17.39 -52.60
CA VAL A 1263 10.27 -18.67 -53.30
C VAL A 1263 8.93 -19.19 -53.83
N SER A 1264 8.69 -19.05 -55.13
CA SER A 1264 7.47 -19.50 -55.81
C SER A 1264 7.08 -20.95 -55.48
N ASN A 1265 5.77 -21.21 -55.41
CA ASN A 1265 5.16 -22.49 -55.04
C ASN A 1265 5.41 -22.96 -53.58
N SER A 1266 6.09 -22.16 -52.75
CA SER A 1266 6.07 -22.35 -51.29
C SER A 1266 4.78 -21.75 -50.71
N VAL A 1267 4.25 -22.37 -49.64
CA VAL A 1267 3.05 -21.85 -48.94
C VAL A 1267 3.27 -20.42 -48.43
N GLN A 1268 4.50 -20.10 -48.04
CA GLN A 1268 4.89 -18.75 -47.60
C GLN A 1268 4.77 -17.74 -48.74
N TYR A 1269 5.23 -18.06 -49.95
CA TYR A 1269 5.10 -17.18 -51.11
C TYR A 1269 3.65 -17.02 -51.55
N GLU A 1270 2.89 -18.13 -51.62
CA GLU A 1270 1.48 -18.13 -52.04
C GLU A 1270 0.62 -17.26 -51.13
N ASN A 1271 0.87 -17.31 -49.81
CA ASN A 1271 0.15 -16.49 -48.83
C ASN A 1271 0.63 -15.02 -48.81
N PHE A 1272 1.93 -14.77 -48.79
CA PHE A 1272 2.50 -13.42 -48.62
C PHE A 1272 2.31 -12.50 -49.84
N ASN A 1273 2.27 -13.07 -51.05
CA ASN A 1273 2.13 -12.33 -52.31
C ASN A 1273 0.75 -12.50 -52.97
N GLY A 1274 -0.08 -13.42 -52.48
CA GLY A 1274 -1.43 -13.64 -53.00
C GLY A 1274 -2.32 -12.41 -52.80
N THR A 1275 -3.10 -12.03 -53.81
CA THR A 1275 -4.17 -11.03 -53.63
C THR A 1275 -5.21 -11.60 -52.68
N GLY A 1276 -5.25 -11.10 -51.44
CA GLY A 1276 -6.01 -11.66 -50.32
C GLY A 1276 -7.45 -11.99 -50.68
N GLY A 1277 -7.73 -13.28 -50.88
CA GLY A 1277 -8.94 -13.73 -51.58
C GLY A 1277 -9.13 -15.25 -51.63
N ARG A 1278 -8.69 -15.98 -50.59
CA ARG A 1278 -9.01 -17.40 -50.34
C ARG A 1278 -9.24 -17.65 -48.84
N SER A 1279 -10.19 -16.91 -48.27
CA SER A 1279 -10.67 -17.04 -46.89
C SER A 1279 -12.19 -17.21 -46.90
#